data_AF-A0AAU9WNH4-F1
#
_entry.id   AF-A0AAU9WNH4-F1
#
_cell.length_a   1.000
_cell.length_b   1.000
_cell.length_c   1.000
_cell.angle_alpha   90.00
_cell.angle_beta   90.00
_cell.angle_gamma   90.00
#
_symmetry.space_group_name_H-M   'P 1'
#
loop_
_entity.id
_entity.type
_entity.pdbx_description
1 polymer ?
#
loop_
_entity_poly.entity_id
_entity_poly.type
_entity_poly.pdbx_seq_one_letter_code
_entity_poly.pdbx_strand_id
1 'polypeptide(L)'
;MDCVVGHGVSLGKQVQFIRKHHHCKWIQVVHSVPEELGMYKSIPQGGQLQKAELELCKMADQIIAIGPKVADAYEHYLRGSKKDQNIFDLTPSIFSEFLNVEQATKEGSTFSVLVIGSGDSCEDFILKGFDVAAQAVAELKDKSYKLKFVGAPRGKEGEIADKLLRHGIDRNQLIICSFCDSRELLADLFCEVDLAIMPSKTEGFGVSALEALSAGLPVLVSGNSGLGEALKEVAPGSQCVVKSEDPKEWAEKIQEVRHKKREVRLLESRFLREKYLEKYSWEGPIGSLVEKMHSLMFALKSSSGDQSFPVSMECGQCPLPSSSVPQANLVQERSHSQSLGSRPVIATGDKRPASIVLGDCHSKQFRGEVINYYHNETLKGSSGDHSSHSSMEYGQCPLPSTLVTQDNPFQERNHSQNQVQDITKSEEPHVTTQCAENPKSADYPEKLVALIRRDYKGTVLCPFPWCEEELQFQLSKIFTRLTIVCRKKERAKLTEDSVKMTEVLRPYKKCECKCECKCEREKPRVVLIEGEPGIGKTTCCQKLAYDWSVGDIPTESSFPKVDILLRLTCRDMKTAKIEDAIEDQLLPLDVNEKDKENFFYFIRHYQSRILLVLDGLDELPQNLFKEFLPLIKGRVLPLTYLIITARHEVGINVRLHSDALFEIKGYTKEDADSYIQKYFSCHDKSRLAEKLIRKIKNDSQLRELTANALNTALLCLVFEDTGGILPHNKTMLYRELVDCVLRRYCSKKEIRLCDRSPIDKYMQELNQLGKLALEALLKDQLAFTPGELESQSTEFLRLGFLSREASVSKIRPKPTYAFIHKTFQEFFAAFHLSLELETADRDQTALLTQLSPVDKYWQVWKFLITMVADKSEETATFLVSRLWASFQRKKPRKSVKRQYTKQPLKSSDSEHDSEDDSKDDSEGHSEDDSRGDPHDEHDKSCRGELFGLLNDHDIEVPGDTRWDEGRWRAMDRNFAETDEVSFFEKTVDAIAQCEQGNDKLSSCQIKMARTLAHCFPKDEVIMKESYLPADSSPWGSQFSLVFYEYLKGNRKLKELVWKVSASAALADVRCIKSLTQALQANPKVTHLNMSRAGVNNVQAKALGETLRSNDTLTHLSIADNRITRIGVEALADALRSNKILKNLNIKSNNIGDEGAKVLGKVLQSNHTLTHLSIARNGITHIGVEALADALRSNEILKNLNIESNNIGDEGAKVLGKVLQSNHTLTHLFLASNWITHIGVEALADALRSNKILKNLDIEDNRIGDEGAKVL
;
A
#
# COMPACT_ATOMS: atom_id res chain seq x y z
N MET A 1 -11.77 -31.45 7.58
CA MET A 1 -11.31 -31.52 6.18
C MET A 1 -11.72 -30.21 5.55
N ASP A 2 -10.76 -29.44 5.05
CA ASP A 2 -11.03 -28.04 4.71
C ASP A 2 -11.60 -27.92 3.29
N CYS A 3 -12.20 -26.76 2.98
CA CYS A 3 -12.73 -26.47 1.66
C CYS A 3 -12.10 -25.18 1.09
N VAL A 4 -11.76 -25.20 -0.20
CA VAL A 4 -11.13 -24.09 -0.93
C VAL A 4 -11.97 -23.72 -2.13
N VAL A 5 -12.26 -22.42 -2.26
CA VAL A 5 -13.04 -21.86 -3.36
C VAL A 5 -12.11 -21.31 -4.44
N GLY A 6 -12.20 -21.85 -5.64
CA GLY A 6 -11.64 -21.28 -6.86
C GLY A 6 -12.69 -20.45 -7.59
N HIS A 7 -12.25 -19.43 -8.34
CA HIS A 7 -13.16 -18.52 -9.04
C HIS A 7 -12.60 -18.18 -10.42
N GLY A 8 -13.22 -18.75 -11.45
CA GLY A 8 -12.78 -18.68 -12.84
C GLY A 8 -11.39 -19.29 -13.10
N VAL A 9 -10.95 -19.22 -14.36
CA VAL A 9 -9.64 -19.72 -14.83
C VAL A 9 -8.48 -19.18 -13.99
N SER A 10 -8.55 -17.89 -13.63
CA SER A 10 -7.45 -17.14 -13.00
C SER A 10 -7.22 -17.41 -11.52
N LEU A 11 -8.12 -18.13 -10.84
CA LEU A 11 -7.92 -18.61 -9.47
C LEU A 11 -8.09 -20.13 -9.33
N GLY A 12 -8.95 -20.77 -10.15
CA GLY A 12 -9.14 -22.23 -10.12
C GLY A 12 -7.87 -23.01 -10.47
N LYS A 13 -7.06 -22.51 -11.41
CA LYS A 13 -5.73 -23.10 -11.74
C LYS A 13 -4.82 -23.22 -10.52
N GLN A 14 -4.91 -22.31 -9.56
CA GLN A 14 -4.14 -22.33 -8.32
C GLN A 14 -4.72 -23.34 -7.31
N VAL A 15 -6.05 -23.50 -7.26
CA VAL A 15 -6.70 -24.46 -6.35
C VAL A 15 -6.38 -25.91 -6.68
N GLN A 16 -6.14 -26.25 -7.96
CA GLN A 16 -5.58 -27.55 -8.35
C GLN A 16 -4.32 -27.92 -7.54
N PHE A 17 -3.41 -26.96 -7.32
CA PHE A 17 -2.19 -27.18 -6.53
C PHE A 17 -2.47 -27.21 -5.03
N ILE A 18 -3.36 -26.35 -4.53
CA ILE A 18 -3.71 -26.31 -3.09
C ILE A 18 -4.34 -27.65 -2.68
N ARG A 19 -5.29 -28.17 -3.46
CA ARG A 19 -5.95 -29.47 -3.23
C ARG A 19 -4.95 -30.62 -3.15
N LYS A 20 -3.97 -30.66 -4.06
CA LYS A 20 -2.91 -31.70 -4.08
C LYS A 20 -2.00 -31.69 -2.84
N HIS A 21 -1.85 -30.57 -2.14
CA HIS A 21 -0.94 -30.45 -0.98
C HIS A 21 -1.65 -30.39 0.39
N HIS A 22 -2.95 -30.08 0.42
CA HIS A 22 -3.70 -29.85 1.67
C HIS A 22 -4.89 -30.80 1.87
N HIS A 23 -5.13 -31.75 0.95
CA HIS A 23 -6.22 -32.73 1.01
C HIS A 23 -7.62 -32.11 1.25
N CYS A 24 -7.81 -30.88 0.77
CA CYS A 24 -9.04 -30.12 0.90
C CYS A 24 -10.01 -30.38 -0.28
N LYS A 25 -11.30 -30.12 -0.05
CA LYS A 25 -12.33 -30.14 -1.09
C LYS A 25 -12.29 -28.85 -1.90
N TRP A 26 -12.56 -28.93 -3.20
CA TRP A 26 -12.54 -27.79 -4.11
C TRP A 26 -13.93 -27.46 -4.67
N ILE A 27 -14.37 -26.23 -4.44
CA ILE A 27 -15.52 -25.61 -5.08
C ILE A 27 -15.02 -24.69 -6.20
N GLN A 28 -15.47 -24.86 -7.45
CA GLN A 28 -15.16 -23.93 -8.54
C GLN A 28 -16.36 -23.04 -8.86
N VAL A 29 -16.19 -21.73 -8.75
CA VAL A 29 -17.21 -20.72 -9.07
C VAL A 29 -17.00 -20.19 -10.49
N VAL A 30 -18.04 -20.26 -11.32
CA VAL A 30 -18.09 -19.72 -12.68
C VAL A 30 -19.19 -18.66 -12.79
N HIS A 31 -18.88 -17.54 -13.44
CA HIS A 31 -19.71 -16.32 -13.45
C HIS A 31 -19.84 -15.68 -14.85
N SER A 32 -19.41 -16.41 -15.88
CA SER A 32 -19.33 -15.96 -17.27
C SER A 32 -19.27 -17.17 -18.20
N VAL A 33 -19.55 -16.98 -19.49
CA VAL A 33 -19.36 -17.99 -20.54
C VAL A 33 -18.20 -17.53 -21.46
N PRO A 34 -16.96 -17.99 -21.23
CA PRO A 34 -15.80 -17.60 -22.03
C PRO A 34 -15.92 -17.79 -23.55
N GLU A 35 -16.68 -18.78 -24.02
CA GLU A 35 -16.96 -19.00 -25.44
C GLU A 35 -17.75 -17.83 -26.06
N GLU A 36 -18.86 -17.43 -25.45
CA GLU A 36 -19.64 -16.26 -25.89
C GLU A 36 -18.85 -14.96 -25.79
N LEU A 37 -18.09 -14.76 -24.71
CA LEU A 37 -17.18 -13.62 -24.59
C LEU A 37 -16.11 -13.62 -25.71
N GLY A 38 -15.72 -14.81 -26.17
CA GLY A 38 -14.84 -15.01 -27.32
C GLY A 38 -15.44 -14.45 -28.62
N MET A 39 -16.74 -14.59 -28.85
CA MET A 39 -17.42 -14.13 -30.07
C MET A 39 -17.25 -12.62 -30.30
N TYR A 40 -17.20 -11.84 -29.22
CA TYR A 40 -17.11 -10.38 -29.25
C TYR A 40 -15.71 -9.80 -28.97
N LYS A 41 -14.76 -10.63 -28.54
CA LYS A 41 -13.37 -10.23 -28.25
C LYS A 41 -12.36 -10.92 -29.15
N SER A 42 -12.25 -12.23 -29.03
CA SER A 42 -11.35 -13.08 -29.79
C SER A 42 -11.78 -14.54 -29.68
N ILE A 43 -12.34 -15.08 -30.76
CA ILE A 43 -12.87 -16.46 -30.80
C ILE A 43 -11.81 -17.50 -30.38
N PRO A 44 -10.54 -17.44 -30.84
CA PRO A 44 -9.50 -18.36 -30.39
C PRO A 44 -9.21 -18.28 -28.88
N GLN A 45 -9.19 -17.06 -28.30
CA GLN A 45 -8.93 -16.89 -26.86
C GLN A 45 -10.13 -17.35 -26.02
N GLY A 46 -11.37 -17.06 -26.46
CA GLY A 46 -12.58 -17.54 -25.81
C GLY A 46 -12.65 -19.06 -25.75
N GLY A 47 -12.41 -19.75 -26.87
CA GLY A 47 -12.34 -21.21 -26.90
C GLY A 47 -11.23 -21.80 -26.02
N GLN A 48 -10.06 -21.17 -25.95
CA GLN A 48 -8.98 -21.58 -25.04
C GLN A 48 -9.34 -21.38 -23.56
N LEU A 49 -9.97 -20.25 -23.22
CA LEU A 49 -10.45 -19.96 -21.86
C LEU A 49 -11.60 -20.89 -21.46
N GLN A 50 -12.53 -21.16 -22.37
CA GLN A 50 -13.62 -22.12 -22.17
C GLN A 50 -13.06 -23.51 -21.86
N LYS A 51 -12.13 -24.01 -22.70
CA LYS A 51 -11.47 -25.30 -22.46
C LYS A 51 -10.74 -25.32 -21.12
N ALA A 52 -10.04 -24.24 -20.76
CA ALA A 52 -9.36 -24.15 -19.47
C ALA A 52 -10.32 -24.16 -18.28
N GLU A 53 -11.45 -23.44 -18.35
CA GLU A 53 -12.47 -23.43 -17.29
C GLU A 53 -13.16 -24.81 -17.15
N LEU A 54 -13.47 -25.47 -18.27
CA LEU A 54 -14.10 -26.79 -18.24
C LEU A 54 -13.19 -27.87 -17.64
N GLU A 55 -11.87 -27.84 -17.89
CA GLU A 55 -10.94 -28.74 -17.20
C GLU A 55 -10.85 -28.44 -15.69
N LEU A 56 -11.06 -27.20 -15.25
CA LEU A 56 -11.17 -26.88 -13.82
C LEU A 56 -12.48 -27.44 -13.22
N CYS A 57 -13.62 -27.22 -13.89
CA CYS A 57 -14.93 -27.70 -13.45
C CYS A 57 -15.00 -29.23 -13.36
N LYS A 58 -14.45 -29.96 -14.35
CA LYS A 58 -14.36 -31.43 -14.32
C LYS A 58 -13.61 -31.93 -13.08
N MET A 59 -12.53 -31.24 -12.70
CA MET A 59 -11.70 -31.62 -11.57
C MET A 59 -12.29 -31.20 -10.22
N ALA A 60 -13.09 -30.14 -10.14
CA ALA A 60 -13.71 -29.66 -8.90
C ALA A 60 -14.57 -30.73 -8.20
N ASP A 61 -14.67 -30.68 -6.87
CA ASP A 61 -15.59 -31.55 -6.12
C ASP A 61 -17.05 -31.06 -6.27
N GLN A 62 -17.25 -29.74 -6.39
CA GLN A 62 -18.52 -29.07 -6.59
C GLN A 62 -18.34 -27.84 -7.50
N ILE A 63 -19.32 -27.54 -8.35
CA ILE A 63 -19.35 -26.35 -9.20
C ILE A 63 -20.46 -25.42 -8.68
N ILE A 64 -20.22 -24.10 -8.72
CA ILE A 64 -21.25 -23.07 -8.51
C ILE A 64 -21.29 -22.20 -9.77
N ALA A 65 -22.46 -22.06 -10.38
CA ALA A 65 -22.70 -21.15 -11.47
C ALA A 65 -23.50 -19.94 -10.97
N ILE A 66 -23.08 -18.72 -11.32
CA ILE A 66 -23.78 -17.50 -10.89
C ILE A 66 -24.92 -17.18 -11.87
N GLY A 67 -26.11 -17.70 -11.55
CA GLY A 67 -27.36 -17.47 -12.29
C GLY A 67 -27.62 -18.44 -13.44
N PRO A 68 -28.86 -18.47 -13.94
CA PRO A 68 -29.40 -19.60 -14.70
C PRO A 68 -28.74 -19.76 -16.07
N LYS A 69 -28.37 -18.66 -16.73
CA LYS A 69 -27.63 -18.68 -18.00
C LYS A 69 -26.27 -19.39 -17.86
N VAL A 70 -25.54 -19.11 -16.78
CA VAL A 70 -24.23 -19.74 -16.54
C VAL A 70 -24.42 -21.19 -16.10
N ALA A 71 -25.52 -21.52 -15.40
CA ALA A 71 -25.86 -22.89 -15.03
C ALA A 71 -26.14 -23.76 -16.27
N ASP A 72 -27.10 -23.39 -17.13
CA ASP A 72 -27.47 -24.16 -18.33
C ASP A 72 -26.29 -24.36 -19.30
N ALA A 73 -25.50 -23.30 -19.52
CA ALA A 73 -24.29 -23.40 -20.33
C ALA A 73 -23.31 -24.47 -19.78
N TYR A 74 -23.00 -24.42 -18.48
CA TYR A 74 -22.07 -25.38 -17.87
C TYR A 74 -22.67 -26.78 -17.69
N GLU A 75 -23.98 -26.93 -17.53
CA GLU A 75 -24.67 -28.22 -17.63
C GLU A 75 -24.44 -28.80 -19.03
N HIS A 76 -24.73 -28.04 -20.09
CA HIS A 76 -24.52 -28.48 -21.47
C HIS A 76 -23.07 -28.92 -21.70
N TYR A 77 -22.09 -28.09 -21.31
CA TYR A 77 -20.67 -28.38 -21.49
C TYR A 77 -20.18 -29.61 -20.68
N LEU A 78 -20.84 -29.99 -19.59
CA LEU A 78 -20.37 -31.03 -18.65
C LEU A 78 -21.18 -32.33 -18.66
N ARG A 79 -22.31 -32.40 -19.38
CA ARG A 79 -23.09 -33.65 -19.66
C ARG A 79 -22.18 -34.81 -20.09
N GLY A 80 -21.26 -34.57 -21.02
CA GLY A 80 -20.29 -35.57 -21.50
C GLY A 80 -19.31 -36.10 -20.44
N SER A 81 -19.28 -35.51 -19.25
CA SER A 81 -18.43 -35.90 -18.11
C SER A 81 -19.19 -36.32 -16.85
N LYS A 82 -20.54 -36.39 -16.90
CA LYS A 82 -21.42 -36.68 -15.75
C LYS A 82 -21.19 -35.75 -14.54
N LYS A 83 -20.71 -34.53 -14.80
CA LYS A 83 -20.44 -33.48 -13.79
C LYS A 83 -21.50 -32.38 -13.78
N ASP A 84 -22.38 -32.37 -14.78
CA ASP A 84 -23.64 -31.64 -14.84
C ASP A 84 -24.46 -31.76 -13.54
N GLN A 85 -24.60 -32.99 -13.00
CA GLN A 85 -25.29 -33.25 -11.72
C GLN A 85 -24.61 -32.65 -10.47
N ASN A 86 -23.46 -31.96 -10.63
CA ASN A 86 -22.71 -31.31 -9.54
C ASN A 86 -22.55 -29.80 -9.76
N ILE A 87 -23.44 -29.19 -10.55
CA ILE A 87 -23.57 -27.74 -10.68
C ILE A 87 -24.61 -27.24 -9.67
N PHE A 88 -24.34 -26.09 -9.07
CA PHE A 88 -25.27 -25.38 -8.18
C PHE A 88 -25.53 -24.00 -8.78
N ASP A 89 -26.77 -23.74 -9.22
CA ASP A 89 -27.19 -22.39 -9.60
C ASP A 89 -27.32 -21.52 -8.34
N LEU A 90 -26.44 -20.54 -8.22
CA LEU A 90 -26.52 -19.48 -7.24
C LEU A 90 -26.97 -18.19 -7.93
N THR A 91 -28.25 -18.12 -8.28
CA THR A 91 -28.90 -16.90 -8.78
C THR A 91 -28.90 -15.83 -7.69
N PRO A 92 -28.29 -14.65 -7.90
CA PRO A 92 -28.25 -13.60 -6.88
C PRO A 92 -29.63 -13.04 -6.54
N SER A 93 -29.91 -12.88 -5.24
CA SER A 93 -31.06 -12.12 -4.74
C SER A 93 -30.79 -10.62 -4.77
N ILE A 94 -31.83 -9.81 -4.55
CA ILE A 94 -31.73 -8.35 -4.45
C ILE A 94 -30.78 -7.91 -3.31
N PHE A 95 -30.22 -6.72 -3.48
CA PHE A 95 -29.29 -6.11 -2.53
C PHE A 95 -30.07 -5.38 -1.43
N SER A 96 -30.00 -5.90 -0.19
CA SER A 96 -30.71 -5.34 0.97
C SER A 96 -30.31 -3.89 1.29
N GLU A 97 -29.06 -3.52 0.99
CA GLU A 97 -28.52 -2.16 1.07
C GLU A 97 -29.28 -1.13 0.20
N PHE A 98 -29.99 -1.56 -0.85
CA PHE A 98 -30.81 -0.68 -1.71
C PHE A 98 -32.32 -0.77 -1.42
N LEU A 99 -32.78 -1.59 -0.48
CA LEU A 99 -34.23 -1.73 -0.19
C LEU A 99 -34.88 -0.40 0.24
N ASN A 100 -34.14 0.40 1.01
CA ASN A 100 -34.58 1.65 1.64
C ASN A 100 -34.49 2.89 0.73
N VAL A 101 -34.17 2.72 -0.56
CA VAL A 101 -34.02 3.84 -1.51
C VAL A 101 -35.40 4.38 -1.91
N GLU A 102 -35.78 5.55 -1.38
CA GLU A 102 -37.04 6.22 -1.72
C GLU A 102 -36.95 6.94 -3.08
N GLN A 103 -37.28 6.21 -4.14
CA GLN A 103 -37.39 6.73 -5.50
C GLN A 103 -38.26 8.00 -5.62
N ALA A 104 -37.69 9.05 -6.20
CA ALA A 104 -38.41 10.31 -6.44
C ALA A 104 -39.66 10.08 -7.31
N THR A 105 -40.82 10.57 -6.87
CA THR A 105 -42.10 10.41 -7.58
C THR A 105 -42.40 11.54 -8.58
N LYS A 106 -41.59 12.61 -8.59
CA LYS A 106 -41.75 13.75 -9.50
C LYS A 106 -41.13 13.41 -10.87
N GLU A 107 -41.92 13.52 -11.92
CA GLU A 107 -41.43 13.33 -13.29
C GLU A 107 -40.77 14.62 -13.80
N GLY A 108 -39.49 14.53 -14.18
CA GLY A 108 -38.71 15.66 -14.67
C GLY A 108 -38.90 15.93 -16.16
N SER A 109 -38.50 17.12 -16.62
CA SER A 109 -38.60 17.52 -18.03
C SER A 109 -37.61 16.81 -18.96
N THR A 110 -36.60 16.14 -18.41
CA THR A 110 -35.63 15.31 -19.16
C THR A 110 -35.62 13.89 -18.63
N PHE A 111 -35.72 12.91 -19.53
CA PHE A 111 -35.73 11.48 -19.19
C PHE A 111 -34.30 10.92 -19.20
N SER A 112 -33.78 10.58 -18.03
CA SER A 112 -32.39 10.16 -17.82
C SER A 112 -32.26 8.64 -17.84
N VAL A 113 -31.62 8.12 -18.88
CA VAL A 113 -31.31 6.70 -19.11
C VAL A 113 -29.91 6.40 -18.56
N LEU A 114 -29.78 5.45 -17.64
CA LEU A 114 -28.52 5.10 -16.98
C LEU A 114 -27.87 3.85 -17.58
N VAL A 115 -26.57 3.91 -17.87
CA VAL A 115 -25.70 2.75 -18.13
C VAL A 115 -24.50 2.75 -17.20
N ILE A 116 -24.09 1.56 -16.72
CA ILE A 116 -23.00 1.39 -15.74
C ILE A 116 -21.93 0.45 -16.31
N GLY A 117 -20.67 0.88 -16.28
CA GLY A 117 -19.49 0.05 -16.56
C GLY A 117 -18.25 0.86 -16.96
N SER A 118 -17.12 0.18 -17.15
CA SER A 118 -15.82 0.85 -17.32
C SER A 118 -15.59 1.44 -18.71
N GLY A 119 -15.90 0.69 -19.77
CA GLY A 119 -15.76 1.15 -21.16
C GLY A 119 -14.33 1.37 -21.66
N ASP A 120 -13.30 0.86 -20.95
CA ASP A 120 -11.88 1.04 -21.25
C ASP A 120 -11.49 0.59 -22.67
N SER A 121 -11.64 -0.70 -22.98
CA SER A 121 -11.25 -1.27 -24.27
C SER A 121 -12.33 -0.96 -25.32
N CYS A 122 -12.02 -1.18 -26.61
CA CYS A 122 -13.03 -1.04 -27.66
C CYS A 122 -13.99 -2.25 -27.68
N GLU A 123 -13.44 -3.44 -27.41
CA GLU A 123 -14.18 -4.70 -27.31
C GLU A 123 -15.18 -4.69 -26.14
N ASP A 124 -14.76 -4.31 -24.93
CA ASP A 124 -15.64 -4.20 -23.75
C ASP A 124 -16.75 -3.16 -23.96
N PHE A 125 -16.46 -2.09 -24.69
CA PHE A 125 -17.43 -1.03 -24.96
C PHE A 125 -18.60 -1.52 -25.84
N ILE A 126 -18.29 -2.29 -26.89
CA ILE A 126 -19.28 -2.89 -27.79
C ILE A 126 -19.96 -4.10 -27.12
N LEU A 127 -19.20 -4.95 -26.41
CA LEU A 127 -19.72 -6.10 -25.67
C LEU A 127 -20.77 -5.71 -24.61
N LYS A 128 -20.58 -4.58 -23.92
CA LYS A 128 -21.54 -4.03 -22.95
C LYS A 128 -22.69 -3.22 -23.59
N GLY A 129 -22.72 -3.12 -24.91
CA GLY A 129 -23.78 -2.42 -25.65
C GLY A 129 -23.80 -0.91 -25.44
N PHE A 130 -22.67 -0.28 -25.08
CA PHE A 130 -22.63 1.17 -24.87
C PHE A 130 -22.80 1.94 -26.20
N ASP A 131 -22.42 1.32 -27.32
CA ASP A 131 -22.80 1.69 -28.67
C ASP A 131 -24.32 1.64 -28.88
N VAL A 132 -24.97 0.52 -28.52
CA VAL A 132 -26.43 0.33 -28.62
C VAL A 132 -27.17 1.35 -27.76
N ALA A 133 -26.70 1.63 -26.54
CA ALA A 133 -27.27 2.63 -25.65
C ALA A 133 -27.24 4.06 -26.25
N ALA A 134 -26.11 4.45 -26.85
CA ALA A 134 -25.99 5.74 -27.52
C ALA A 134 -26.88 5.83 -28.77
N GLN A 135 -26.91 4.77 -29.58
CA GLN A 135 -27.73 4.69 -30.79
C GLN A 135 -29.23 4.71 -30.48
N ALA A 136 -29.68 4.03 -29.42
CA ALA A 136 -31.08 4.03 -29.00
C ALA A 136 -31.53 5.42 -28.54
N VAL A 137 -30.70 6.14 -27.77
CA VAL A 137 -31.01 7.51 -27.34
C VAL A 137 -30.94 8.54 -28.49
N ALA A 138 -30.14 8.27 -29.52
CA ALA A 138 -30.13 9.06 -30.76
C ALA A 138 -31.36 8.79 -31.65
N GLU A 139 -31.75 7.53 -31.80
CA GLU A 139 -32.83 7.10 -32.71
C GLU A 139 -34.22 7.57 -32.25
N LEU A 140 -34.38 7.84 -30.95
CA LEU A 140 -35.56 8.53 -30.37
C LEU A 140 -35.78 9.95 -30.92
N LYS A 141 -34.76 10.61 -31.48
CA LYS A 141 -34.80 11.95 -32.13
C LYS A 141 -35.36 13.09 -31.27
N ASP A 142 -35.49 12.88 -29.96
CA ASP A 142 -35.97 13.84 -28.97
C ASP A 142 -34.88 14.18 -27.95
N LYS A 143 -34.46 15.45 -27.92
CA LYS A 143 -33.36 15.95 -27.07
C LYS A 143 -33.69 16.00 -25.58
N SER A 144 -34.93 15.70 -25.17
CA SER A 144 -35.29 15.54 -23.76
C SER A 144 -34.89 14.18 -23.17
N TYR A 145 -34.54 13.18 -24.00
CA TYR A 145 -33.83 11.99 -23.53
C TYR A 145 -32.34 12.26 -23.32
N LYS A 146 -31.78 11.79 -22.21
CA LYS A 146 -30.34 11.87 -21.90
C LYS A 146 -29.78 10.52 -21.51
N LEU A 147 -28.59 10.18 -22.02
CA LEU A 147 -27.80 9.04 -21.59
C LEU A 147 -26.79 9.47 -20.52
N LYS A 148 -26.86 8.83 -19.35
CA LYS A 148 -25.92 9.00 -18.24
C LYS A 148 -25.06 7.75 -18.13
N PHE A 149 -23.78 7.88 -18.47
CA PHE A 149 -22.79 6.82 -18.38
C PHE A 149 -22.01 6.95 -17.07
N VAL A 150 -21.94 5.87 -16.28
CA VAL A 150 -21.24 5.86 -14.99
C VAL A 150 -20.25 4.71 -14.93
N GLY A 151 -19.00 4.99 -14.55
CA GLY A 151 -17.95 3.97 -14.45
C GLY A 151 -16.65 4.31 -15.18
N ALA A 152 -16.59 5.45 -15.88
CA ALA A 152 -15.40 5.89 -16.59
C ALA A 152 -14.17 5.97 -15.64
N PRO A 153 -13.02 5.37 -15.99
CA PRO A 153 -11.80 5.52 -15.20
C PRO A 153 -11.38 6.98 -15.08
N ARG A 154 -10.89 7.38 -13.91
CA ARG A 154 -10.53 8.77 -13.60
C ARG A 154 -9.46 9.28 -14.59
N GLY A 155 -9.82 10.22 -15.45
CA GLY A 155 -8.98 10.76 -16.53
C GLY A 155 -9.30 10.24 -17.95
N LYS A 156 -10.22 9.28 -18.10
CA LYS A 156 -10.71 8.74 -19.41
C LYS A 156 -12.13 9.18 -19.77
N GLU A 157 -12.75 10.05 -18.98
CA GLU A 157 -14.13 10.50 -19.19
C GLU A 157 -14.32 11.13 -20.59
N GLY A 158 -13.29 11.83 -21.09
CA GLY A 158 -13.26 12.37 -22.46
C GLY A 158 -13.12 11.30 -23.55
N GLU A 159 -12.31 10.26 -23.34
CA GLU A 159 -12.18 9.15 -24.31
C GLU A 159 -13.53 8.42 -24.48
N ILE A 160 -14.25 8.21 -23.38
CA ILE A 160 -15.54 7.52 -23.37
C ILE A 160 -16.65 8.42 -23.93
N ALA A 161 -16.61 9.74 -23.66
CA ALA A 161 -17.47 10.70 -24.35
C ALA A 161 -17.25 10.63 -25.88
N ASP A 162 -15.99 10.73 -26.34
CA ASP A 162 -15.65 10.69 -27.76
C ASP A 162 -15.97 9.35 -28.43
N LYS A 163 -15.97 8.22 -27.70
CA LYS A 163 -16.53 6.95 -28.18
C LYS A 163 -18.03 7.08 -28.39
N LEU A 164 -18.79 7.42 -27.35
CA LEU A 164 -20.26 7.50 -27.38
C LEU A 164 -20.78 8.48 -28.45
N LEU A 165 -20.14 9.64 -28.60
CA LEU A 165 -20.50 10.65 -29.62
C LEU A 165 -20.38 10.13 -31.07
N ARG A 166 -19.46 9.21 -31.36
CA ARG A 166 -19.33 8.59 -32.70
C ARG A 166 -20.53 7.71 -33.06
N HIS A 167 -21.29 7.28 -32.06
CA HIS A 167 -22.50 6.48 -32.23
C HIS A 167 -23.78 7.32 -32.42
N GLY A 168 -23.64 8.64 -32.67
CA GLY A 168 -24.71 9.50 -33.19
C GLY A 168 -25.52 10.26 -32.13
N ILE A 169 -25.26 10.06 -30.84
CA ILE A 169 -25.89 10.81 -29.75
C ILE A 169 -25.41 12.27 -29.73
N ASP A 170 -26.33 13.22 -29.57
CA ASP A 170 -25.98 14.64 -29.42
C ASP A 170 -25.23 14.88 -28.10
N ARG A 171 -24.19 15.73 -28.12
CA ARG A 171 -23.40 16.09 -26.93
C ARG A 171 -24.23 16.69 -25.79
N ASN A 172 -25.38 17.30 -26.10
CA ASN A 172 -26.33 17.82 -25.11
C ASN A 172 -27.21 16.74 -24.47
N GLN A 173 -27.25 15.54 -25.05
CA GLN A 173 -27.94 14.37 -24.52
C GLN A 173 -27.00 13.45 -23.71
N LEU A 174 -25.69 13.71 -23.67
CA LEU A 174 -24.71 12.81 -23.04
C LEU A 174 -24.16 13.38 -21.73
N ILE A 175 -24.16 12.56 -20.67
CA ILE A 175 -23.54 12.84 -19.37
C ILE A 175 -22.57 11.69 -19.04
N ILE A 176 -21.31 12.02 -18.76
CA ILE A 176 -20.30 11.04 -18.27
C ILE A 176 -20.02 11.33 -16.80
N CYS A 177 -20.04 10.28 -15.97
CA CYS A 177 -19.60 10.31 -14.59
C CYS A 177 -18.44 9.31 -14.40
N SER A 178 -17.48 9.71 -13.57
CA SER A 178 -16.35 8.86 -13.17
C SER A 178 -16.82 7.64 -12.37
N PHE A 179 -15.95 6.64 -12.22
CA PHE A 179 -16.22 5.45 -11.43
C PHE A 179 -16.63 5.78 -9.97
N CYS A 180 -17.69 5.10 -9.52
CA CYS A 180 -18.36 5.35 -8.24
C CYS A 180 -18.00 4.29 -7.21
N ASP A 181 -17.05 4.58 -6.34
CA ASP A 181 -16.52 3.65 -5.31
C ASP A 181 -17.45 3.49 -4.07
N SER A 182 -18.56 4.24 -3.98
CA SER A 182 -19.49 4.25 -2.84
C SER A 182 -20.86 3.68 -3.20
N ARG A 183 -21.47 2.93 -2.27
CA ARG A 183 -22.85 2.44 -2.40
C ARG A 183 -23.88 3.52 -2.15
N GLU A 184 -23.60 4.46 -1.25
CA GLU A 184 -24.43 5.62 -0.98
C GLU A 184 -24.60 6.49 -2.24
N LEU A 185 -23.50 6.87 -2.89
CA LEU A 185 -23.52 7.64 -4.14
C LEU A 185 -24.21 6.89 -5.31
N LEU A 186 -24.16 5.55 -5.32
CA LEU A 186 -24.88 4.73 -6.29
C LEU A 186 -26.39 4.69 -6.01
N ALA A 187 -26.80 4.70 -4.73
CA ALA A 187 -28.21 4.84 -4.35
C ALA A 187 -28.76 6.23 -4.71
N ASP A 188 -28.01 7.30 -4.44
CA ASP A 188 -28.36 8.67 -4.85
C ASP A 188 -28.52 8.76 -6.38
N LEU A 189 -27.56 8.22 -7.13
CA LEU A 189 -27.61 8.11 -8.58
C LEU A 189 -28.85 7.35 -9.08
N PHE A 190 -29.27 6.26 -8.41
CA PHE A 190 -30.50 5.56 -8.76
C PHE A 190 -31.77 6.39 -8.49
N CYS A 191 -31.75 7.36 -7.57
CA CYS A 191 -32.85 8.32 -7.38
C CYS A 191 -32.86 9.42 -8.45
N GLU A 192 -31.70 9.83 -8.97
CA GLU A 192 -31.56 10.90 -9.97
C GLU A 192 -32.08 10.54 -11.37
N VAL A 193 -32.17 9.24 -11.71
CA VAL A 193 -32.45 8.78 -13.08
C VAL A 193 -33.86 8.24 -13.26
N ASP A 194 -34.27 7.95 -14.50
CA ASP A 194 -35.63 7.54 -14.87
C ASP A 194 -35.76 6.05 -15.19
N LEU A 195 -34.69 5.46 -15.70
CA LEU A 195 -34.58 4.08 -16.21
C LEU A 195 -33.09 3.69 -16.23
N ALA A 196 -32.73 2.49 -15.78
CA ALA A 196 -31.43 1.88 -16.05
C ALA A 196 -31.53 0.86 -17.20
N ILE A 197 -30.55 0.83 -18.09
CA ILE A 197 -30.49 -0.14 -19.19
C ILE A 197 -29.18 -0.96 -19.16
N MET A 198 -29.27 -2.23 -19.52
CA MET A 198 -28.13 -3.13 -19.67
C MET A 198 -28.20 -3.85 -21.03
N PRO A 199 -27.82 -3.18 -22.14
CA PRO A 199 -27.84 -3.72 -23.49
C PRO A 199 -26.63 -4.61 -23.83
N SER A 200 -26.01 -5.25 -22.84
CA SER A 200 -24.87 -6.16 -23.05
C SER A 200 -25.21 -7.26 -24.08
N LYS A 201 -24.37 -7.38 -25.12
CA LYS A 201 -24.49 -8.37 -26.21
C LYS A 201 -24.39 -9.81 -25.68
N THR A 202 -23.54 -10.00 -24.67
CA THR A 202 -23.63 -11.12 -23.74
C THR A 202 -23.18 -10.65 -22.35
N GLU A 203 -23.86 -11.14 -21.31
CA GLU A 203 -23.52 -10.89 -19.92
C GLU A 203 -23.64 -12.20 -19.12
N GLY A 204 -22.71 -12.45 -18.20
CA GLY A 204 -22.75 -13.64 -17.36
C GLY A 204 -23.99 -13.64 -16.47
N PHE A 205 -24.15 -12.59 -15.66
CA PHE A 205 -25.36 -12.33 -14.89
C PHE A 205 -25.96 -10.95 -15.19
N GLY A 206 -25.34 -9.87 -14.70
CA GLY A 206 -25.82 -8.49 -14.91
C GLY A 206 -26.08 -7.71 -13.62
N VAL A 207 -25.12 -7.75 -12.69
CA VAL A 207 -25.29 -7.23 -11.32
C VAL A 207 -25.75 -5.76 -11.29
N SER A 208 -25.21 -4.87 -12.13
CA SER A 208 -25.58 -3.44 -12.14
C SER A 208 -27.06 -3.17 -12.40
N ALA A 209 -27.74 -4.02 -13.16
CA ALA A 209 -29.19 -3.92 -13.37
C ALA A 209 -29.98 -4.54 -12.19
N LEU A 210 -29.46 -5.58 -11.52
CA LEU A 210 -30.06 -6.07 -10.28
C LEU A 210 -29.93 -5.06 -9.14
N GLU A 211 -28.83 -4.29 -9.09
CA GLU A 211 -28.64 -3.18 -8.14
C GLU A 211 -29.69 -2.08 -8.36
N ALA A 212 -29.90 -1.66 -9.62
CA ALA A 212 -30.96 -0.72 -9.99
C ALA A 212 -32.37 -1.24 -9.62
N LEU A 213 -32.67 -2.49 -9.94
CA LEU A 213 -33.95 -3.13 -9.58
C LEU A 213 -34.12 -3.21 -8.05
N SER A 214 -33.04 -3.47 -7.31
CA SER A 214 -33.03 -3.48 -5.84
C SER A 214 -33.37 -2.10 -5.27
N ALA A 215 -32.89 -1.03 -5.90
CA ALA A 215 -33.24 0.37 -5.60
C ALA A 215 -34.64 0.79 -6.10
N GLY A 216 -35.44 -0.13 -6.64
CA GLY A 216 -36.79 0.13 -7.16
C GLY A 216 -36.84 1.00 -8.42
N LEU A 217 -35.69 1.17 -9.10
CA LEU A 217 -35.59 1.88 -10.37
C LEU A 217 -36.00 0.95 -11.52
N PRO A 218 -36.81 1.40 -12.50
CA PRO A 218 -37.16 0.59 -13.67
C PRO A 218 -35.90 0.16 -14.43
N VAL A 219 -35.93 -1.07 -14.97
CA VAL A 219 -34.82 -1.66 -15.73
C VAL A 219 -35.26 -2.17 -17.09
N LEU A 220 -34.38 -2.06 -18.09
CA LEU A 220 -34.43 -2.86 -19.32
C LEU A 220 -33.12 -3.64 -19.46
N VAL A 221 -33.18 -4.94 -19.67
CA VAL A 221 -32.00 -5.81 -19.76
C VAL A 221 -31.98 -6.60 -21.06
N SER A 222 -30.78 -6.87 -21.56
CA SER A 222 -30.57 -7.78 -22.69
C SER A 222 -31.08 -9.18 -22.36
N GLY A 223 -31.83 -9.76 -23.29
CA GLY A 223 -32.29 -11.14 -23.23
C GLY A 223 -31.17 -12.18 -23.28
N ASN A 224 -29.94 -11.78 -23.59
CA ASN A 224 -28.73 -12.62 -23.55
C ASN A 224 -27.90 -12.40 -22.26
N SER A 225 -28.58 -12.24 -21.11
CA SER A 225 -27.96 -12.06 -19.79
C SER A 225 -28.58 -12.99 -18.75
N GLY A 226 -27.80 -13.43 -17.75
CA GLY A 226 -28.32 -14.29 -16.67
C GLY A 226 -29.45 -13.65 -15.84
N LEU A 227 -29.42 -12.32 -15.66
CA LEU A 227 -30.54 -11.57 -15.08
C LEU A 227 -31.73 -11.48 -16.04
N GLY A 228 -31.49 -11.37 -17.35
CA GLY A 228 -32.53 -11.44 -18.38
C GLY A 228 -33.26 -12.78 -18.38
N GLU A 229 -32.55 -13.90 -18.24
CA GLU A 229 -33.17 -15.22 -18.04
C GLU A 229 -33.96 -15.28 -16.72
N ALA A 230 -33.36 -14.86 -15.60
CA ALA A 230 -34.05 -14.84 -14.31
C ALA A 230 -35.31 -13.93 -14.30
N LEU A 231 -35.34 -12.87 -15.11
CA LEU A 231 -36.50 -11.98 -15.26
C LEU A 231 -37.58 -12.53 -16.19
N LYS A 232 -37.26 -13.38 -17.19
CA LYS A 232 -38.29 -14.13 -17.95
C LYS A 232 -39.10 -15.04 -17.02
N GLU A 233 -38.41 -15.61 -16.03
CA GLU A 233 -38.92 -16.53 -15.02
C GLU A 233 -39.72 -15.87 -13.88
N VAL A 234 -39.80 -14.53 -13.83
CA VAL A 234 -40.58 -13.77 -12.83
C VAL A 234 -41.68 -12.99 -13.56
N ALA A 235 -42.93 -13.08 -13.13
CA ALA A 235 -44.00 -12.23 -13.67
C ALA A 235 -44.00 -10.86 -12.95
N PRO A 236 -43.96 -9.70 -13.65
CA PRO A 236 -44.05 -9.48 -15.10
C PRO A 236 -42.70 -9.19 -15.78
N GLY A 237 -41.58 -9.65 -15.21
CA GLY A 237 -40.20 -9.30 -15.59
C GLY A 237 -39.82 -9.56 -17.05
N SER A 238 -40.51 -10.46 -17.75
CA SER A 238 -40.38 -10.64 -19.20
C SER A 238 -40.66 -9.37 -20.02
N GLN A 239 -41.41 -8.40 -19.47
CA GLN A 239 -41.60 -7.07 -20.08
C GLN A 239 -40.36 -6.18 -19.99
N CYS A 240 -39.45 -6.44 -19.06
CA CYS A 240 -38.19 -5.73 -18.88
C CYS A 240 -37.03 -6.33 -19.70
N VAL A 241 -37.29 -7.35 -20.53
CA VAL A 241 -36.27 -8.08 -21.29
C VAL A 241 -36.38 -7.75 -22.78
N VAL A 242 -35.39 -7.03 -23.30
CA VAL A 242 -35.25 -6.68 -24.73
C VAL A 242 -34.53 -7.82 -25.44
N LYS A 243 -35.05 -8.33 -26.56
CA LYS A 243 -34.54 -9.55 -27.20
C LYS A 243 -33.53 -9.27 -28.30
N SER A 244 -33.61 -8.11 -28.94
CA SER A 244 -32.69 -7.70 -30.01
C SER A 244 -31.51 -6.88 -29.51
N GLU A 245 -30.42 -6.90 -30.28
CA GLU A 245 -29.34 -5.91 -30.19
C GLU A 245 -29.60 -4.66 -31.04
N ASP A 246 -30.68 -4.62 -31.82
CA ASP A 246 -31.06 -3.46 -32.65
C ASP A 246 -31.38 -2.24 -31.76
N PRO A 247 -30.64 -1.13 -31.88
CA PRO A 247 -30.92 0.11 -31.15
C PRO A 247 -32.36 0.63 -31.31
N LYS A 248 -33.09 0.25 -32.37
CA LYS A 248 -34.50 0.59 -32.56
C LYS A 248 -35.43 -0.10 -31.57
N GLU A 249 -35.26 -1.40 -31.32
CA GLU A 249 -36.05 -2.11 -30.31
C GLU A 249 -35.78 -1.55 -28.91
N TRP A 250 -34.52 -1.18 -28.63
CA TRP A 250 -34.14 -0.47 -27.42
C TRP A 250 -34.75 0.94 -27.33
N ALA A 251 -34.77 1.71 -28.43
CA ALA A 251 -35.43 3.01 -28.50
C ALA A 251 -36.93 2.88 -28.22
N GLU A 252 -37.64 1.99 -28.91
CA GLU A 252 -39.07 1.70 -28.70
C GLU A 252 -39.37 1.31 -27.25
N LYS A 253 -38.56 0.43 -26.64
CA LYS A 253 -38.72 0.02 -25.24
C LYS A 253 -38.43 1.14 -24.24
N ILE A 254 -37.43 1.98 -24.49
CA ILE A 254 -37.19 3.22 -23.71
C ILE A 254 -38.38 4.19 -23.86
N GLN A 255 -39.00 4.24 -25.04
CA GLN A 255 -40.20 5.04 -25.30
C GLN A 255 -41.42 4.49 -24.55
N GLU A 256 -41.66 3.18 -24.56
CA GLU A 256 -42.72 2.51 -23.78
C GLU A 256 -42.62 2.82 -22.29
N VAL A 257 -41.42 2.73 -21.70
CA VAL A 257 -41.19 3.07 -20.28
C VAL A 257 -41.45 4.56 -19.99
N ARG A 258 -41.24 5.46 -20.96
CA ARG A 258 -41.57 6.89 -20.82
C ARG A 258 -43.04 7.22 -21.01
N HIS A 259 -43.77 6.49 -21.86
CA HIS A 259 -45.22 6.68 -22.01
C HIS A 259 -45.99 6.34 -20.72
N LYS A 260 -45.40 5.53 -19.82
CA LYS A 260 -45.91 5.32 -18.46
C LYS A 260 -45.45 6.46 -17.53
N LYS A 261 -46.42 7.14 -16.91
CA LYS A 261 -46.19 8.12 -15.82
C LYS A 261 -45.19 7.57 -14.79
N ARG A 262 -44.27 8.40 -14.26
CA ARG A 262 -43.20 7.97 -13.34
C ARG A 262 -43.72 7.14 -12.15
N GLU A 263 -44.88 7.48 -11.59
CA GLU A 263 -45.51 6.71 -10.50
C GLU A 263 -45.90 5.28 -10.88
N VAL A 264 -46.34 5.04 -12.12
CA VAL A 264 -46.77 3.71 -12.62
C VAL A 264 -45.55 2.80 -12.78
N ARG A 265 -44.51 3.26 -13.49
CA ARG A 265 -43.28 2.46 -13.67
C ARG A 265 -42.54 2.20 -12.34
N LEU A 266 -42.65 3.11 -11.36
CA LEU A 266 -42.13 2.90 -10.00
C LEU A 266 -43.00 1.98 -9.13
N LEU A 267 -44.26 1.74 -9.49
CA LEU A 267 -45.08 0.67 -8.91
C LEU A 267 -44.73 -0.67 -9.55
N GLU A 268 -44.66 -0.72 -10.89
CA GLU A 268 -44.26 -1.91 -11.66
C GLU A 268 -42.86 -2.41 -11.24
N SER A 269 -41.89 -1.51 -11.10
CA SER A 269 -40.52 -1.88 -10.70
C SER A 269 -40.41 -2.40 -9.27
N ARG A 270 -41.25 -1.90 -8.34
CA ARG A 270 -41.28 -2.42 -6.96
C ARG A 270 -42.00 -3.76 -6.87
N PHE A 271 -43.11 -3.92 -7.59
CA PHE A 271 -43.80 -5.21 -7.72
C PHE A 271 -42.87 -6.27 -8.35
N LEU A 272 -42.09 -5.89 -9.36
CA LEU A 272 -41.07 -6.77 -9.96
C LEU A 272 -39.94 -7.10 -8.96
N ARG A 273 -39.46 -6.12 -8.19
CA ARG A 273 -38.46 -6.34 -7.12
C ARG A 273 -38.96 -7.32 -6.06
N GLU A 274 -40.22 -7.18 -5.64
CA GLU A 274 -40.90 -8.05 -4.67
C GLU A 274 -41.06 -9.47 -5.22
N LYS A 275 -41.57 -9.62 -6.45
CA LYS A 275 -41.73 -10.92 -7.12
C LYS A 275 -40.40 -11.61 -7.44
N TYR A 276 -39.33 -10.84 -7.68
CA TYR A 276 -37.99 -11.37 -7.83
C TYR A 276 -37.43 -11.87 -6.49
N LEU A 277 -37.60 -11.11 -5.39
CA LEU A 277 -37.21 -11.54 -4.04
C LEU A 277 -37.95 -12.82 -3.60
N GLU A 278 -39.25 -12.94 -3.92
CA GLU A 278 -40.06 -14.14 -3.65
C GLU A 278 -39.51 -15.39 -4.34
N LYS A 279 -39.07 -15.28 -5.60
CA LYS A 279 -38.55 -16.42 -6.37
C LYS A 279 -37.08 -16.73 -6.08
N TYR A 280 -36.27 -15.69 -5.87
CA TYR A 280 -34.82 -15.77 -5.69
C TYR A 280 -34.42 -15.11 -4.37
N SER A 281 -34.79 -15.70 -3.23
CA SER A 281 -34.32 -15.26 -1.92
C SER A 281 -32.90 -15.75 -1.64
N TRP A 282 -32.13 -15.07 -0.77
CA TRP A 282 -30.80 -15.55 -0.38
C TRP A 282 -30.84 -16.78 0.54
N GLU A 283 -31.87 -16.90 1.39
CA GLU A 283 -31.88 -17.80 2.55
C GLU A 283 -31.85 -19.29 2.14
N GLY A 284 -32.70 -19.68 1.18
CA GLY A 284 -32.76 -21.06 0.68
C GLY A 284 -31.47 -21.51 -0.01
N PRO A 285 -31.04 -20.85 -1.10
CA PRO A 285 -29.83 -21.23 -1.83
C PRO A 285 -28.55 -21.17 -0.97
N ILE A 286 -28.39 -20.18 -0.09
CA ILE A 286 -27.23 -20.16 0.83
C ILE A 286 -27.34 -21.30 1.85
N GLY A 287 -28.52 -21.60 2.38
CA GLY A 287 -28.74 -22.75 3.26
C GLY A 287 -28.32 -24.07 2.61
N SER A 288 -28.90 -24.40 1.45
CA SER A 288 -28.57 -25.63 0.71
C SER A 288 -27.12 -25.67 0.23
N LEU A 289 -26.51 -24.52 -0.10
CA LEU A 289 -25.08 -24.44 -0.39
C LEU A 289 -24.23 -24.77 0.84
N VAL A 290 -24.53 -24.20 2.01
CA VAL A 290 -23.83 -24.49 3.27
C VAL A 290 -24.00 -25.96 3.67
N GLU A 291 -25.18 -26.55 3.50
CA GLU A 291 -25.41 -27.99 3.68
C GLU A 291 -24.59 -28.84 2.70
N LYS A 292 -24.52 -28.44 1.42
CA LYS A 292 -23.67 -29.12 0.42
C LYS A 292 -22.19 -29.02 0.80
N MET A 293 -21.71 -27.85 1.22
CA MET A 293 -20.35 -27.65 1.73
C MET A 293 -20.06 -28.53 2.96
N HIS A 294 -21.01 -28.60 3.91
CA HIS A 294 -20.91 -29.46 5.08
C HIS A 294 -20.84 -30.94 4.67
N SER A 295 -21.70 -31.39 3.74
CA SER A 295 -21.66 -32.77 3.22
C SER A 295 -20.31 -33.11 2.60
N LEU A 296 -19.72 -32.20 1.81
CA LEU A 296 -18.40 -32.39 1.19
C LEU A 296 -17.28 -32.51 2.24
N MET A 297 -17.37 -31.76 3.35
CA MET A 297 -16.38 -31.79 4.44
C MET A 297 -16.51 -33.00 5.37
N PHE A 298 -17.69 -33.61 5.47
CA PHE A 298 -18.01 -34.65 6.47
C PHE A 298 -18.44 -36.01 5.89
N ALA A 299 -18.46 -36.21 4.58
CA ALA A 299 -18.78 -37.48 3.89
C ALA A 299 -17.74 -38.63 4.07
N LEU A 300 -17.13 -38.75 5.25
CA LEU A 300 -16.25 -39.85 5.63
C LEU A 300 -16.62 -40.36 7.03
N LYS A 301 -17.86 -40.86 7.18
CA LYS A 301 -18.28 -41.64 8.36
C LYS A 301 -19.49 -42.58 8.14
N SER A 302 -19.63 -43.18 6.96
CA SER A 302 -20.70 -44.15 6.66
C SER A 302 -20.38 -45.08 5.47
N SER A 303 -19.47 -46.05 5.66
CA SER A 303 -19.24 -47.13 4.69
C SER A 303 -18.83 -48.46 5.34
N SER A 304 -19.58 -48.85 6.37
CA SER A 304 -19.64 -50.23 6.91
C SER A 304 -20.99 -50.40 7.60
N GLY A 305 -21.97 -51.14 7.07
CA GLY A 305 -22.01 -51.88 5.83
C GLY A 305 -22.86 -53.12 6.02
N ASP A 306 -24.11 -53.09 5.57
CA ASP A 306 -25.00 -54.25 5.60
C ASP A 306 -26.02 -54.18 4.44
N GLN A 307 -26.62 -55.31 4.07
CA GLN A 307 -27.39 -55.47 2.84
C GLN A 307 -28.90 -55.60 3.09
N SER A 308 -29.73 -54.88 2.32
CA SER A 308 -31.05 -55.36 1.92
C SER A 308 -31.65 -54.57 0.76
N PHE A 309 -32.27 -55.30 -0.16
CA PHE A 309 -33.15 -54.86 -1.26
C PHE A 309 -34.54 -55.50 -1.03
N PRO A 310 -35.60 -55.18 -1.80
CA PRO A 310 -35.99 -53.93 -2.48
C PRO A 310 -37.48 -53.57 -2.21
N VAL A 311 -38.12 -52.81 -3.13
CA VAL A 311 -39.56 -52.79 -3.53
C VAL A 311 -40.39 -51.53 -3.21
N SER A 312 -40.69 -50.77 -4.28
CA SER A 312 -41.88 -49.90 -4.48
C SER A 312 -41.99 -48.62 -3.61
N MET A 313 -42.90 -47.65 -3.89
CA MET A 313 -43.92 -47.54 -4.94
C MET A 313 -44.10 -46.07 -5.43
N GLU A 314 -45.11 -45.86 -6.27
CA GLU A 314 -45.48 -44.62 -6.98
C GLU A 314 -46.09 -43.52 -6.09
N CYS A 315 -46.30 -42.34 -6.70
CA CYS A 315 -47.13 -41.22 -6.21
C CYS A 315 -46.64 -40.50 -4.93
N GLY A 316 -47.05 -39.27 -4.64
CA GLY A 316 -47.90 -38.34 -5.41
C GLY A 316 -48.81 -37.51 -4.51
N GLN A 317 -49.12 -36.28 -4.94
CA GLN A 317 -50.05 -35.32 -4.32
C GLN A 317 -49.61 -34.61 -3.02
N CYS A 318 -49.47 -33.29 -3.19
CA CYS A 318 -49.98 -32.15 -2.39
C CYS A 318 -51.10 -32.40 -1.34
N PRO A 319 -51.47 -31.42 -0.47
CA PRO A 319 -50.93 -30.05 -0.29
C PRO A 319 -50.70 -29.61 1.19
N LEU A 320 -50.38 -28.31 1.33
CA LEU A 320 -50.70 -27.38 2.45
C LEU A 320 -51.85 -27.80 3.40
N PRO A 321 -51.83 -27.27 4.65
CA PRO A 321 -52.83 -26.23 4.92
C PRO A 321 -52.27 -24.97 5.62
N SER A 322 -53.07 -23.91 5.52
CA SER A 322 -52.82 -22.58 6.10
C SER A 322 -53.68 -22.30 7.36
N SER A 323 -53.48 -21.09 7.92
CA SER A 323 -54.51 -20.20 8.49
C SER A 323 -55.15 -20.46 9.87
N SER A 324 -55.22 -19.36 10.65
CA SER A 324 -56.24 -18.93 11.64
C SER A 324 -56.44 -19.67 12.98
N VAL A 325 -56.00 -19.01 14.08
CA VAL A 325 -56.85 -18.28 15.09
C VAL A 325 -58.19 -18.96 15.48
N PRO A 326 -58.52 -19.21 16.78
CA PRO A 326 -58.37 -18.33 17.97
C PRO A 326 -57.48 -18.90 19.10
N GLN A 327 -57.03 -18.21 20.16
CA GLN A 327 -57.56 -17.15 21.07
C GLN A 327 -58.37 -17.69 22.28
N ALA A 328 -58.21 -17.03 23.45
CA ALA A 328 -58.78 -17.32 24.79
C ALA A 328 -58.18 -18.57 25.51
N ASN A 329 -57.36 -18.41 26.56
CA ASN A 329 -57.64 -17.96 27.94
C ASN A 329 -58.24 -19.05 28.85
N LEU A 330 -57.42 -19.55 29.78
CA LEU A 330 -57.86 -20.07 31.08
C LEU A 330 -56.94 -19.53 32.18
N VAL A 331 -57.47 -19.45 33.40
CA VAL A 331 -57.05 -18.54 34.48
C VAL A 331 -57.24 -19.25 35.84
N GLN A 332 -56.52 -18.80 36.89
CA GLN A 332 -56.58 -19.30 38.29
C GLN A 332 -56.05 -20.75 38.50
N GLU A 333 -55.55 -21.18 39.67
CA GLU A 333 -55.15 -20.49 40.91
C GLU A 333 -54.12 -21.29 41.75
N ARG A 334 -53.81 -20.79 42.97
CA ARG A 334 -53.47 -21.47 44.24
C ARG A 334 -53.45 -23.03 44.28
N SER A 335 -52.69 -23.71 45.15
CA SER A 335 -51.55 -23.42 46.06
C SER A 335 -51.22 -24.71 46.85
N HIS A 336 -50.00 -24.84 47.41
CA HIS A 336 -49.46 -26.06 48.05
C HIS A 336 -49.22 -27.22 47.06
N SER A 337 -48.11 -27.98 47.03
CA SER A 337 -47.01 -28.35 47.94
C SER A 337 -47.16 -29.72 48.62
N GLN A 338 -46.58 -30.76 48.02
CA GLN A 338 -46.10 -31.95 48.73
C GLN A 338 -44.82 -32.52 48.08
N SER A 339 -43.90 -32.92 48.96
CA SER A 339 -42.81 -33.91 48.84
C SER A 339 -42.77 -34.80 47.58
N LEU A 340 -41.62 -35.04 46.92
CA LEU A 340 -40.20 -34.69 47.20
C LEU A 340 -39.58 -33.99 45.94
N GLY A 341 -38.37 -33.44 45.89
CA GLY A 341 -37.15 -33.61 46.70
C GLY A 341 -36.27 -34.74 46.16
N SER A 342 -34.94 -34.66 46.05
CA SER A 342 -33.92 -33.68 46.50
C SER A 342 -32.76 -33.68 45.48
N ARG A 343 -31.72 -32.82 45.47
CA ARG A 343 -31.11 -31.76 46.32
C ARG A 343 -30.17 -30.92 45.37
N PRO A 344 -29.44 -29.84 45.77
CA PRO A 344 -29.40 -29.21 47.09
C PRO A 344 -29.55 -27.67 47.18
N VAL A 345 -28.61 -26.88 46.63
CA VAL A 345 -28.13 -25.59 47.19
C VAL A 345 -27.36 -24.83 46.09
N ILE A 346 -27.31 -23.48 46.01
CA ILE A 346 -28.21 -22.36 46.42
C ILE A 346 -27.71 -21.09 45.66
N ALA A 347 -28.46 -19.99 45.46
CA ALA A 347 -28.40 -18.77 46.31
C ALA A 347 -29.38 -17.66 45.80
N THR A 348 -28.98 -16.38 45.84
CA THR A 348 -29.82 -15.14 45.81
C THR A 348 -29.02 -13.95 45.25
N GLY A 349 -29.54 -12.83 44.69
CA GLY A 349 -30.87 -12.24 44.38
C GLY A 349 -30.67 -10.84 43.69
N ASP A 350 -31.61 -9.93 43.35
CA ASP A 350 -33.09 -9.86 43.34
C ASP A 350 -33.59 -8.63 42.47
N LYS A 351 -34.89 -8.25 42.56
CA LYS A 351 -35.72 -7.15 41.91
C LYS A 351 -35.05 -5.83 41.42
N ARG A 352 -35.31 -5.31 40.20
CA ARG A 352 -36.55 -4.69 39.55
C ARG A 352 -36.98 -3.31 40.12
N PRO A 353 -37.69 -2.39 39.38
CA PRO A 353 -38.50 -2.60 38.14
C PRO A 353 -38.48 -1.51 36.99
N ALA A 354 -38.97 -1.92 35.79
CA ALA A 354 -39.83 -1.18 34.81
C ALA A 354 -39.35 0.09 34.01
N SER A 355 -39.87 0.45 32.82
CA SER A 355 -40.50 -0.30 31.68
C SER A 355 -40.92 0.61 30.47
N ILE A 356 -41.02 0.04 29.24
CA ILE A 356 -41.85 0.47 28.05
C ILE A 356 -41.31 1.65 27.18
N VAL A 357 -41.70 1.81 25.88
CA VAL A 357 -41.38 1.14 24.58
C VAL A 357 -42.01 2.01 23.42
N LEU A 358 -41.64 1.77 22.14
CA LEU A 358 -42.18 2.31 20.86
C LEU A 358 -41.56 3.63 20.35
N GLY A 359 -41.42 3.84 19.03
CA GLY A 359 -41.75 2.97 17.88
C GLY A 359 -41.31 3.57 16.53
N ASP A 360 -41.35 2.79 15.44
CA ASP A 360 -40.62 3.09 14.19
C ASP A 360 -41.47 3.44 12.95
N CYS A 361 -40.79 4.14 12.02
CA CYS A 361 -41.11 4.65 10.68
C CYS A 361 -42.30 4.10 9.84
N HIS A 362 -42.99 4.99 9.07
CA HIS A 362 -42.58 5.24 7.66
C HIS A 362 -43.25 6.40 6.86
N SER A 363 -42.39 7.13 6.15
CA SER A 363 -42.53 7.63 4.75
C SER A 363 -43.30 8.93 4.42
N LYS A 364 -42.85 9.52 3.28
CA LYS A 364 -43.51 10.47 2.34
C LYS A 364 -43.52 11.98 2.67
N GLN A 365 -43.29 12.92 1.72
CA GLN A 365 -42.89 12.89 0.27
C GLN A 365 -42.63 14.36 -0.23
N PHE A 366 -42.35 14.59 -1.53
CA PHE A 366 -42.35 15.89 -2.31
C PHE A 366 -41.08 16.81 -2.24
N ARG A 367 -40.65 17.59 -3.27
CA ARG A 367 -40.81 17.60 -4.77
C ARG A 367 -39.95 18.70 -5.55
N GLY A 368 -38.79 18.40 -6.17
CA GLY A 368 -38.10 19.25 -7.21
C GLY A 368 -37.45 20.58 -6.72
N GLU A 369 -36.90 21.55 -7.51
CA GLU A 369 -36.57 21.80 -8.95
C GLU A 369 -35.96 23.26 -9.10
N VAL A 370 -35.44 23.87 -10.20
CA VAL A 370 -34.61 23.55 -11.41
C VAL A 370 -34.35 24.88 -12.24
N ILE A 371 -33.50 24.87 -13.30
CA ILE A 371 -33.20 25.92 -14.36
C ILE A 371 -31.87 26.75 -14.26
N ASN A 372 -30.91 26.42 -15.16
CA ASN A 372 -30.04 27.18 -16.12
C ASN A 372 -29.50 28.64 -15.86
N TYR A 373 -28.61 29.31 -16.65
CA TYR A 373 -28.06 29.16 -18.03
C TYR A 373 -26.73 29.99 -18.28
N TYR A 374 -25.86 29.54 -19.23
CA TYR A 374 -24.91 30.32 -20.12
C TYR A 374 -23.80 31.26 -19.52
N HIS A 375 -22.69 31.68 -20.21
CA HIS A 375 -22.07 31.41 -21.53
C HIS A 375 -20.53 31.79 -21.55
N ASN A 376 -19.73 31.15 -22.43
CA ASN A 376 -18.71 31.66 -23.43
C ASN A 376 -17.77 32.89 -23.15
N GLU A 377 -16.56 33.08 -23.73
CA GLU A 377 -15.69 32.33 -24.69
C GLU A 377 -14.28 32.96 -24.91
N THR A 378 -13.27 32.18 -25.37
CA THR A 378 -12.13 32.56 -26.28
C THR A 378 -11.06 33.60 -25.85
N LEU A 379 -9.84 33.77 -26.44
CA LEU A 379 -8.98 33.05 -27.43
C LEU A 379 -7.49 33.53 -27.32
N LYS A 380 -6.49 32.69 -27.69
CA LYS A 380 -5.10 32.92 -28.21
C LYS A 380 -4.23 34.13 -27.71
N GLY A 381 -2.89 34.02 -27.59
CA GLY A 381 -1.96 32.91 -27.80
C GLY A 381 -0.50 33.33 -28.13
N SER A 382 0.36 32.33 -28.40
CA SER A 382 1.69 32.37 -29.09
C SER A 382 2.91 33.16 -28.54
N SER A 383 4.02 32.42 -28.35
CA SER A 383 5.46 32.76 -28.56
C SER A 383 6.12 34.01 -27.92
N GLY A 384 7.39 33.96 -27.47
CA GLY A 384 8.34 32.85 -27.43
C GLY A 384 9.78 33.27 -27.09
N ASP A 385 10.68 32.27 -27.08
CA ASP A 385 12.15 32.31 -27.25
C ASP A 385 13.12 32.96 -26.24
N HIS A 386 14.23 32.22 -26.07
CA HIS A 386 15.62 32.58 -25.71
C HIS A 386 15.92 33.72 -24.71
N SER A 387 16.47 33.53 -23.49
CA SER A 387 17.54 32.67 -22.92
C SER A 387 18.94 33.32 -22.83
N SER A 388 19.50 33.38 -21.60
CA SER A 388 20.93 33.59 -21.23
C SER A 388 21.56 34.97 -21.57
N HIS A 389 22.57 35.50 -20.88
CA HIS A 389 23.03 35.39 -19.47
C HIS A 389 24.00 36.58 -19.19
N SER A 390 24.39 36.78 -17.92
CA SER A 390 25.48 37.67 -17.44
C SER A 390 25.24 39.19 -17.52
N SER A 391 26.02 40.05 -16.84
CA SER A 391 26.14 40.25 -15.37
C SER A 391 27.28 41.23 -15.05
N MET A 392 27.14 42.07 -14.00
CA MET A 392 28.23 42.81 -13.33
C MET A 392 28.87 43.95 -14.18
N GLU A 393 29.49 45.02 -13.64
CA GLU A 393 29.77 45.42 -12.23
C GLU A 393 29.96 46.96 -12.05
N TYR A 394 30.49 47.36 -10.89
CA TYR A 394 31.00 48.70 -10.47
C TYR A 394 29.96 49.77 -10.04
N GLY A 395 30.23 50.59 -9.01
CA GLY A 395 31.35 50.56 -8.05
C GLY A 395 31.40 51.75 -7.06
N GLN A 396 32.07 51.53 -5.92
CA GLN A 396 32.75 52.44 -4.96
C GLN A 396 32.19 53.86 -4.55
N CYS A 397 32.50 54.21 -3.29
CA CYS A 397 32.29 55.47 -2.52
C CYS A 397 32.82 56.78 -3.19
N PRO A 398 32.49 58.04 -2.72
CA PRO A 398 32.28 58.43 -1.31
C PRO A 398 31.30 59.61 -0.97
N LEU A 399 31.39 60.06 0.30
CA LEU A 399 30.82 61.21 1.05
C LEU A 399 30.90 62.61 0.37
N PRO A 400 30.26 63.72 0.88
CA PRO A 400 29.91 64.05 2.29
C PRO A 400 28.46 64.62 2.48
N SER A 401 28.03 65.46 3.47
CA SER A 401 28.62 66.26 4.58
C SER A 401 27.58 66.76 5.61
N THR A 402 27.93 66.83 6.93
CA THR A 402 27.49 67.82 7.98
C THR A 402 25.98 68.00 8.32
N LEU A 403 25.46 68.40 9.51
CA LEU A 403 25.85 68.69 10.94
C LEU A 403 24.50 68.97 11.69
N VAL A 404 24.27 69.02 13.02
CA VAL A 404 24.98 68.77 14.31
C VAL A 404 23.95 68.63 15.47
N THR A 405 24.35 68.16 16.67
CA THR A 405 23.60 68.08 17.97
C THR A 405 22.31 67.23 18.01
N GLN A 406 21.82 66.59 19.10
CA GLN A 406 22.06 66.41 20.55
C GLN A 406 20.85 66.79 21.44
N ASP A 407 20.68 65.96 22.48
CA ASP A 407 19.99 66.16 23.77
C ASP A 407 18.44 66.32 23.84
N ASN A 408 17.77 65.21 24.20
CA ASN A 408 17.11 64.91 25.51
C ASN A 408 16.44 66.05 26.34
N PRO A 409 15.53 65.75 27.31
CA PRO A 409 14.80 64.50 27.63
C PRO A 409 13.30 64.68 28.03
N PHE A 410 12.69 63.59 28.56
CA PHE A 410 11.68 63.55 29.67
C PHE A 410 10.15 63.39 29.45
N GLN A 411 9.65 62.36 30.15
CA GLN A 411 8.40 62.21 30.95
C GLN A 411 6.98 62.10 30.33
N GLU A 412 6.53 60.83 30.32
CA GLU A 412 5.35 60.28 31.04
C GLU A 412 3.98 61.01 31.10
N ARG A 413 2.93 60.25 30.72
CA ARG A 413 1.59 60.11 31.36
C ARG A 413 0.73 61.40 31.52
N ASN A 414 -0.59 61.41 31.26
CA ASN A 414 -1.57 60.42 31.74
C ASN A 414 -2.96 60.57 31.08
N HIS A 415 -3.91 59.70 31.44
CA HIS A 415 -5.33 59.75 31.03
C HIS A 415 -6.17 60.88 31.68
N SER A 416 -7.23 61.32 31.00
CA SER A 416 -8.62 61.54 31.49
C SER A 416 -9.53 61.78 30.25
N GLN A 417 -10.77 61.28 30.11
CA GLN A 417 -12.00 61.43 30.95
C GLN A 417 -12.49 62.89 31.04
N ASN A 418 -13.78 63.24 30.88
CA ASN A 418 -14.95 62.53 30.32
C ASN A 418 -16.13 63.54 30.15
N GLN A 419 -17.11 63.29 29.25
CA GLN A 419 -18.51 63.82 29.31
C GLN A 419 -18.68 65.38 29.14
N VAL A 420 -19.84 66.01 28.85
CA VAL A 420 -21.25 65.57 28.59
C VAL A 420 -22.05 66.65 27.80
N GLN A 421 -23.05 66.26 26.98
CA GLN A 421 -24.28 67.01 26.54
C GLN A 421 -24.16 68.38 25.81
N ASP A 422 -25.13 68.86 25.01
CA ASP A 422 -26.24 68.24 24.21
C ASP A 422 -26.70 69.26 23.13
N ILE A 423 -27.58 68.84 22.19
CA ILE A 423 -28.63 69.60 21.45
C ILE A 423 -28.94 68.96 20.08
N THR A 424 -30.22 68.94 19.71
CA THR A 424 -30.81 68.16 18.60
C THR A 424 -31.08 68.98 17.33
N LYS A 425 -30.94 68.38 16.14
CA LYS A 425 -32.07 68.01 15.23
C LYS A 425 -31.68 67.48 13.82
N SER A 426 -32.65 66.74 13.25
CA SER A 426 -33.01 66.57 11.82
C SER A 426 -32.00 66.02 10.78
N GLU A 427 -32.35 64.81 10.31
CA GLU A 427 -32.51 64.41 8.90
C GLU A 427 -31.28 64.01 8.02
N GLU A 428 -31.42 62.79 7.48
CA GLU A 428 -30.69 62.04 6.43
C GLU A 428 -29.22 62.35 6.07
N PRO A 429 -28.27 61.43 6.34
CA PRO A 429 -26.94 61.43 5.75
C PRO A 429 -26.86 60.63 4.44
N HIS A 430 -26.34 61.24 3.36
CA HIS A 430 -25.84 60.49 2.21
C HIS A 430 -24.58 59.70 2.60
N VAL A 431 -24.71 58.38 2.79
CA VAL A 431 -23.58 57.50 3.11
C VAL A 431 -22.81 57.13 1.83
N THR A 432 -21.69 57.80 1.58
CA THR A 432 -20.65 57.30 0.66
C THR A 432 -20.10 55.98 1.18
N THR A 433 -20.38 54.89 0.48
CA THR A 433 -20.22 53.53 1.01
C THR A 433 -18.75 53.09 1.06
N GLN A 434 -18.27 52.71 2.25
CA GLN A 434 -17.02 51.97 2.39
C GLN A 434 -17.22 50.51 1.95
N CYS A 435 -16.21 49.89 1.33
CA CYS A 435 -16.27 48.48 0.96
C CYS A 435 -16.33 47.60 2.22
N ALA A 436 -17.32 46.70 2.28
CA ALA A 436 -17.75 46.08 3.52
C ALA A 436 -16.84 44.95 4.02
N GLU A 437 -16.70 44.88 5.34
CA GLU A 437 -16.31 43.65 6.05
C GLU A 437 -17.42 42.59 5.96
N ASN A 438 -17.06 41.31 6.02
CA ASN A 438 -18.03 40.22 6.06
C ASN A 438 -18.69 40.18 7.46
N PRO A 439 -20.03 40.34 7.58
CA PRO A 439 -20.68 40.33 8.89
C PRO A 439 -20.59 38.93 9.53
N LYS A 440 -20.06 38.87 10.76
CA LYS A 440 -20.21 37.70 11.63
C LYS A 440 -21.69 37.53 11.96
N SER A 441 -22.20 36.29 11.98
CA SER A 441 -23.57 36.02 12.41
C SER A 441 -23.73 36.30 13.92
N ALA A 442 -24.96 36.60 14.34
CA ALA A 442 -25.28 36.88 15.74
C ALA A 442 -24.94 35.70 16.69
N ASP A 443 -24.85 34.49 16.15
CA ASP A 443 -24.54 33.25 16.90
C ASP A 443 -23.03 33.04 17.12
N TYR A 444 -22.14 33.87 16.55
CA TYR A 444 -20.69 33.60 16.60
C TYR A 444 -20.13 33.67 18.04
N PRO A 445 -19.49 32.62 18.57
CA PRO A 445 -19.08 32.53 19.98
C PRO A 445 -17.75 33.28 20.26
N GLU A 446 -17.71 34.57 19.95
CA GLU A 446 -16.51 35.43 19.97
C GLU A 446 -15.67 35.29 21.26
N LYS A 447 -16.31 35.29 22.44
CA LYS A 447 -15.63 35.19 23.75
C LYS A 447 -14.71 33.97 23.84
N LEU A 448 -15.25 32.79 23.49
CA LEU A 448 -14.54 31.52 23.65
C LEU A 448 -13.49 31.35 22.55
N VAL A 449 -13.76 31.81 21.33
CA VAL A 449 -12.76 31.81 20.25
C VAL A 449 -11.59 32.77 20.56
N ALA A 450 -11.86 33.94 21.15
CA ALA A 450 -10.83 34.88 21.59
C ALA A 450 -9.93 34.28 22.68
N LEU A 451 -10.48 33.50 23.61
CA LEU A 451 -9.70 32.76 24.62
C LEU A 451 -8.83 31.68 23.96
N ILE A 452 -9.37 30.85 23.07
CA ILE A 452 -8.60 29.83 22.33
C ILE A 452 -7.46 30.49 21.54
N ARG A 453 -7.71 31.63 20.88
CA ARG A 453 -6.65 32.38 20.16
C ARG A 453 -5.58 32.93 21.09
N ARG A 454 -5.96 33.51 22.24
CA ARG A 454 -5.03 34.01 23.26
C ARG A 454 -4.11 32.89 23.75
N ASP A 455 -4.70 31.73 24.07
CA ASP A 455 -3.97 30.59 24.64
C ASP A 455 -3.00 29.99 23.60
N TYR A 456 -3.41 29.87 22.33
CA TYR A 456 -2.51 29.46 21.25
C TYR A 456 -1.40 30.50 20.98
N LYS A 457 -1.69 31.80 21.04
CA LYS A 457 -0.71 32.89 20.88
C LYS A 457 0.36 32.89 21.99
N GLY A 458 0.02 32.39 23.18
CA GLY A 458 0.92 32.23 24.32
C GLY A 458 1.85 31.01 24.27
N THR A 459 1.77 30.17 23.23
CA THR A 459 2.50 28.88 23.17
C THR A 459 4.03 29.07 23.21
N VAL A 460 4.63 28.61 24.31
CA VAL A 460 6.08 28.42 24.48
C VAL A 460 6.43 26.97 24.14
N LEU A 461 7.55 26.76 23.43
CA LEU A 461 8.12 25.45 23.19
C LEU A 461 9.23 25.20 24.21
N CYS A 462 9.07 24.17 25.06
CA CYS A 462 10.15 23.61 25.87
C CYS A 462 10.48 22.21 25.34
N PRO A 463 11.56 22.04 24.54
CA PRO A 463 11.98 20.72 24.05
C PRO A 463 12.46 19.77 25.16
N PHE A 464 12.81 20.32 26.33
CA PHE A 464 13.49 19.63 27.43
C PHE A 464 12.84 19.99 28.79
N PRO A 465 11.72 19.35 29.18
CA PRO A 465 11.00 19.63 30.43
C PRO A 465 11.88 19.71 31.70
N TRP A 466 12.93 18.90 31.81
CA TRP A 466 13.88 18.95 32.93
C TRP A 466 14.70 20.27 33.02
N CYS A 467 14.66 21.09 31.98
CA CYS A 467 15.25 22.44 31.89
C CYS A 467 14.16 23.51 31.69
N GLU A 468 12.92 23.32 32.17
CA GLU A 468 11.83 24.30 32.07
C GLU A 468 12.15 25.70 32.62
N GLU A 469 13.10 25.81 33.55
CA GLU A 469 13.56 27.10 34.10
C GLU A 469 14.67 27.77 33.25
N GLU A 470 15.26 27.04 32.30
CA GLU A 470 16.48 27.41 31.57
C GLU A 470 16.29 27.50 30.04
N LEU A 471 15.45 26.65 29.46
CA LEU A 471 15.37 26.37 28.01
C LEU A 471 13.95 26.52 27.44
N GLN A 472 13.34 27.68 27.67
CA GLN A 472 12.06 28.07 27.09
C GLN A 472 12.24 28.88 25.79
N PHE A 473 11.67 28.38 24.69
CA PHE A 473 11.76 29.04 23.38
C PHE A 473 10.38 29.57 22.94
N GLN A 474 10.31 30.84 22.56
CA GLN A 474 9.12 31.37 21.88
C GLN A 474 8.96 30.67 20.52
N LEU A 475 7.81 30.04 20.29
CA LEU A 475 7.58 29.19 19.11
C LEU A 475 7.89 29.92 17.79
N SER A 476 7.53 31.19 17.69
CA SER A 476 7.81 32.05 16.52
C SER A 476 9.29 32.31 16.24
N LYS A 477 10.18 32.20 17.23
CA LYS A 477 11.64 32.40 17.07
C LYS A 477 12.38 31.10 16.70
N ILE A 478 12.01 29.99 17.34
CA ILE A 478 12.72 28.70 17.18
C ILE A 478 12.17 27.84 16.04
N PHE A 479 10.89 28.01 15.66
CA PHE A 479 10.27 27.19 14.64
C PHE A 479 11.03 27.25 13.32
N THR A 480 11.20 26.09 12.71
CA THR A 480 11.91 25.89 11.45
C THR A 480 11.05 24.98 10.57
N ARG A 481 11.08 25.20 9.25
CA ARG A 481 10.16 24.51 8.34
C ARG A 481 10.47 23.02 8.33
N LEU A 482 9.41 22.22 8.34
CA LEU A 482 9.50 20.78 8.10
C LEU A 482 9.18 20.49 6.63
N THR A 483 9.93 19.57 6.03
CA THR A 483 9.66 19.00 4.71
C THR A 483 8.53 18.00 4.82
N ILE A 484 7.42 18.30 4.14
CA ILE A 484 6.23 17.46 4.04
C ILE A 484 6.09 17.04 2.58
N VAL A 485 5.95 15.74 2.31
CA VAL A 485 5.78 15.18 0.96
C VAL A 485 4.49 14.36 0.89
N CYS A 486 3.88 14.23 -0.28
CA CYS A 486 2.69 13.40 -0.45
C CYS A 486 3.04 11.94 -0.76
N ARG A 487 2.14 11.02 -0.40
CA ARG A 487 2.29 9.57 -0.58
C ARG A 487 1.10 9.00 -1.35
N LYS A 488 1.35 8.32 -2.48
CA LYS A 488 0.30 7.72 -3.32
C LYS A 488 -0.27 6.46 -2.66
N LYS A 489 -1.56 6.50 -2.32
CA LYS A 489 -2.27 5.42 -1.59
C LYS A 489 -2.10 4.04 -2.23
N GLU A 490 -2.19 3.95 -3.56
CA GLU A 490 -2.18 2.69 -4.30
C GLU A 490 -0.87 1.90 -4.26
N ARG A 491 0.28 2.55 -4.01
CA ARG A 491 1.62 1.95 -4.18
C ARG A 491 2.65 2.35 -3.12
N ALA A 492 2.23 3.05 -2.07
CA ALA A 492 3.08 3.64 -1.02
C ALA A 492 4.22 4.59 -1.48
N LYS A 493 4.41 4.79 -2.80
CA LYS A 493 5.42 5.67 -3.39
C LYS A 493 5.17 7.14 -3.04
N LEU A 494 6.26 7.84 -2.75
CA LEU A 494 6.30 9.26 -2.44
C LEU A 494 6.30 10.11 -3.72
N THR A 495 5.92 11.37 -3.60
CA THR A 495 6.13 12.40 -4.62
C THR A 495 7.35 13.25 -4.29
N GLU A 496 8.12 13.65 -5.30
CA GLU A 496 9.23 14.61 -5.17
C GLU A 496 8.73 16.03 -4.84
N ASP A 497 7.47 16.34 -5.18
CA ASP A 497 6.82 17.61 -4.88
C ASP A 497 6.67 17.81 -3.34
N SER A 498 7.46 18.72 -2.75
CA SER A 498 7.35 19.12 -1.33
C SER A 498 6.28 20.20 -1.11
N VAL A 499 5.62 20.15 0.05
CA VAL A 499 4.42 20.93 0.38
C VAL A 499 4.64 21.72 1.69
N LYS A 500 3.89 22.81 1.91
CA LYS A 500 3.85 23.55 3.19
C LYS A 500 2.69 23.07 4.07
N MET A 501 2.77 23.27 5.38
CA MET A 501 1.68 22.87 6.29
C MET A 501 0.33 23.55 5.97
N THR A 502 0.34 24.81 5.52
CA THR A 502 -0.86 25.53 5.03
C THR A 502 -1.34 25.07 3.65
N GLU A 503 -0.59 24.22 2.95
CA GLU A 503 -0.89 23.67 1.62
C GLU A 503 -1.29 22.18 1.67
N VAL A 504 -1.34 21.52 2.84
CA VAL A 504 -1.79 20.11 2.93
C VAL A 504 -3.29 19.94 2.62
N LEU A 505 -4.07 21.02 2.76
CA LEU A 505 -5.50 21.10 2.39
C LEU A 505 -5.71 21.63 0.95
N ARG A 506 -4.66 21.58 0.10
CA ARG A 506 -4.71 22.06 -1.29
C ARG A 506 -5.36 21.03 -2.23
N PRO A 507 -6.25 21.47 -3.15
CA PRO A 507 -6.69 20.66 -4.28
C PRO A 507 -5.50 20.17 -5.12
N TYR A 508 -5.42 18.86 -5.34
CA TYR A 508 -4.22 18.26 -5.93
C TYR A 508 -4.07 18.59 -7.43
N LYS A 509 -3.19 19.54 -7.77
CA LYS A 509 -2.90 19.93 -9.17
C LYS A 509 -1.84 19.03 -9.82
N LYS A 510 -2.30 18.15 -10.70
CA LYS A 510 -1.61 17.75 -11.95
C LYS A 510 -2.67 17.18 -12.90
N CYS A 511 -3.09 18.01 -13.86
CA CYS A 511 -3.61 17.54 -15.14
C CYS A 511 -2.43 17.63 -16.11
N GLU A 512 -2.21 16.61 -16.94
CA GLU A 512 -1.20 16.67 -18.01
C GLU A 512 -1.81 17.19 -19.33
N CYS A 513 -3.05 17.66 -19.27
CA CYS A 513 -3.70 18.40 -20.33
C CYS A 513 -3.06 19.78 -20.54
N LYS A 514 -2.57 20.05 -21.76
CA LYS A 514 -2.08 21.38 -22.18
C LYS A 514 -3.24 22.34 -22.51
N CYS A 515 -4.22 22.46 -21.62
CA CYS A 515 -5.33 23.40 -21.75
C CYS A 515 -5.67 24.04 -20.41
N GLU A 516 -6.11 25.30 -20.43
CA GLU A 516 -6.34 26.13 -19.23
C GLU A 516 -7.68 25.84 -18.54
N CYS A 517 -8.06 24.56 -18.43
CA CYS A 517 -9.30 24.15 -17.79
C CYS A 517 -9.22 24.35 -16.27
N LYS A 518 -10.09 25.21 -15.72
CA LYS A 518 -10.26 25.41 -14.27
C LYS A 518 -11.02 24.24 -13.63
N CYS A 519 -10.44 23.05 -13.65
CA CYS A 519 -10.91 21.92 -12.85
C CYS A 519 -10.49 22.10 -11.38
N GLU A 520 -11.19 22.96 -10.66
CA GLU A 520 -11.05 23.09 -9.21
C GLU A 520 -11.59 21.83 -8.54
N ARG A 521 -10.69 20.88 -8.26
CA ARG A 521 -10.98 19.73 -7.39
C ARG A 521 -11.36 20.25 -6.00
N GLU A 522 -12.29 19.57 -5.34
CA GLU A 522 -12.66 19.91 -3.97
C GLU A 522 -11.47 19.75 -3.01
N LYS A 523 -11.49 20.50 -1.90
CA LYS A 523 -10.43 20.43 -0.88
C LYS A 523 -10.58 19.13 -0.09
N PRO A 524 -9.49 18.39 0.21
CA PRO A 524 -9.59 17.18 1.04
C PRO A 524 -10.15 17.54 2.42
N ARG A 525 -11.11 16.76 2.91
CA ARG A 525 -11.70 16.91 4.26
C ARG A 525 -10.73 16.33 5.29
N VAL A 526 -10.28 15.09 5.06
CA VAL A 526 -9.43 14.32 5.98
C VAL A 526 -8.00 14.26 5.45
N VAL A 527 -7.07 14.84 6.20
CA VAL A 527 -5.64 14.83 5.89
C VAL A 527 -4.91 14.02 6.96
N LEU A 528 -4.29 12.91 6.54
CA LEU A 528 -3.42 12.11 7.41
C LEU A 528 -1.95 12.52 7.17
N ILE A 529 -1.27 12.90 8.26
CA ILE A 529 0.14 13.29 8.28
C ILE A 529 0.92 12.27 9.10
N GLU A 530 1.59 11.37 8.39
CA GLU A 530 2.48 10.36 8.97
C GLU A 530 3.89 10.93 9.22
N GLY A 531 4.68 10.25 10.04
CA GLY A 531 6.10 10.55 10.20
C GLY A 531 6.71 9.87 11.42
N GLU A 532 8.04 9.88 11.49
CA GLU A 532 8.79 9.23 12.57
C GLU A 532 8.54 9.82 13.98
N PRO A 533 8.93 9.10 15.05
CA PRO A 533 9.03 9.67 16.39
C PRO A 533 10.03 10.85 16.41
N GLY A 534 9.70 11.96 17.08
CA GLY A 534 10.57 13.13 17.20
C GLY A 534 10.66 14.04 15.96
N ILE A 535 10.04 13.66 14.83
CA ILE A 535 10.12 14.38 13.54
C ILE A 535 9.44 15.77 13.52
N GLY A 536 8.77 16.17 14.62
CA GLY A 536 8.12 17.47 14.76
C GLY A 536 6.60 17.52 14.49
N LYS A 537 5.90 16.38 14.42
CA LYS A 537 4.43 16.31 14.17
C LYS A 537 3.63 17.28 15.07
N THR A 538 3.75 17.14 16.39
CA THR A 538 3.09 17.99 17.40
C THR A 538 3.49 19.46 17.29
N THR A 539 4.78 19.75 17.06
CA THR A 539 5.27 21.13 16.85
C THR A 539 4.67 21.76 15.59
N CYS A 540 4.39 20.96 14.55
CA CYS A 540 3.70 21.41 13.34
C CYS A 540 2.21 21.73 13.61
N CYS A 541 1.53 20.91 14.42
CA CYS A 541 0.17 21.19 14.90
C CYS A 541 0.10 22.46 15.77
N GLN A 542 1.07 22.65 16.67
CA GLN A 542 1.20 23.85 17.50
C GLN A 542 1.45 25.11 16.65
N LYS A 543 2.36 25.04 15.66
CA LYS A 543 2.62 26.16 14.74
C LYS A 543 1.39 26.51 13.90
N LEU A 544 0.65 25.51 13.38
CA LEU A 544 -0.58 25.77 12.64
C LEU A 544 -1.65 26.46 13.50
N ALA A 545 -1.78 26.05 14.77
CA ALA A 545 -2.69 26.68 15.74
C ALA A 545 -2.26 28.11 16.11
N TYR A 546 -0.95 28.36 16.22
CA TYR A 546 -0.38 29.70 16.41
C TYR A 546 -0.62 30.62 15.21
N ASP A 547 -0.35 30.15 13.98
CA ASP A 547 -0.48 30.96 12.76
C ASP A 547 -1.93 31.40 12.53
N TRP A 548 -2.88 30.49 12.79
CA TRP A 548 -4.31 30.81 12.80
C TRP A 548 -4.67 31.82 13.90
N SER A 549 -4.05 31.77 15.09
CA SER A 549 -4.41 32.66 16.20
C SER A 549 -3.88 34.09 16.06
N VAL A 550 -2.76 34.28 15.36
CA VAL A 550 -2.21 35.61 15.03
C VAL A 550 -2.67 36.15 13.67
N GLY A 551 -3.27 35.32 12.81
CA GLY A 551 -3.71 35.70 11.46
C GLY A 551 -2.62 35.62 10.38
N ASP A 552 -1.50 34.95 10.66
CA ASP A 552 -0.32 34.81 9.78
C ASP A 552 -0.47 33.65 8.76
N ILE A 553 -1.71 33.22 8.49
CA ILE A 553 -2.02 32.29 7.40
C ILE A 553 -2.24 33.13 6.13
N PRO A 554 -1.38 33.04 5.10
CA PRO A 554 -1.45 33.93 3.94
C PRO A 554 -2.79 33.82 3.19
N THR A 555 -3.36 34.95 2.80
CA THR A 555 -4.67 35.02 2.12
C THR A 555 -4.66 34.36 0.74
N GLU A 556 -3.49 34.24 0.11
CA GLU A 556 -3.25 33.52 -1.14
C GLU A 556 -3.01 32.01 -0.93
N SER A 557 -2.86 31.53 0.31
CA SER A 557 -2.68 30.12 0.58
C SER A 557 -3.97 29.34 0.31
N SER A 558 -3.84 28.10 -0.15
CA SER A 558 -4.97 27.23 -0.48
C SER A 558 -5.77 26.74 0.74
N PHE A 559 -5.44 27.20 1.95
CA PHE A 559 -6.09 26.83 3.20
C PHE A 559 -7.61 27.11 3.17
N PRO A 560 -8.46 26.36 3.89
CA PRO A 560 -9.88 26.71 4.01
C PRO A 560 -10.06 27.97 4.87
N LYS A 561 -11.12 28.75 4.58
CA LYS A 561 -11.54 29.86 5.45
C LYS A 561 -12.21 29.26 6.70
N VAL A 562 -11.45 29.17 7.79
CA VAL A 562 -11.92 28.56 9.05
C VAL A 562 -11.99 29.59 10.19
N ASP A 563 -13.21 29.82 10.66
CA ASP A 563 -13.51 30.78 11.72
C ASP A 563 -13.04 30.26 13.10
N ILE A 564 -12.89 28.94 13.25
CA ILE A 564 -12.46 28.23 14.47
C ILE A 564 -11.47 27.10 14.13
N LEU A 565 -10.33 27.05 14.81
CA LEU A 565 -9.39 25.92 14.82
C LEU A 565 -9.38 25.29 16.21
N LEU A 566 -9.57 23.97 16.29
CA LEU A 566 -9.60 23.19 17.52
C LEU A 566 -8.47 22.13 17.48
N ARG A 567 -7.37 22.34 18.19
CA ARG A 567 -6.31 21.34 18.37
C ARG A 567 -6.54 20.55 19.65
N LEU A 568 -6.74 19.23 19.53
CA LEU A 568 -6.88 18.31 20.66
C LEU A 568 -5.69 17.35 20.72
N THR A 569 -5.18 17.11 21.93
CA THR A 569 -4.14 16.11 22.18
C THR A 569 -4.82 14.75 22.42
N CYS A 570 -4.50 13.73 21.62
CA CYS A 570 -5.13 12.42 21.70
C CYS A 570 -4.78 11.65 22.99
N ARG A 571 -3.57 11.87 23.53
CA ARG A 571 -3.09 11.28 24.80
C ARG A 571 -4.00 11.57 26.00
N ASP A 572 -4.57 12.77 26.07
CA ASP A 572 -5.44 13.22 27.17
C ASP A 572 -6.92 12.80 26.99
N MET A 573 -7.29 12.17 25.87
CA MET A 573 -8.69 11.80 25.58
C MET A 573 -9.16 10.62 26.43
N LYS A 574 -10.29 10.82 27.13
CA LYS A 574 -10.87 9.84 28.08
C LYS A 574 -12.22 9.29 27.64
N THR A 575 -12.86 9.90 26.65
CA THR A 575 -14.12 9.46 26.04
C THR A 575 -14.01 9.58 24.52
N ALA A 576 -14.89 8.90 23.78
CA ALA A 576 -14.96 8.98 22.33
C ALA A 576 -15.87 10.12 21.80
N LYS A 577 -16.50 10.87 22.72
CA LYS A 577 -17.30 12.04 22.36
C LYS A 577 -16.37 13.22 22.14
N ILE A 578 -16.38 13.74 20.92
CA ILE A 578 -15.55 14.89 20.55
C ILE A 578 -15.90 16.15 21.35
N GLU A 579 -17.16 16.29 21.76
CA GLU A 579 -17.66 17.44 22.53
C GLU A 579 -17.10 17.45 23.96
N ASP A 580 -17.16 16.31 24.68
CA ASP A 580 -16.52 16.14 25.99
C ASP A 580 -15.01 16.49 25.93
N ALA A 581 -14.32 16.07 24.87
CA ALA A 581 -12.88 16.31 24.70
C ALA A 581 -12.55 17.79 24.39
N ILE A 582 -13.44 18.49 23.69
CA ILE A 582 -13.35 19.94 23.46
C ILE A 582 -13.61 20.70 24.76
N GLU A 583 -14.59 20.28 25.56
CA GLU A 583 -14.88 20.87 26.88
C GLU A 583 -13.70 20.70 27.84
N ASP A 584 -13.20 19.48 28.01
CA ASP A 584 -12.13 19.16 28.98
C ASP A 584 -10.78 19.81 28.62
N GLN A 585 -10.43 19.92 27.33
CA GLN A 585 -9.13 20.46 26.89
C GLN A 585 -9.17 21.97 26.58
N LEU A 586 -10.21 22.48 25.90
CA LEU A 586 -10.18 23.82 25.30
C LEU A 586 -10.99 24.88 26.06
N LEU A 587 -12.15 24.54 26.63
CA LEU A 587 -12.98 25.52 27.34
C LEU A 587 -12.43 25.83 28.76
N PRO A 588 -12.67 27.02 29.33
CA PRO A 588 -12.46 27.28 30.76
C PRO A 588 -13.40 26.47 31.67
N LEU A 589 -13.06 26.38 32.96
CA LEU A 589 -13.88 25.70 33.99
C LEU A 589 -15.13 26.50 34.40
N ASP A 590 -15.09 27.80 34.20
CA ASP A 590 -16.07 28.80 34.64
C ASP A 590 -16.97 29.30 33.50
N VAL A 591 -16.97 28.61 32.35
CA VAL A 591 -17.87 28.94 31.23
C VAL A 591 -19.32 28.72 31.65
N ASN A 592 -20.14 29.75 31.52
CA ASN A 592 -21.58 29.62 31.71
C ASN A 592 -22.20 28.77 30.61
N GLU A 593 -23.17 27.92 30.97
CA GLU A 593 -23.77 26.96 30.03
C GLU A 593 -24.35 27.63 28.77
N LYS A 594 -24.82 28.88 28.83
CA LYS A 594 -25.33 29.59 27.64
C LYS A 594 -24.23 29.90 26.59
N ASP A 595 -23.06 30.38 27.01
CA ASP A 595 -21.93 30.60 26.10
C ASP A 595 -21.38 29.26 25.55
N LYS A 596 -21.43 28.18 26.37
CA LYS A 596 -21.03 26.81 26.00
C LYS A 596 -22.02 26.15 25.02
N GLU A 597 -23.32 26.25 25.27
CA GLU A 597 -24.39 25.80 24.36
C GLU A 597 -24.28 26.53 23.02
N ASN A 598 -24.07 27.85 23.01
CA ASN A 598 -23.88 28.60 21.78
C ASN A 598 -22.62 28.17 21.01
N PHE A 599 -21.52 27.83 21.71
CA PHE A 599 -20.31 27.32 21.08
C PHE A 599 -20.49 25.94 20.45
N PHE A 600 -21.16 25.00 21.14
CA PHE A 600 -21.48 23.69 20.56
C PHE A 600 -22.57 23.75 19.49
N TYR A 601 -23.53 24.67 19.60
CA TYR A 601 -24.46 25.01 18.52
C TYR A 601 -23.70 25.48 17.28
N PHE A 602 -22.76 26.42 17.44
CA PHE A 602 -21.92 26.86 16.33
C PHE A 602 -21.11 25.70 15.71
N ILE A 603 -20.55 24.82 16.54
CA ILE A 603 -19.82 23.63 16.06
C ILE A 603 -20.70 22.69 15.23
N ARG A 604 -21.93 22.44 15.67
CA ARG A 604 -22.87 21.52 14.99
C ARG A 604 -23.45 22.12 13.69
N HIS A 605 -23.72 23.43 13.66
CA HIS A 605 -24.40 24.10 12.55
C HIS A 605 -23.47 24.74 11.50
N TYR A 606 -22.26 25.17 11.87
CA TYR A 606 -21.31 25.85 10.97
C TYR A 606 -20.02 25.03 10.69
N GLN A 607 -20.15 23.69 10.70
CA GLN A 607 -19.08 22.69 10.54
C GLN A 607 -18.02 23.02 9.47
N SER A 608 -18.43 23.48 8.28
CA SER A 608 -17.53 23.80 7.17
C SER A 608 -16.59 24.98 7.41
N ARG A 609 -16.75 25.70 8.53
CA ARG A 609 -15.86 26.78 8.98
C ARG A 609 -14.90 26.33 10.08
N ILE A 610 -14.79 25.03 10.33
CA ILE A 610 -14.07 24.47 11.47
C ILE A 610 -12.95 23.55 10.98
N LEU A 611 -11.77 23.72 11.58
CA LEU A 611 -10.66 22.78 11.44
C LEU A 611 -10.40 22.09 12.78
N LEU A 612 -10.59 20.78 12.81
CA LEU A 612 -10.23 19.91 13.92
C LEU A 612 -8.84 19.30 13.65
N VAL A 613 -7.93 19.43 14.61
CA VAL A 613 -6.57 18.85 14.56
C VAL A 613 -6.44 17.82 15.67
N LEU A 614 -6.40 16.54 15.29
CA LEU A 614 -6.19 15.40 16.18
C LEU A 614 -4.70 15.08 16.24
N ASP A 615 -4.07 15.44 17.36
CA ASP A 615 -2.62 15.40 17.53
C ASP A 615 -2.20 14.13 18.27
N GLY A 616 -1.45 13.25 17.61
CA GLY A 616 -0.90 12.01 18.18
C GLY A 616 -1.87 10.84 18.23
N LEU A 617 -2.48 10.45 17.10
CA LEU A 617 -3.40 9.30 17.05
C LEU A 617 -2.76 7.96 17.48
N ASP A 618 -1.43 7.83 17.42
CA ASP A 618 -0.67 6.68 17.97
C ASP A 618 -0.44 6.73 19.50
N GLU A 619 -1.03 7.71 20.19
CA GLU A 619 -1.08 7.86 21.64
C GLU A 619 -2.50 7.69 22.22
N LEU A 620 -3.49 7.38 21.36
CA LEU A 620 -4.89 7.14 21.76
C LEU A 620 -5.11 5.68 22.21
N PRO A 621 -5.78 5.40 23.35
CA PRO A 621 -6.12 4.05 23.79
C PRO A 621 -6.88 3.21 22.75
N GLN A 622 -6.52 1.94 22.59
CA GLN A 622 -7.02 1.07 21.50
C GLN A 622 -8.53 0.80 21.53
N ASN A 623 -9.17 0.92 22.70
CA ASN A 623 -10.63 0.89 22.83
C ASN A 623 -11.26 2.15 22.21
N LEU A 624 -10.82 3.34 22.65
CA LEU A 624 -11.29 4.62 22.14
C LEU A 624 -11.02 4.80 20.64
N PHE A 625 -9.90 4.30 20.14
CA PHE A 625 -9.56 4.37 18.70
C PHE A 625 -10.68 3.84 17.79
N LYS A 626 -11.35 2.74 18.16
CA LYS A 626 -12.47 2.19 17.38
C LYS A 626 -13.68 3.10 17.37
N GLU A 627 -13.94 3.78 18.48
CA GLU A 627 -15.09 4.67 18.68
C GLU A 627 -14.87 6.05 18.03
N PHE A 628 -13.64 6.46 17.75
CA PHE A 628 -13.31 7.65 16.95
C PHE A 628 -13.36 7.43 15.42
N LEU A 629 -13.36 6.19 14.93
CA LEU A 629 -13.46 5.91 13.48
C LEU A 629 -14.67 6.56 12.77
N PRO A 630 -15.88 6.71 13.37
CA PRO A 630 -17.01 7.41 12.76
C PRO A 630 -16.72 8.89 12.41
N LEU A 631 -15.94 9.60 13.24
CA LEU A 631 -15.54 10.99 13.00
C LEU A 631 -14.60 11.09 11.78
N ILE A 632 -13.60 10.20 11.73
CA ILE A 632 -12.67 10.09 10.59
C ILE A 632 -13.47 9.78 9.32
N LYS A 633 -14.36 8.79 9.37
CA LYS A 633 -15.25 8.36 8.27
C LYS A 633 -16.36 9.35 7.89
N GLY A 634 -16.47 10.51 8.55
CA GLY A 634 -17.49 11.53 8.21
C GLY A 634 -18.92 11.22 8.68
N ARG A 635 -19.11 10.15 9.47
CA ARG A 635 -20.42 9.83 10.10
C ARG A 635 -20.75 10.75 11.27
N VAL A 636 -19.74 11.42 11.82
CA VAL A 636 -19.86 12.47 12.83
C VAL A 636 -19.08 13.68 12.31
N LEU A 637 -19.67 14.88 12.42
CA LEU A 637 -19.15 16.13 11.84
C LEU A 637 -18.71 15.97 10.37
N PRO A 638 -19.63 15.61 9.45
CA PRO A 638 -19.33 15.36 8.03
C PRO A 638 -18.66 16.53 7.30
N LEU A 639 -18.96 17.78 7.65
CA LEU A 639 -18.45 18.95 6.92
C LEU A 639 -17.23 19.62 7.56
N THR A 640 -16.79 19.14 8.73
CA THR A 640 -15.60 19.67 9.44
C THR A 640 -14.31 19.17 8.81
N TYR A 641 -13.34 20.07 8.58
CA TYR A 641 -12.00 19.70 8.13
C TYR A 641 -11.23 19.01 9.25
N LEU A 642 -10.45 17.98 8.92
CA LEU A 642 -9.80 17.09 9.87
C LEU A 642 -8.34 16.84 9.50
N ILE A 643 -7.40 17.37 10.29
CA ILE A 643 -5.98 17.00 10.21
C ILE A 643 -5.68 15.98 11.32
N ILE A 644 -5.02 14.88 10.97
CA ILE A 644 -4.64 13.79 11.88
C ILE A 644 -3.13 13.60 11.81
N THR A 645 -2.43 13.62 12.95
CA THR A 645 -1.03 13.20 13.02
C THR A 645 -0.88 11.80 13.62
N ALA A 646 0.01 10.98 13.04
CA ALA A 646 0.28 9.62 13.51
C ALA A 646 1.72 9.16 13.19
N ARG A 647 2.20 8.12 13.87
CA ARG A 647 3.28 7.26 13.34
C ARG A 647 2.75 6.32 12.25
N HIS A 648 3.67 5.81 11.42
CA HIS A 648 3.38 4.90 10.31
C HIS A 648 2.63 3.61 10.71
N GLU A 649 2.92 3.06 11.89
CA GLU A 649 2.37 1.78 12.37
C GLU A 649 0.87 1.88 12.73
N VAL A 650 0.40 3.07 13.11
CA VAL A 650 -1.02 3.32 13.42
C VAL A 650 -1.72 4.00 12.26
N GLY A 651 -1.04 4.91 11.54
CA GLY A 651 -1.56 5.60 10.36
C GLY A 651 -2.07 4.66 9.27
N ILE A 652 -1.43 3.50 9.07
CA ILE A 652 -1.87 2.47 8.12
C ILE A 652 -3.34 2.05 8.31
N ASN A 653 -3.86 2.05 9.54
CA ASN A 653 -5.24 1.68 9.87
C ASN A 653 -6.28 2.74 9.43
N VAL A 654 -5.85 3.97 9.15
CA VAL A 654 -6.71 5.10 8.76
C VAL A 654 -6.40 5.67 7.37
N ARG A 655 -5.35 5.20 6.67
CA ARG A 655 -5.03 5.59 5.27
C ARG A 655 -6.23 5.43 4.33
N LEU A 656 -7.02 4.37 4.48
CA LEU A 656 -8.23 4.09 3.69
C LEU A 656 -9.41 5.04 3.98
N HIS A 657 -9.30 5.89 5.01
CA HIS A 657 -10.32 6.86 5.43
C HIS A 657 -9.79 8.30 5.44
N SER A 658 -8.59 8.51 4.88
CA SER A 658 -8.03 9.84 4.60
C SER A 658 -8.23 10.20 3.12
N ASP A 659 -8.48 11.47 2.82
CA ASP A 659 -8.57 11.98 1.45
C ASP A 659 -7.17 12.23 0.89
N ALA A 660 -6.31 12.86 1.69
CA ALA A 660 -4.90 13.08 1.38
C ALA A 660 -3.98 12.41 2.42
N LEU A 661 -2.83 11.96 1.96
CA LEU A 661 -1.80 11.29 2.75
C LEU A 661 -0.45 11.98 2.56
N PHE A 662 0.14 12.44 3.65
CA PHE A 662 1.45 13.09 3.66
C PHE A 662 2.39 12.41 4.65
N GLU A 663 3.69 12.58 4.44
CA GLU A 663 4.75 12.14 5.34
C GLU A 663 5.66 13.33 5.67
N ILE A 664 5.94 13.56 6.95
CA ILE A 664 6.99 14.50 7.38
C ILE A 664 8.35 13.81 7.28
N LYS A 665 9.24 14.33 6.42
CA LYS A 665 10.64 13.88 6.28
C LYS A 665 11.60 14.57 7.25
N GLY A 666 11.18 15.68 7.87
CA GLY A 666 11.96 16.42 8.85
C GLY A 666 12.61 17.68 8.26
N TYR A 667 13.77 18.07 8.77
CA TYR A 667 14.53 19.22 8.27
C TYR A 667 15.32 18.87 6.99
N THR A 668 15.40 19.82 6.06
CA THR A 668 16.46 19.84 5.04
C THR A 668 17.83 20.10 5.70
N LYS A 669 18.92 20.00 4.93
CA LYS A 669 20.28 20.29 5.42
C LYS A 669 20.40 21.77 5.84
N GLU A 670 19.69 22.64 5.12
CA GLU A 670 19.60 24.08 5.31
C GLU A 670 18.68 24.45 6.48
N ASP A 671 17.52 23.79 6.62
CA ASP A 671 16.64 23.93 7.79
C ASP A 671 17.36 23.50 9.08
N ALA A 672 18.08 22.37 9.06
CA ALA A 672 18.83 21.89 10.21
C ALA A 672 19.93 22.89 10.65
N ASP A 673 20.71 23.41 9.70
CA ASP A 673 21.69 24.48 9.95
C ASP A 673 20.99 25.76 10.50
N SER A 674 19.81 26.12 9.99
CA SER A 674 19.03 27.27 10.47
C SER A 674 18.50 27.06 11.90
N TYR A 675 18.01 25.87 12.24
CA TYR A 675 17.57 25.53 13.59
C TYR A 675 18.74 25.64 14.58
N ILE A 676 19.91 25.10 14.23
CA ILE A 676 21.13 25.18 15.04
C ILE A 676 21.52 26.66 15.29
N GLN A 677 21.48 27.50 14.26
CA GLN A 677 21.72 28.94 14.41
C GLN A 677 20.73 29.62 15.36
N LYS A 678 19.42 29.34 15.23
CA LYS A 678 18.37 29.91 16.09
C LYS A 678 18.55 29.50 17.55
N TYR A 679 18.81 28.22 17.82
CA TYR A 679 19.02 27.68 19.17
C TYR A 679 20.15 28.43 19.90
N PHE A 680 21.37 28.44 19.33
CA PHE A 680 22.51 29.09 19.98
C PHE A 680 22.42 30.62 20.00
N SER A 681 21.68 31.24 19.09
CA SER A 681 21.41 32.69 19.12
C SER A 681 20.48 33.08 20.27
N CYS A 682 19.65 32.16 20.78
CA CYS A 682 18.86 32.41 21.99
C CYS A 682 19.70 32.35 23.27
N HIS A 683 20.94 31.83 23.22
CA HIS A 683 21.86 31.67 24.35
C HIS A 683 23.12 32.55 24.22
N ASP A 684 23.15 33.51 23.28
CA ASP A 684 24.32 34.34 22.91
C ASP A 684 25.60 33.55 22.53
N LYS A 685 25.44 32.30 22.09
CA LYS A 685 26.53 31.32 21.85
C LYS A 685 26.78 31.03 20.37
N SER A 686 26.51 31.96 19.46
CA SER A 686 26.53 31.74 18.00
C SER A 686 27.85 31.14 17.44
N ARG A 687 28.99 31.35 18.10
CA ARG A 687 30.27 30.68 17.76
C ARG A 687 30.22 29.15 17.89
N LEU A 688 29.38 28.61 18.79
CA LEU A 688 29.14 27.16 18.91
C LEU A 688 28.29 26.63 17.76
N ALA A 689 27.29 27.37 17.27
CA ALA A 689 26.50 26.97 16.09
C ALA A 689 27.40 26.71 14.87
N GLU A 690 28.32 27.63 14.58
CA GLU A 690 29.28 27.45 13.49
C GLU A 690 30.18 26.22 13.69
N LYS A 691 30.66 25.98 14.92
CA LYS A 691 31.54 24.84 15.27
C LYS A 691 30.78 23.52 15.12
N LEU A 692 29.50 23.49 15.49
CA LEU A 692 28.60 22.34 15.32
C LEU A 692 28.30 22.08 13.84
N ILE A 693 27.83 23.09 13.11
CA ILE A 693 27.53 23.00 11.67
C ILE A 693 28.76 22.54 10.88
N ARG A 694 29.96 23.05 11.19
CA ARG A 694 31.21 22.61 10.56
C ARG A 694 31.54 21.13 10.84
N LYS A 695 31.24 20.60 12.03
CA LYS A 695 31.39 19.16 12.30
C LYS A 695 30.35 18.33 11.53
N ILE A 696 29.07 18.70 11.58
CA ILE A 696 27.98 17.95 10.90
C ILE A 696 28.11 18.04 9.36
N LYS A 697 28.82 19.03 8.80
CA LYS A 697 29.14 19.05 7.35
C LYS A 697 30.23 18.05 6.94
N ASN A 698 31.02 17.56 7.89
CA ASN A 698 32.11 16.62 7.65
C ASN A 698 31.76 15.17 8.07
N ASP A 699 30.59 14.94 8.66
CA ASP A 699 30.14 13.65 9.18
C ASP A 699 28.72 13.35 8.68
N SER A 700 28.59 12.31 7.84
CA SER A 700 27.32 11.91 7.24
C SER A 700 26.36 11.24 8.24
N GLN A 701 26.86 10.54 9.26
CA GLN A 701 26.01 9.89 10.27
C GLN A 701 25.37 10.95 11.16
N LEU A 702 26.15 11.95 11.59
CA LEU A 702 25.64 13.13 12.28
C LEU A 702 24.65 13.93 11.42
N ARG A 703 24.94 14.13 10.13
CA ARG A 703 24.04 14.86 9.23
C ARG A 703 22.70 14.16 9.06
N GLU A 704 22.67 12.84 8.93
CA GLU A 704 21.44 12.05 8.89
C GLU A 704 20.63 12.19 10.19
N LEU A 705 21.28 12.17 11.37
CA LEU A 705 20.59 12.40 12.65
C LEU A 705 19.89 13.77 12.69
N THR A 706 20.45 14.81 12.06
CA THR A 706 19.85 16.16 12.01
C THR A 706 18.68 16.34 11.04
N ALA A 707 18.28 15.31 10.28
CA ALA A 707 16.98 15.35 9.60
C ALA A 707 15.82 15.34 10.62
N ASN A 708 16.00 14.68 11.78
CA ASN A 708 14.99 14.60 12.82
C ASN A 708 15.05 15.81 13.76
N ALA A 709 13.92 16.52 13.90
CA ALA A 709 13.86 17.78 14.64
C ALA A 709 14.23 17.62 16.14
N LEU A 710 13.72 16.57 16.80
CA LEU A 710 14.08 16.24 18.18
C LEU A 710 15.57 15.90 18.30
N ASN A 711 16.09 15.02 17.44
CA ASN A 711 17.53 14.71 17.43
C ASN A 711 18.40 15.97 17.24
N THR A 712 17.98 16.91 16.40
CA THR A 712 18.71 18.16 16.14
C THR A 712 18.76 19.04 17.38
N ALA A 713 17.63 19.21 18.08
CA ALA A 713 17.57 19.93 19.34
C ALA A 713 18.48 19.27 20.38
N LEU A 714 18.37 17.95 20.54
CA LEU A 714 19.17 17.15 21.46
C LEU A 714 20.68 17.24 21.14
N LEU A 715 21.06 17.28 19.86
CA LEU A 715 22.45 17.42 19.43
C LEU A 715 23.02 18.81 19.78
N CYS A 716 22.20 19.87 19.68
CA CYS A 716 22.58 21.20 20.16
C CYS A 716 22.83 21.20 21.67
N LEU A 717 21.94 20.57 22.44
CA LEU A 717 22.05 20.45 23.90
C LEU A 717 23.33 19.72 24.34
N VAL A 718 23.63 18.55 23.75
CA VAL A 718 24.85 17.77 24.04
C VAL A 718 26.12 18.51 23.61
N PHE A 719 26.09 19.19 22.46
CA PHE A 719 27.23 19.98 21.99
C PHE A 719 27.54 21.20 22.88
N GLU A 720 26.50 21.80 23.46
CA GLU A 720 26.60 22.88 24.43
C GLU A 720 27.18 22.42 25.77
N ASP A 721 26.72 21.26 26.27
CA ASP A 721 27.12 20.68 27.56
C ASP A 721 28.56 20.14 27.56
N THR A 722 28.96 19.45 26.48
CA THR A 722 30.24 18.73 26.38
C THR A 722 31.40 19.57 25.82
N GLY A 723 31.18 20.86 25.54
CA GLY A 723 32.15 21.72 24.82
C GLY A 723 32.36 21.33 23.34
N GLY A 724 31.61 20.33 22.85
CA GLY A 724 31.57 19.90 21.47
C GLY A 724 32.17 18.53 21.16
N ILE A 725 32.11 17.60 22.11
CA ILE A 725 32.13 16.15 21.82
C ILE A 725 30.79 15.81 21.13
N LEU A 726 30.77 14.84 20.22
CA LEU A 726 29.57 14.45 19.48
C LEU A 726 29.42 12.92 19.39
N PRO A 727 28.21 12.38 19.56
CA PRO A 727 27.90 10.97 19.40
C PRO A 727 27.81 10.61 17.90
N HIS A 728 28.14 9.36 17.55
CA HIS A 728 28.16 8.90 16.16
C HIS A 728 26.88 8.16 15.71
N ASN A 729 26.02 7.73 16.64
CA ASN A 729 24.75 7.07 16.35
C ASN A 729 23.64 7.53 17.32
N LYS A 730 22.37 7.19 17.00
CA LYS A 730 21.18 7.59 17.78
C LYS A 730 21.23 7.08 19.23
N THR A 731 21.77 5.89 19.46
CA THR A 731 21.82 5.28 20.80
C THR A 731 22.83 6.00 21.69
N MET A 732 24.01 6.33 21.15
CA MET A 732 25.02 7.11 21.86
C MET A 732 24.56 8.55 22.10
N LEU A 733 23.76 9.15 21.21
CA LEU A 733 23.11 10.43 21.49
C LEU A 733 22.23 10.36 22.75
N TYR A 734 21.41 9.30 22.88
CA TYR A 734 20.56 9.11 24.06
C TYR A 734 21.35 8.74 25.32
N ARG A 735 22.49 8.04 25.20
CA ARG A 735 23.45 7.82 26.31
C ARG A 735 24.05 9.15 26.81
N GLU A 736 24.62 9.95 25.91
CA GLU A 736 25.19 11.26 26.25
C GLU A 736 24.16 12.22 26.85
N LEU A 737 22.91 12.19 26.37
CA LEU A 737 21.82 12.97 26.95
C LEU A 737 21.52 12.59 28.40
N VAL A 738 21.44 11.29 28.71
CA VAL A 738 21.26 10.81 30.09
C VAL A 738 22.42 11.30 30.96
N ASP A 739 23.65 11.21 30.46
CA ASP A 739 24.84 11.68 31.19
C ASP A 739 24.86 13.21 31.39
N CYS A 740 24.42 14.00 30.40
CA CYS A 740 24.21 15.46 30.51
C CYS A 740 23.14 15.82 31.54
N VAL A 741 21.99 15.14 31.55
CA VAL A 741 20.92 15.38 32.54
C VAL A 741 21.41 15.05 33.95
N LEU A 742 22.14 13.95 34.12
CA LEU A 742 22.74 13.57 35.41
C LEU A 742 23.85 14.53 35.85
N ARG A 743 24.71 15.02 34.94
CA ARG A 743 25.67 16.10 35.21
C ARG A 743 24.97 17.34 35.78
N ARG A 744 23.91 17.81 35.12
CA ARG A 744 23.13 18.99 35.55
C ARG A 744 22.40 18.76 36.87
N TYR A 745 21.81 17.58 37.07
CA TYR A 745 21.20 17.20 38.34
C TYR A 745 22.22 17.21 39.49
N CYS A 746 23.40 16.62 39.30
CA CYS A 746 24.48 16.67 40.29
C CYS A 746 24.93 18.11 40.57
N SER A 747 25.10 18.94 39.54
CA SER A 747 25.47 20.35 39.69
C SER A 747 24.43 21.15 40.49
N LYS A 748 23.13 21.04 40.14
CA LYS A 748 22.01 21.69 40.83
C LYS A 748 21.74 21.15 42.24
N LYS A 749 22.45 20.09 42.66
CA LYS A 749 22.42 19.50 44.00
C LYS A 749 23.77 19.56 44.73
N GLU A 750 24.77 20.24 44.16
CA GLU A 750 26.16 20.33 44.68
C GLU A 750 26.84 18.96 44.91
N ILE A 751 26.34 17.91 44.24
CA ILE A 751 26.81 16.54 44.39
C ILE A 751 28.12 16.38 43.62
N ARG A 752 29.22 16.12 44.34
CA ARG A 752 30.51 15.77 43.72
C ARG A 752 30.39 14.45 42.94
N LEU A 753 30.89 14.49 41.71
CA LEU A 753 31.21 13.32 40.90
C LEU A 753 32.69 12.98 41.11
N CYS A 754 32.99 11.69 41.30
CA CYS A 754 34.36 11.17 41.23
C CYS A 754 34.62 10.69 39.79
N ASP A 755 35.74 10.01 39.52
CA ASP A 755 36.16 9.55 38.18
C ASP A 755 35.30 8.40 37.57
N ARG A 756 34.04 8.24 38.00
CA ARG A 756 33.05 7.32 37.42
C ARG A 756 32.00 8.13 36.65
N SER A 757 31.39 7.56 35.62
CA SER A 757 30.36 8.30 34.88
C SER A 757 29.13 8.56 35.78
N PRO A 758 28.40 9.67 35.57
CA PRO A 758 27.09 9.88 36.16
C PRO A 758 26.15 8.69 35.95
N ILE A 759 26.17 8.03 34.78
CA ILE A 759 25.40 6.81 34.52
C ILE A 759 25.76 5.67 35.49
N ASP A 760 27.05 5.38 35.69
CA ASP A 760 27.49 4.32 36.62
C ASP A 760 27.05 4.58 38.06
N LYS A 761 26.98 5.86 38.43
CA LYS A 761 26.60 6.30 39.79
C LYS A 761 25.11 6.11 40.09
N TYR A 762 24.25 6.31 39.10
CA TYR A 762 22.79 6.20 39.22
C TYR A 762 22.22 4.95 38.52
N MET A 763 23.06 3.94 38.28
CA MET A 763 22.72 2.79 37.44
C MET A 763 21.54 1.96 37.99
N GLN A 764 21.32 1.93 39.31
CA GLN A 764 20.20 1.22 39.91
C GLN A 764 18.87 1.95 39.67
N GLU A 765 18.86 3.27 39.84
CA GLU A 765 17.72 4.15 39.63
C GLU A 765 17.34 4.21 38.13
N LEU A 766 18.34 4.24 37.24
CA LEU A 766 18.15 4.12 35.79
C LEU A 766 17.59 2.74 35.39
N ASN A 767 18.02 1.65 36.03
CA ASN A 767 17.45 0.31 35.77
C ASN A 767 16.00 0.21 36.24
N GLN A 768 15.66 0.78 37.41
CA GLN A 768 14.28 0.87 37.91
C GLN A 768 13.38 1.68 36.96
N LEU A 769 13.85 2.85 36.50
CA LEU A 769 13.17 3.65 35.49
C LEU A 769 12.96 2.88 34.17
N GLY A 770 13.95 2.09 33.75
CA GLY A 770 13.87 1.24 32.56
C GLY A 770 12.90 0.08 32.68
N LYS A 771 12.80 -0.53 33.87
CA LYS A 771 11.75 -1.52 34.18
C LYS A 771 10.35 -0.92 34.10
N LEU A 772 10.13 0.25 34.73
CA LEU A 772 8.88 1.00 34.62
C LEU A 772 8.56 1.31 33.14
N ALA A 773 9.54 1.78 32.37
CA ALA A 773 9.38 2.08 30.94
C ALA A 773 8.94 0.84 30.13
N LEU A 774 9.55 -0.33 30.38
CA LEU A 774 9.21 -1.59 29.72
C LEU A 774 7.81 -2.08 30.08
N GLU A 775 7.46 -2.13 31.37
CA GLU A 775 6.12 -2.53 31.81
C GLU A 775 5.03 -1.62 31.24
N ALA A 776 5.29 -0.30 31.22
CA ALA A 776 4.39 0.70 30.65
C ALA A 776 4.20 0.52 29.13
N LEU A 777 5.29 0.27 28.38
CA LEU A 777 5.21 0.00 26.95
C LEU A 777 4.38 -1.25 26.66
N LEU A 778 4.54 -2.31 27.44
CA LEU A 778 3.74 -3.54 27.32
C LEU A 778 2.25 -3.31 27.63
N LYS A 779 1.92 -2.45 28.61
CA LYS A 779 0.56 -2.04 28.98
C LYS A 779 -0.09 -1.01 28.03
N ASP A 780 0.67 -0.48 27.05
CA ASP A 780 0.28 0.65 26.18
C ASP A 780 0.07 1.98 26.91
N GLN A 781 0.82 2.18 28.00
CA GLN A 781 0.73 3.33 28.89
C GLN A 781 1.87 4.34 28.63
N LEU A 782 1.49 5.60 28.45
CA LEU A 782 2.42 6.73 28.19
C LEU A 782 2.48 7.75 29.33
N ALA A 783 1.53 7.68 30.27
CA ALA A 783 1.43 8.57 31.43
C ALA A 783 1.09 7.78 32.70
N PHE A 784 1.67 8.18 33.82
CA PHE A 784 1.60 7.52 35.13
C PHE A 784 0.94 8.43 36.15
N THR A 785 0.06 7.87 36.97
CA THR A 785 -0.48 8.55 38.16
C THR A 785 0.45 8.34 39.38
N PRO A 786 0.36 9.19 40.42
CA PRO A 786 1.23 9.07 41.60
C PRO A 786 1.11 7.70 42.28
N GLY A 787 -0.12 7.19 42.45
CA GLY A 787 -0.37 5.87 43.07
C GLY A 787 0.18 4.67 42.30
N GLU A 788 0.45 4.79 41.01
CA GLU A 788 1.16 3.76 40.25
C GLU A 788 2.67 3.80 40.53
N LEU A 789 3.23 5.00 40.68
CA LEU A 789 4.65 5.24 41.02
C LEU A 789 4.96 4.93 42.49
N GLU A 790 4.01 5.15 43.40
CA GLU A 790 4.10 4.83 44.84
C GLU A 790 4.29 3.33 45.12
N SER A 791 4.05 2.47 44.12
CA SER A 791 4.34 1.02 44.18
C SER A 791 5.82 0.66 43.97
N GLN A 792 6.67 1.63 43.63
CA GLN A 792 8.09 1.45 43.30
C GLN A 792 8.97 2.50 44.02
N SER A 793 10.29 2.32 43.99
CA SER A 793 11.20 3.33 44.55
C SER A 793 11.15 4.62 43.72
N THR A 794 10.65 5.70 44.30
CA THR A 794 10.41 6.98 43.59
C THR A 794 11.67 7.83 43.39
N GLU A 795 12.86 7.34 43.73
CA GLU A 795 14.07 8.16 43.70
C GLU A 795 14.48 8.58 42.29
N PHE A 796 14.19 7.77 41.27
CA PHE A 796 14.41 8.13 39.86
C PHE A 796 13.58 9.34 39.40
N LEU A 797 12.45 9.67 40.06
CA LEU A 797 11.66 10.87 39.72
C LEU A 797 12.45 12.16 39.94
N ARG A 798 13.46 12.14 40.82
CA ARG A 798 14.32 13.30 41.08
C ARG A 798 15.30 13.58 39.94
N LEU A 799 15.56 12.61 39.06
CA LEU A 799 16.54 12.69 37.97
C LEU A 799 16.02 13.44 36.73
N GLY A 800 14.74 13.80 36.67
CA GLY A 800 14.16 14.63 35.59
C GLY A 800 13.76 13.90 34.30
N PHE A 801 13.96 12.58 34.20
CA PHE A 801 13.58 11.79 33.01
C PHE A 801 12.07 11.53 32.84
N LEU A 802 11.28 11.95 33.82
CA LEU A 802 9.81 11.98 33.77
C LEU A 802 9.36 13.41 34.04
N SER A 803 8.68 14.03 33.08
CA SER A 803 8.04 15.33 33.30
C SER A 803 6.78 15.14 34.13
N ARG A 804 6.54 16.03 35.10
CA ARG A 804 5.27 16.09 35.85
C ARG A 804 4.31 17.03 35.13
N GLU A 805 3.75 16.55 34.03
CA GLU A 805 2.79 17.26 33.19
C GLU A 805 1.52 17.58 34.00
N ALA A 806 1.12 18.85 33.98
CA ALA A 806 -0.24 19.23 34.35
C ALA A 806 -1.17 18.79 33.21
N SER A 807 -2.03 17.81 33.46
CA SER A 807 -2.90 17.25 32.41
C SER A 807 -3.73 18.36 31.75
N VAL A 808 -3.86 18.29 30.42
CA VAL A 808 -4.62 19.26 29.61
C VAL A 808 -6.12 19.26 29.98
N SER A 809 -6.56 18.18 30.62
CA SER A 809 -7.88 18.00 31.23
C SER A 809 -8.15 18.96 32.39
N LYS A 810 -8.92 20.01 32.12
CA LYS A 810 -9.33 21.00 33.10
C LYS A 810 -10.40 20.49 34.06
N ILE A 811 -11.28 19.58 33.64
CA ILE A 811 -12.40 19.08 34.48
C ILE A 811 -11.88 18.11 35.55
N ARG A 812 -10.83 17.34 35.26
CA ARG A 812 -10.20 16.40 36.20
C ARG A 812 -8.67 16.49 36.18
N PRO A 813 -8.09 17.61 36.67
CA PRO A 813 -6.65 17.79 36.70
C PRO A 813 -6.04 16.77 37.67
N LYS A 814 -5.29 15.83 37.11
CA LYS A 814 -4.42 14.92 37.87
C LYS A 814 -2.97 15.29 37.56
N PRO A 815 -2.07 15.32 38.56
CA PRO A 815 -0.64 15.33 38.28
C PRO A 815 -0.28 13.99 37.61
N THR A 816 0.19 14.04 36.37
CA THR A 816 0.58 12.87 35.60
C THR A 816 2.05 12.97 35.24
N TYR A 817 2.77 11.86 35.35
CA TYR A 817 4.16 11.77 34.96
C TYR A 817 4.28 11.11 33.59
N ALA A 818 5.02 11.71 32.67
CA ALA A 818 5.22 11.16 31.33
C ALA A 818 6.71 11.21 30.93
N PHE A 819 7.14 10.26 30.09
CA PHE A 819 8.43 10.39 29.44
C PHE A 819 8.35 11.51 28.40
N ILE A 820 9.31 12.45 28.46
CA ILE A 820 9.41 13.68 27.64
C ILE A 820 9.07 13.42 26.16
N HIS A 821 9.52 12.27 25.65
CA HIS A 821 9.03 11.71 24.41
C HIS A 821 9.10 10.18 24.50
N LYS A 822 8.18 9.48 23.83
CA LYS A 822 8.09 8.00 23.82
C LYS A 822 9.38 7.29 23.37
N THR A 823 10.31 7.97 22.68
CA THR A 823 11.66 7.42 22.42
C THR A 823 12.55 7.32 23.66
N PHE A 824 12.38 8.17 24.68
CA PHE A 824 13.08 8.00 25.96
C PHE A 824 12.53 6.78 26.70
N GLN A 825 11.22 6.55 26.67
CA GLN A 825 10.60 5.32 27.17
C GLN A 825 11.13 4.08 26.43
N GLU A 826 11.18 4.13 25.09
CA GLU A 826 11.74 3.08 24.24
C GLU A 826 13.25 2.85 24.49
N PHE A 827 14.01 3.91 24.83
CA PHE A 827 15.44 3.84 25.19
C PHE A 827 15.66 3.25 26.60
N PHE A 828 14.93 3.71 27.63
CA PHE A 828 15.11 3.19 28.98
C PHE A 828 14.65 1.73 29.12
N ALA A 829 13.61 1.33 28.38
CA ALA A 829 13.23 -0.08 28.25
C ALA A 829 14.36 -0.93 27.63
N ALA A 830 15.05 -0.41 26.60
CA ALA A 830 16.22 -1.08 26.03
C ALA A 830 17.42 -1.09 26.98
N PHE A 831 17.64 -0.02 27.76
CA PHE A 831 18.72 0.06 28.76
C PHE A 831 18.56 -1.02 29.83
N HIS A 832 17.36 -1.15 30.42
CA HIS A 832 17.03 -2.23 31.35
C HIS A 832 17.25 -3.61 30.72
N LEU A 833 16.73 -3.84 29.51
CA LEU A 833 16.93 -5.12 28.80
C LEU A 833 18.40 -5.43 28.47
N SER A 834 19.28 -4.42 28.32
CA SER A 834 20.72 -4.67 28.16
C SER A 834 21.33 -5.23 29.45
N LEU A 835 21.03 -4.60 30.59
CA LEU A 835 21.51 -5.02 31.91
C LEU A 835 20.98 -6.42 32.29
N GLU A 836 19.70 -6.72 32.02
CA GLU A 836 19.13 -8.06 32.26
C GLU A 836 19.69 -9.14 31.32
N LEU A 837 20.30 -8.77 30.18
CA LEU A 837 21.01 -9.73 29.32
C LEU A 837 22.42 -10.05 29.85
N GLU A 838 23.04 -9.14 30.61
CA GLU A 838 24.36 -9.32 31.21
C GLU A 838 24.34 -10.18 32.50
N THR A 839 23.19 -10.32 33.17
CA THR A 839 23.04 -11.09 34.43
C THR A 839 22.93 -12.62 34.27
N ALA A 840 22.95 -13.13 33.03
CA ALA A 840 23.10 -14.54 32.66
C ALA A 840 22.04 -15.57 33.16
N ASP A 841 20.84 -15.14 33.57
CA ASP A 841 19.78 -16.06 34.03
C ASP A 841 18.85 -16.56 32.89
N ARG A 842 18.20 -17.71 33.09
CA ARG A 842 17.44 -18.45 32.08
C ARG A 842 16.16 -17.72 31.61
N ASP A 843 15.57 -16.87 32.44
CA ASP A 843 14.32 -16.15 32.14
C ASP A 843 14.46 -15.00 31.11
N GLN A 844 15.69 -14.60 30.76
CA GLN A 844 15.97 -13.62 29.69
C GLN A 844 15.20 -13.90 28.39
N THR A 845 15.01 -15.17 28.05
CA THR A 845 14.31 -15.58 26.82
C THR A 845 12.80 -15.29 26.89
N ALA A 846 12.19 -15.25 28.07
CA ALA A 846 10.77 -14.93 28.22
C ALA A 846 10.49 -13.46 27.92
N LEU A 847 11.27 -12.54 28.50
CA LEU A 847 11.13 -11.09 28.31
C LEU A 847 11.18 -10.68 26.83
N LEU A 848 12.21 -11.15 26.10
CA LEU A 848 12.37 -10.84 24.66
C LEU A 848 11.23 -11.37 23.78
N THR A 849 10.48 -12.41 24.21
CA THR A 849 9.32 -12.90 23.44
C THR A 849 8.06 -12.05 23.63
N GLN A 850 7.98 -11.21 24.67
CA GLN A 850 6.85 -10.30 24.86
C GLN A 850 6.88 -9.15 23.85
N LEU A 851 8.07 -8.69 23.47
CA LEU A 851 8.28 -7.68 22.43
C LEU A 851 8.03 -8.25 21.02
N SER A 852 7.18 -7.59 20.23
CA SER A 852 7.06 -7.88 18.79
C SER A 852 8.11 -7.08 18.01
N PRO A 853 8.93 -7.71 17.15
CA PRO A 853 9.85 -7.00 16.26
C PRO A 853 9.19 -6.52 14.96
N VAL A 854 7.94 -6.94 14.69
CA VAL A 854 7.18 -6.53 13.49
C VAL A 854 6.57 -5.14 13.67
N ASP A 855 6.14 -4.83 14.90
CA ASP A 855 5.23 -3.73 15.23
C ASP A 855 5.86 -2.69 16.18
N LYS A 856 5.00 -2.00 16.95
CA LYS A 856 5.18 -1.07 18.08
C LYS A 856 6.53 -0.98 18.81
N TYR A 857 7.30 -2.07 18.94
CA TYR A 857 8.52 -2.12 19.74
C TYR A 857 9.83 -2.11 18.93
N TRP A 858 9.78 -1.93 17.61
CA TRP A 858 11.00 -1.90 16.76
C TRP A 858 12.09 -0.92 17.27
N GLN A 859 11.71 0.26 17.76
CA GLN A 859 12.67 1.24 18.29
C GLN A 859 13.38 0.76 19.58
N VAL A 860 12.76 -0.10 20.38
CA VAL A 860 13.40 -0.75 21.54
C VAL A 860 14.49 -1.72 21.05
N TRP A 861 14.18 -2.55 20.05
CA TRP A 861 15.15 -3.47 19.44
C TRP A 861 16.34 -2.73 18.82
N LYS A 862 16.10 -1.62 18.10
CA LYS A 862 17.18 -0.80 17.51
C LYS A 862 18.14 -0.22 18.56
N PHE A 863 17.62 0.28 19.69
CA PHE A 863 18.46 0.70 20.81
C PHE A 863 19.21 -0.48 21.44
N LEU A 864 18.52 -1.59 21.74
CA LEU A 864 19.07 -2.76 22.42
C LEU A 864 20.21 -3.42 21.62
N ILE A 865 20.05 -3.59 20.31
CA ILE A 865 21.11 -4.13 19.42
C ILE A 865 22.36 -3.25 19.46
N THR A 866 22.20 -1.93 19.50
CA THR A 866 23.34 -0.99 19.61
C THR A 866 24.00 -1.07 20.99
N MET A 867 23.21 -1.09 22.08
CA MET A 867 23.72 -1.14 23.46
C MET A 867 24.50 -2.42 23.77
N VAL A 868 24.05 -3.56 23.23
CA VAL A 868 24.69 -4.86 23.46
C VAL A 868 25.94 -5.04 22.59
N ALA A 869 25.96 -4.49 21.37
CA ALA A 869 27.14 -4.55 20.49
C ALA A 869 28.37 -3.82 21.07
N ASP A 870 28.16 -2.75 21.85
CA ASP A 870 29.20 -2.01 22.60
C ASP A 870 29.82 -2.84 23.76
N LYS A 871 29.23 -4.00 24.11
CA LYS A 871 29.57 -4.77 25.33
C LYS A 871 30.01 -6.21 25.08
N SER A 872 29.32 -7.00 24.24
CA SER A 872 29.65 -8.42 24.00
C SER A 872 29.20 -8.90 22.61
N GLU A 873 30.13 -9.52 21.88
CA GLU A 873 29.86 -10.10 20.56
C GLU A 873 28.98 -11.37 20.65
N GLU A 874 29.13 -12.17 21.71
CA GLU A 874 28.26 -13.33 21.97
C GLU A 874 26.82 -12.88 22.21
N THR A 875 26.63 -11.89 23.09
CA THR A 875 25.30 -11.40 23.45
C THR A 875 24.63 -10.70 22.28
N ALA A 876 25.40 -9.95 21.45
CA ALA A 876 24.90 -9.33 20.24
C ALA A 876 24.46 -10.36 19.17
N THR A 877 25.24 -11.42 18.96
CA THR A 877 24.84 -12.50 18.03
C THR A 877 23.67 -13.33 18.54
N PHE A 878 23.62 -13.62 19.85
CA PHE A 878 22.45 -14.22 20.50
C PHE A 878 21.19 -13.37 20.30
N LEU A 879 21.29 -12.05 20.47
CA LEU A 879 20.18 -11.11 20.31
C LEU A 879 19.64 -11.12 18.86
N VAL A 880 20.51 -11.13 17.84
CA VAL A 880 20.09 -11.25 16.42
C VAL A 880 19.36 -12.58 16.16
N SER A 881 19.82 -13.68 16.75
CA SER A 881 19.14 -14.99 16.68
C SER A 881 17.77 -14.98 17.39
N ARG A 882 17.68 -14.36 18.57
CA ARG A 882 16.41 -14.20 19.32
C ARG A 882 15.42 -13.25 18.65
N LEU A 883 15.88 -12.18 18.03
CA LEU A 883 15.09 -11.25 17.22
C LEU A 883 14.35 -12.02 16.10
N TRP A 884 15.08 -12.86 15.36
CA TRP A 884 14.50 -13.72 14.32
C TRP A 884 13.53 -14.77 14.90
N ALA A 885 13.86 -15.41 16.02
CA ALA A 885 12.96 -16.37 16.66
C ALA A 885 11.65 -15.72 17.16
N SER A 886 11.70 -14.46 17.64
CA SER A 886 10.51 -13.69 18.01
C SER A 886 9.67 -13.32 16.77
N PHE A 887 10.32 -12.90 15.67
CA PHE A 887 9.67 -12.66 14.38
C PHE A 887 8.95 -13.91 13.87
N GLN A 888 9.59 -15.09 13.88
CA GLN A 888 8.95 -16.35 13.47
C GLN A 888 7.73 -16.71 14.33
N ARG A 889 7.81 -16.52 15.66
CA ARG A 889 6.70 -16.82 16.59
C ARG A 889 5.49 -15.92 16.41
N LYS A 890 5.71 -14.64 16.05
CA LYS A 890 4.66 -13.64 15.85
C LYS A 890 4.27 -13.42 14.39
N LYS A 891 4.84 -14.21 13.47
CA LYS A 891 4.57 -14.13 12.03
C LYS A 891 3.06 -14.20 11.78
N PRO A 892 2.44 -13.21 11.12
CA PRO A 892 1.01 -13.24 10.84
C PRO A 892 0.71 -14.48 9.98
N ARG A 893 -0.31 -15.27 10.39
CA ARG A 893 -0.68 -16.59 9.83
C ARG A 893 -1.01 -16.64 8.32
N LYS A 894 -0.86 -15.53 7.60
CA LYS A 894 -1.06 -15.40 6.13
C LYS A 894 0.18 -15.75 5.29
N SER A 895 1.23 -16.38 5.84
CA SER A 895 2.56 -16.45 5.19
C SER A 895 3.34 -17.78 5.36
N VAL A 896 2.66 -18.93 5.14
CA VAL A 896 3.23 -20.30 5.14
C VAL A 896 2.43 -21.10 4.09
N LYS A 897 2.96 -21.80 3.07
CA LYS A 897 4.32 -22.03 2.53
C LYS A 897 4.30 -21.85 1.00
N ARG A 898 5.40 -21.37 0.40
CA ARG A 898 5.81 -21.72 -0.98
C ARG A 898 7.25 -22.22 -0.94
N GLN A 899 7.42 -23.53 -0.73
CA GLN A 899 8.69 -24.22 -1.00
C GLN A 899 8.49 -25.05 -2.26
N TYR A 900 9.34 -24.85 -3.27
CA TYR A 900 9.31 -25.64 -4.50
C TYR A 900 9.95 -27.01 -4.27
N THR A 901 9.15 -28.01 -3.91
CA THR A 901 9.53 -29.42 -4.03
C THR A 901 9.57 -29.82 -5.50
N LYS A 902 10.78 -29.94 -6.06
CA LYS A 902 10.99 -30.69 -7.30
C LYS A 902 10.87 -32.18 -6.99
N GLN A 903 9.93 -32.88 -7.64
CA GLN A 903 10.04 -34.31 -7.93
C GLN A 903 9.30 -34.59 -9.25
N PRO A 904 9.78 -35.56 -10.07
CA PRO A 904 9.20 -35.85 -11.37
C PRO A 904 8.01 -36.80 -11.25
N LEU A 905 7.06 -36.71 -12.17
CA LEU A 905 6.04 -37.72 -12.42
C LEU A 905 6.16 -38.14 -13.88
N LYS A 906 6.74 -39.32 -14.13
CA LYS A 906 6.56 -40.01 -15.41
C LYS A 906 5.14 -40.57 -15.46
N SER A 907 4.59 -40.62 -16.67
CA SER A 907 3.30 -41.24 -16.97
C SER A 907 3.43 -42.72 -17.23
N SER A 908 2.56 -43.54 -16.63
CA SER A 908 1.96 -44.72 -17.26
C SER A 908 0.90 -45.34 -16.34
N ASP A 909 -0.35 -45.38 -16.79
CA ASP A 909 -1.25 -46.49 -16.44
C ASP A 909 -1.38 -47.35 -17.71
N SER A 910 -0.86 -48.57 -17.64
CA SER A 910 -1.06 -49.61 -18.66
C SER A 910 -0.88 -51.00 -18.03
N GLU A 911 -1.83 -51.36 -17.18
CA GLU A 911 -2.29 -52.71 -16.82
C GLU A 911 -1.31 -53.72 -16.15
N HIS A 912 -1.93 -54.63 -15.37
CA HIS A 912 -1.43 -55.89 -14.80
C HIS A 912 -0.55 -55.94 -13.52
N ASP A 913 -1.25 -56.24 -12.42
CA ASP A 913 -1.12 -57.46 -11.59
C ASP A 913 -0.14 -57.61 -10.41
N SER A 914 -0.64 -58.39 -9.44
CA SER A 914 0.01 -59.17 -8.36
C SER A 914 0.60 -58.48 -7.11
N GLU A 915 -0.17 -58.60 -6.01
CA GLU A 915 0.18 -59.33 -4.76
C GLU A 915 1.32 -58.86 -3.82
N ASP A 916 0.93 -58.70 -2.55
CA ASP A 916 1.56 -59.22 -1.31
C ASP A 916 2.95 -58.72 -0.82
N ASP A 917 3.25 -58.74 0.48
CA ASP A 917 2.43 -58.76 1.73
C ASP A 917 3.34 -58.33 2.91
N SER A 918 2.75 -57.83 4.00
CA SER A 918 3.34 -57.79 5.36
C SER A 918 4.55 -56.83 5.59
N LYS A 919 4.95 -56.40 6.80
CA LYS A 919 4.32 -56.34 8.15
C LYS A 919 5.14 -55.42 9.09
N ASP A 920 4.55 -55.07 10.24
CA ASP A 920 5.09 -55.09 11.63
C ASP A 920 6.63 -54.93 11.87
N ASP A 921 7.16 -54.22 12.88
CA ASP A 921 6.63 -53.21 13.83
C ASP A 921 7.79 -52.59 14.68
N SER A 922 7.46 -51.76 15.67
CA SER A 922 8.19 -51.52 16.95
C SER A 922 9.57 -50.79 17.01
N GLU A 923 9.53 -49.56 17.55
CA GLU A 923 10.15 -49.06 18.81
C GLU A 923 11.61 -49.37 19.26
N GLY A 924 12.22 -48.39 19.96
CA GLY A 924 13.54 -48.43 20.66
C GLY A 924 14.46 -47.28 20.19
N HIS A 925 14.91 -46.28 20.97
CA HIS A 925 15.54 -46.23 22.31
C HIS A 925 16.83 -47.09 22.41
N SER A 926 17.99 -46.58 22.86
CA SER A 926 18.39 -45.21 23.28
C SER A 926 19.92 -45.07 23.44
N GLU A 927 20.44 -43.85 23.22
CA GLU A 927 21.56 -43.09 23.85
C GLU A 927 22.87 -43.75 24.40
N ASP A 928 23.90 -42.88 24.48
CA ASP A 928 25.27 -42.96 25.06
C ASP A 928 26.26 -44.02 24.50
N ASP A 929 27.51 -43.73 24.08
CA ASP A 929 28.55 -42.68 24.31
C ASP A 929 29.68 -43.10 25.27
N SER A 930 30.91 -43.30 24.74
CA SER A 930 32.19 -42.84 25.34
C SER A 930 33.48 -43.41 24.70
N ARG A 931 34.28 -42.52 24.08
CA ARG A 931 35.73 -42.25 24.28
C ARG A 931 36.79 -43.39 24.15
N GLY A 932 37.84 -43.12 23.36
CA GLY A 932 39.06 -43.96 23.29
C GLY A 932 40.17 -43.43 22.36
N ASP A 933 40.83 -42.34 22.74
CA ASP A 933 42.10 -41.81 22.16
C ASP A 933 43.32 -42.62 22.68
N PRO A 934 44.62 -42.40 22.28
CA PRO A 934 45.17 -41.32 21.41
C PRO A 934 46.26 -41.76 20.37
N HIS A 935 46.86 -40.74 19.72
CA HIS A 935 48.19 -40.65 19.06
C HIS A 935 48.35 -40.94 17.54
N ASP A 936 48.61 -39.85 16.79
CA ASP A 936 49.87 -39.50 16.08
C ASP A 936 50.61 -40.57 15.24
N GLU A 937 51.12 -40.31 14.02
CA GLU A 937 51.24 -39.04 13.28
C GLU A 937 51.37 -39.24 11.73
N HIS A 938 51.08 -38.18 10.98
CA HIS A 938 51.50 -37.89 9.58
C HIS A 938 51.27 -38.84 8.37
N ASP A 939 50.12 -38.59 7.70
CA ASP A 939 50.05 -37.96 6.35
C ASP A 939 50.17 -38.80 5.04
N LYS A 940 49.37 -38.37 4.04
CA LYS A 940 49.26 -38.74 2.60
C LYS A 940 48.89 -40.17 2.20
N SER A 941 47.63 -40.32 1.77
CA SER A 941 47.27 -41.22 0.65
C SER A 941 46.12 -40.64 -0.19
N CYS A 942 46.02 -41.04 -1.46
CA CYS A 942 45.00 -40.66 -2.45
C CYS A 942 44.80 -41.77 -3.50
N ARG A 943 43.62 -41.79 -4.15
CA ARG A 943 43.20 -42.58 -5.34
C ARG A 943 42.66 -44.00 -5.10
N GLY A 944 41.92 -44.50 -6.11
CA GLY A 944 41.13 -45.75 -6.10
C GLY A 944 39.68 -45.48 -5.70
N GLU A 945 38.79 -44.92 -6.53
CA GLU A 945 38.45 -45.24 -7.92
C GLU A 945 38.01 -46.69 -8.16
N LEU A 946 36.72 -46.88 -8.42
CA LEU A 946 36.22 -47.85 -9.40
C LEU A 946 35.08 -47.20 -10.19
N PHE A 947 34.94 -47.55 -11.47
CA PHE A 947 34.20 -46.78 -12.47
C PHE A 947 33.09 -47.60 -13.16
N GLY A 948 32.10 -46.90 -13.73
CA GLY A 948 31.12 -47.46 -14.68
C GLY A 948 29.82 -47.96 -14.04
N LEU A 949 28.66 -47.89 -14.69
CA LEU A 949 28.32 -47.36 -16.03
C LEU A 949 26.92 -46.73 -15.96
N LEU A 950 26.64 -45.74 -16.80
CA LEU A 950 25.32 -45.51 -17.44
C LEU A 950 25.47 -44.45 -18.55
N ASN A 951 24.71 -44.60 -19.63
CA ASN A 951 24.93 -43.86 -20.88
C ASN A 951 24.16 -42.53 -20.94
N ASP A 952 24.60 -41.65 -21.85
CA ASP A 952 23.78 -40.55 -22.35
C ASP A 952 22.44 -41.05 -22.93
N HIS A 953 21.34 -40.33 -22.64
CA HIS A 953 20.56 -39.59 -23.64
C HIS A 953 19.40 -38.80 -23.00
N ASP A 954 18.84 -37.88 -23.78
CA ASP A 954 17.56 -37.15 -23.62
C ASP A 954 17.35 -36.24 -22.39
N ILE A 955 17.38 -34.94 -22.67
CA ILE A 955 16.92 -33.85 -21.78
C ILE A 955 15.65 -33.25 -22.38
N GLU A 956 14.49 -33.53 -21.77
CA GLU A 956 13.23 -32.85 -22.10
C GLU A 956 13.27 -31.37 -21.69
N VAL A 957 12.63 -30.51 -22.49
CA VAL A 957 12.62 -29.05 -22.30
C VAL A 957 11.19 -28.56 -22.08
N PRO A 958 10.83 -28.06 -20.88
CA PRO A 958 9.53 -27.45 -20.62
C PRO A 958 9.27 -26.22 -21.48
N GLY A 959 8.00 -25.99 -21.81
CA GLY A 959 7.58 -24.96 -22.78
C GLY A 959 7.37 -23.55 -22.22
N ASP A 960 7.05 -22.67 -23.17
CA ASP A 960 6.99 -21.20 -23.12
C ASP A 960 8.34 -20.50 -22.88
N THR A 961 8.81 -19.87 -23.95
CA THR A 961 10.21 -19.45 -24.16
C THR A 961 10.34 -18.03 -24.69
N ARG A 962 9.23 -17.29 -24.84
CA ARG A 962 9.31 -15.82 -24.73
C ARG A 962 9.97 -15.53 -23.37
N TRP A 963 10.92 -14.60 -23.37
CA TRP A 963 11.92 -14.49 -22.31
C TRP A 963 11.33 -14.48 -20.90
N ASP A 964 12.11 -14.96 -19.92
CA ASP A 964 11.74 -15.02 -18.49
C ASP A 964 11.34 -13.64 -17.91
N GLU A 965 11.42 -12.57 -18.70
CA GLU A 965 10.58 -11.37 -18.57
C GLU A 965 9.15 -11.65 -18.08
N GLY A 966 8.51 -12.79 -18.38
CA GLY A 966 7.25 -13.18 -17.71
C GLY A 966 7.35 -13.17 -16.17
N ARG A 967 8.35 -13.87 -15.62
CA ARG A 967 8.68 -13.95 -14.18
C ARG A 967 9.26 -12.63 -13.66
N TRP A 968 10.24 -12.05 -14.34
CA TRP A 968 10.88 -10.80 -13.89
C TRP A 968 9.93 -9.59 -13.97
N ARG A 969 9.07 -9.46 -15.01
CA ARG A 969 8.00 -8.43 -15.08
C ARG A 969 6.83 -8.73 -14.13
N ALA A 970 6.66 -9.97 -13.64
CA ALA A 970 5.72 -10.28 -12.56
C ALA A 970 6.28 -9.78 -11.21
N MET A 971 7.57 -10.01 -10.94
CA MET A 971 8.31 -9.43 -9.81
C MET A 971 8.41 -7.89 -9.84
N ASP A 972 8.21 -7.25 -11.01
CA ASP A 972 8.06 -5.78 -11.11
C ASP A 972 6.64 -5.29 -10.84
N ARG A 973 5.62 -6.13 -11.01
CA ARG A 973 4.20 -5.72 -10.94
C ARG A 973 3.49 -6.09 -9.64
N ASN A 974 3.86 -7.21 -9.01
CA ASN A 974 3.17 -7.73 -7.81
C ASN A 974 4.12 -8.00 -6.63
N PHE A 975 4.40 -6.98 -5.83
CA PHE A 975 4.83 -7.14 -4.44
C PHE A 975 4.31 -6.00 -3.57
N ALA A 976 3.30 -6.29 -2.74
CA ALA A 976 3.11 -5.54 -1.51
C ALA A 976 4.32 -5.80 -0.60
N GLU A 977 4.69 -4.84 0.26
CA GLU A 977 5.78 -5.05 1.20
C GLU A 977 5.39 -6.15 2.20
N THR A 978 6.12 -7.27 2.18
CA THR A 978 5.95 -8.33 3.17
C THR A 978 6.76 -8.02 4.41
N ASP A 979 6.26 -8.45 5.57
CA ASP A 979 6.90 -8.18 6.86
C ASP A 979 8.34 -8.71 6.91
N GLU A 980 8.61 -9.82 6.20
CA GLU A 980 9.94 -10.43 6.02
C GLU A 980 10.95 -9.59 5.22
N VAL A 981 10.47 -8.66 4.39
CA VAL A 981 11.31 -7.73 3.62
C VAL A 981 11.67 -6.55 4.52
N SER A 982 10.66 -5.88 5.08
CA SER A 982 10.86 -4.75 6.02
C SER A 982 11.70 -5.14 7.25
N PHE A 983 11.45 -6.32 7.84
CA PHE A 983 12.22 -6.83 8.98
C PHE A 983 13.70 -7.08 8.63
N PHE A 984 13.99 -7.58 7.42
CA PHE A 984 15.37 -7.82 6.99
C PHE A 984 16.13 -6.50 6.86
N GLU A 985 15.56 -5.53 6.14
CA GLU A 985 16.14 -4.20 5.94
C GLU A 985 16.40 -3.49 7.27
N LYS A 986 15.39 -3.47 8.15
CA LYS A 986 15.47 -2.94 9.52
C LYS A 986 16.59 -3.60 10.34
N THR A 987 16.79 -4.91 10.21
CA THR A 987 17.84 -5.62 10.95
C THR A 987 19.25 -5.33 10.41
N VAL A 988 19.41 -5.24 9.08
CA VAL A 988 20.69 -4.85 8.45
C VAL A 988 21.07 -3.41 8.83
N ASP A 989 20.10 -2.49 8.85
CA ASP A 989 20.28 -1.12 9.34
C ASP A 989 20.68 -1.07 10.82
N ALA A 990 20.00 -1.81 11.70
CA ALA A 990 20.36 -1.86 13.12
C ALA A 990 21.82 -2.31 13.34
N ILE A 991 22.29 -3.34 12.62
CA ILE A 991 23.68 -3.82 12.68
C ILE A 991 24.67 -2.77 12.09
N ALA A 992 24.27 -2.06 11.03
CA ALA A 992 25.08 -1.02 10.41
C ALA A 992 25.25 0.24 11.27
N GLN A 993 24.36 0.47 12.25
CA GLN A 993 24.43 1.62 13.16
C GLN A 993 25.13 1.31 14.51
N CYS A 994 25.57 0.08 14.76
CA CYS A 994 26.17 -0.32 16.04
C CYS A 994 27.45 0.47 16.41
N GLU A 995 28.34 0.73 15.44
CA GLU A 995 29.69 1.27 15.68
C GLU A 995 30.05 2.40 14.70
N GLN A 996 31.17 3.08 14.92
CA GLN A 996 31.62 4.22 14.11
C GLN A 996 31.86 3.87 12.63
N GLY A 997 31.36 4.73 11.73
CA GLY A 997 31.41 4.56 10.28
C GLY A 997 32.80 4.71 9.64
N ASN A 998 33.69 3.74 9.89
CA ASN A 998 34.93 3.56 9.14
C ASN A 998 34.66 2.90 7.76
N ASP A 999 35.68 2.82 6.90
CA ASP A 999 35.64 2.06 5.61
C ASP A 999 35.57 0.52 5.79
N LYS A 1000 35.39 0.02 7.02
CA LYS A 1000 35.36 -1.41 7.39
C LYS A 1000 34.30 -1.66 8.47
N LEU A 1001 33.81 -2.89 8.53
CA LEU A 1001 33.02 -3.41 9.65
C LEU A 1001 33.91 -3.86 10.80
N SER A 1002 33.35 -3.89 12.01
CA SER A 1002 33.93 -4.56 13.17
C SER A 1002 33.76 -6.09 13.13
N SER A 1003 34.45 -6.79 14.04
CA SER A 1003 34.22 -8.22 14.29
C SER A 1003 32.77 -8.49 14.73
N CYS A 1004 32.22 -7.66 15.62
CA CYS A 1004 30.85 -7.76 16.13
C CYS A 1004 29.82 -7.65 14.99
N GLN A 1005 29.94 -6.63 14.13
CA GLN A 1005 29.08 -6.44 12.96
C GLN A 1005 29.19 -7.58 11.95
N ILE A 1006 30.40 -8.07 11.66
CA ILE A 1006 30.63 -9.22 10.76
C ILE A 1006 29.97 -10.48 11.32
N LYS A 1007 30.13 -10.75 12.63
CA LYS A 1007 29.50 -11.87 13.32
C LYS A 1007 27.98 -11.75 13.28
N MET A 1008 27.41 -10.58 13.62
CA MET A 1008 25.96 -10.33 13.53
C MET A 1008 25.39 -10.53 12.11
N ALA A 1009 26.07 -10.01 11.08
CA ALA A 1009 25.66 -10.17 9.69
C ALA A 1009 25.64 -11.65 9.24
N ARG A 1010 26.64 -12.42 9.66
CA ARG A 1010 26.74 -13.87 9.36
C ARG A 1010 25.73 -14.69 10.17
N THR A 1011 25.45 -14.32 11.41
CA THR A 1011 24.36 -14.91 12.20
C THR A 1011 23.00 -14.63 11.57
N LEU A 1012 22.74 -13.40 11.09
CA LEU A 1012 21.54 -13.09 10.31
C LEU A 1012 21.45 -13.94 9.04
N ALA A 1013 22.56 -14.16 8.34
CA ALA A 1013 22.60 -15.02 7.15
C ALA A 1013 22.41 -16.51 7.43
N HIS A 1014 22.79 -16.99 8.62
CA HIS A 1014 22.58 -18.37 9.05
C HIS A 1014 21.15 -18.61 9.58
N CYS A 1015 20.62 -17.68 10.38
CA CYS A 1015 19.28 -17.75 10.95
C CYS A 1015 18.20 -17.47 9.90
N PHE A 1016 18.39 -16.46 9.04
CA PHE A 1016 17.46 -16.04 7.99
C PHE A 1016 18.09 -16.12 6.57
N PRO A 1017 18.43 -17.34 6.09
CA PRO A 1017 18.95 -17.53 4.74
C PRO A 1017 17.80 -17.43 3.73
N LYS A 1018 17.72 -16.30 3.01
CA LYS A 1018 16.76 -16.10 1.91
C LYS A 1018 17.28 -16.77 0.62
N ASP A 1019 16.42 -17.52 -0.06
CA ASP A 1019 16.68 -18.09 -1.39
C ASP A 1019 16.70 -17.01 -2.51
N GLU A 1020 15.96 -15.91 -2.31
CA GLU A 1020 15.83 -14.76 -3.21
C GLU A 1020 15.96 -13.45 -2.41
N VAL A 1021 16.70 -12.46 -2.93
CA VAL A 1021 16.83 -11.12 -2.33
C VAL A 1021 16.58 -10.03 -3.38
N ILE A 1022 15.64 -9.13 -3.10
CA ILE A 1022 15.35 -7.95 -3.92
C ILE A 1022 15.75 -6.68 -3.17
N MET A 1023 16.73 -5.94 -3.69
CA MET A 1023 17.10 -4.61 -3.21
C MET A 1023 16.29 -3.55 -3.95
N LYS A 1024 15.68 -2.58 -3.22
CA LYS A 1024 14.89 -1.47 -3.81
C LYS A 1024 15.35 -0.12 -3.28
N GLU A 1025 15.01 0.92 -4.02
CA GLU A 1025 15.32 2.33 -3.72
C GLU A 1025 14.51 2.92 -2.54
N SER A 1026 13.33 2.37 -2.25
CA SER A 1026 12.43 2.84 -1.18
C SER A 1026 12.96 2.67 0.25
N TYR A 1027 14.17 2.11 0.39
CA TYR A 1027 14.81 1.74 1.65
C TYR A 1027 16.03 2.63 1.98
N LEU A 1028 16.11 3.78 1.32
CA LEU A 1028 17.19 4.76 1.47
C LEU A 1028 16.68 6.05 2.13
N PRO A 1029 17.47 6.71 2.98
CA PRO A 1029 17.24 8.10 3.37
C PRO A 1029 17.15 9.01 2.11
N ALA A 1030 16.29 10.02 2.14
CA ALA A 1030 15.90 10.77 0.93
C ALA A 1030 17.06 11.54 0.26
N ASP A 1031 18.11 11.88 1.01
CA ASP A 1031 19.05 12.95 0.68
C ASP A 1031 20.47 12.45 0.31
N SER A 1032 20.57 11.81 -0.85
CA SER A 1032 21.78 11.79 -1.69
C SER A 1032 23.10 11.31 -1.03
N SER A 1033 23.21 10.02 -0.71
CA SER A 1033 24.51 9.33 -0.55
C SER A 1033 24.41 7.90 -1.12
N PRO A 1034 25.43 7.37 -1.83
CA PRO A 1034 25.45 5.97 -2.27
C PRO A 1034 25.66 5.05 -1.06
N TRP A 1035 24.53 4.69 -0.42
CA TRP A 1035 24.47 3.98 0.86
C TRP A 1035 25.00 4.83 2.03
N GLY A 1036 24.58 4.48 3.25
CA GLY A 1036 25.52 4.52 4.37
C GLY A 1036 26.53 3.39 4.12
N SER A 1037 27.82 3.69 4.03
CA SER A 1037 28.87 2.71 3.64
C SER A 1037 28.76 1.40 4.42
N GLN A 1038 28.54 1.53 5.74
CA GLN A 1038 28.27 0.46 6.69
C GLN A 1038 27.12 -0.48 6.27
N PHE A 1039 25.95 0.04 5.86
CA PHE A 1039 24.82 -0.80 5.43
C PHE A 1039 25.20 -1.68 4.23
N SER A 1040 25.89 -1.09 3.24
CA SER A 1040 26.39 -1.81 2.07
C SER A 1040 27.31 -2.96 2.53
N LEU A 1041 28.26 -2.69 3.41
CA LEU A 1041 29.20 -3.68 3.94
C LEU A 1041 28.51 -4.80 4.75
N VAL A 1042 27.57 -4.48 5.65
CA VAL A 1042 26.78 -5.48 6.41
C VAL A 1042 26.01 -6.38 5.45
N PHE A 1043 25.39 -5.79 4.42
CA PHE A 1043 24.69 -6.55 3.38
C PHE A 1043 25.66 -7.46 2.59
N TYR A 1044 26.86 -7.02 2.24
CA TYR A 1044 27.85 -7.86 1.56
C TYR A 1044 28.36 -9.02 2.44
N GLU A 1045 28.48 -8.85 3.76
CA GLU A 1045 28.78 -9.97 4.68
C GLU A 1045 27.58 -10.93 4.83
N TYR A 1046 26.34 -10.42 4.84
CA TYR A 1046 25.15 -11.27 4.76
C TYR A 1046 25.13 -12.10 3.47
N LEU A 1047 25.44 -11.50 2.31
CA LEU A 1047 25.56 -12.22 1.04
C LEU A 1047 26.63 -13.33 1.11
N LYS A 1048 27.82 -13.05 1.68
CA LYS A 1048 28.87 -14.08 1.87
C LYS A 1048 28.42 -15.21 2.79
N GLY A 1049 27.66 -14.89 3.84
CA GLY A 1049 27.16 -15.87 4.80
C GLY A 1049 25.98 -16.73 4.30
N ASN A 1050 25.17 -16.23 3.36
CA ASN A 1050 23.91 -16.86 2.98
C ASN A 1050 24.12 -18.08 2.07
N ARG A 1051 23.99 -19.28 2.66
CA ARG A 1051 24.16 -20.59 1.99
C ARG A 1051 22.95 -21.09 1.20
N LYS A 1052 21.88 -20.29 1.02
CA LYS A 1052 20.70 -20.66 0.21
C LYS A 1052 20.41 -19.71 -0.96
N LEU A 1053 20.95 -18.50 -0.95
CA LEU A 1053 20.69 -17.48 -1.96
C LEU A 1053 21.02 -17.99 -3.36
N LYS A 1054 20.01 -18.03 -4.24
CA LYS A 1054 20.12 -18.39 -5.66
C LYS A 1054 19.96 -17.17 -6.55
N GLU A 1055 19.11 -16.22 -6.15
CA GLU A 1055 18.64 -15.14 -7.00
C GLU A 1055 18.78 -13.78 -6.30
N LEU A 1056 19.57 -12.88 -6.90
CA LEU A 1056 19.82 -11.53 -6.40
C LEU A 1056 19.32 -10.50 -7.41
N VAL A 1057 18.41 -9.63 -6.98
CA VAL A 1057 17.70 -8.66 -7.82
C VAL A 1057 17.94 -7.25 -7.30
N TRP A 1058 18.35 -6.33 -8.19
CA TRP A 1058 18.78 -4.99 -7.83
C TRP A 1058 17.93 -3.94 -8.56
N LYS A 1059 16.98 -3.34 -7.84
CA LYS A 1059 15.97 -2.39 -8.34
C LYS A 1059 16.13 -0.98 -7.73
N VAL A 1060 17.38 -0.54 -7.55
CA VAL A 1060 17.73 0.82 -7.10
C VAL A 1060 18.01 1.68 -8.33
N SER A 1061 17.38 2.85 -8.48
CA SER A 1061 17.63 3.71 -9.65
C SER A 1061 19.00 4.40 -9.61
N ALA A 1062 19.42 4.91 -10.77
CA ALA A 1062 20.80 5.25 -11.08
C ALA A 1062 21.29 6.61 -10.52
N SER A 1063 20.74 7.10 -9.41
CA SER A 1063 21.09 8.41 -8.82
C SER A 1063 22.43 8.41 -8.07
N ALA A 1064 22.80 7.30 -7.43
CA ALA A 1064 24.09 7.18 -6.71
C ALA A 1064 24.64 5.74 -6.56
N ALA A 1065 23.79 4.77 -6.22
CA ALA A 1065 24.16 3.55 -5.49
C ALA A 1065 25.25 2.62 -6.11
N LEU A 1066 25.46 2.65 -7.44
CA LEU A 1066 26.50 1.88 -8.14
C LEU A 1066 27.54 2.77 -8.85
N ALA A 1067 27.42 4.09 -8.77
CA ALA A 1067 28.38 5.01 -9.38
C ALA A 1067 29.74 4.96 -8.65
N ASP A 1068 29.75 4.65 -7.35
CA ASP A 1068 30.98 4.41 -6.59
C ASP A 1068 31.59 3.03 -6.95
N VAL A 1069 32.82 3.07 -7.45
CA VAL A 1069 33.64 1.90 -7.82
C VAL A 1069 33.89 0.98 -6.62
N ARG A 1070 33.89 1.51 -5.38
CA ARG A 1070 34.00 0.72 -4.15
C ARG A 1070 32.80 -0.21 -3.96
N CYS A 1071 31.58 0.29 -4.19
CA CYS A 1071 30.35 -0.47 -3.98
C CYS A 1071 30.27 -1.68 -4.93
N ILE A 1072 30.52 -1.47 -6.23
CA ILE A 1072 30.58 -2.59 -7.18
C ILE A 1072 31.70 -3.58 -6.83
N LYS A 1073 32.88 -3.11 -6.38
CA LYS A 1073 33.99 -3.99 -5.98
C LYS A 1073 33.65 -4.87 -4.76
N SER A 1074 32.94 -4.32 -3.77
CA SER A 1074 32.48 -5.10 -2.62
C SER A 1074 31.36 -6.09 -2.97
N LEU A 1075 30.44 -5.70 -3.86
CA LEU A 1075 29.44 -6.61 -4.43
C LEU A 1075 30.09 -7.77 -5.19
N THR A 1076 31.07 -7.50 -6.05
CA THR A 1076 31.78 -8.54 -6.81
C THR A 1076 32.56 -9.48 -5.91
N GLN A 1077 33.21 -8.98 -4.85
CA GLN A 1077 33.85 -9.82 -3.84
C GLN A 1077 32.85 -10.69 -3.07
N ALA A 1078 31.64 -10.19 -2.79
CA ALA A 1078 30.59 -11.00 -2.18
C ALA A 1078 30.06 -12.09 -3.13
N LEU A 1079 29.95 -11.80 -4.43
CA LEU A 1079 29.57 -12.76 -5.49
C LEU A 1079 30.66 -13.81 -5.77
N GLN A 1080 31.94 -13.47 -5.62
CA GLN A 1080 33.04 -14.45 -5.69
C GLN A 1080 33.08 -15.38 -4.47
N ALA A 1081 32.70 -14.88 -3.30
CA ALA A 1081 32.73 -15.64 -2.05
C ALA A 1081 31.42 -16.41 -1.74
N ASN A 1082 30.33 -16.18 -2.49
CA ASN A 1082 29.07 -16.92 -2.32
C ASN A 1082 28.99 -18.11 -3.32
N PRO A 1083 28.99 -19.37 -2.86
CA PRO A 1083 29.00 -20.55 -3.73
C PRO A 1083 27.60 -21.03 -4.14
N LYS A 1084 26.60 -20.13 -4.22
CA LYS A 1084 25.18 -20.46 -4.44
C LYS A 1084 24.39 -19.48 -5.33
N VAL A 1085 24.82 -18.22 -5.47
CA VAL A 1085 24.15 -17.25 -6.37
C VAL A 1085 24.28 -17.73 -7.82
N THR A 1086 23.15 -18.09 -8.42
CA THR A 1086 23.05 -18.63 -9.79
C THR A 1086 22.39 -17.66 -10.77
N HIS A 1087 21.66 -16.67 -10.26
CA HIS A 1087 20.93 -15.65 -11.02
C HIS A 1087 21.22 -14.26 -10.44
N LEU A 1088 21.65 -13.33 -11.28
CA LEU A 1088 21.88 -11.92 -10.92
C LEU A 1088 21.16 -11.00 -11.90
N ASN A 1089 20.36 -10.07 -11.39
CA ASN A 1089 19.71 -9.05 -12.19
C ASN A 1089 19.98 -7.65 -11.64
N MET A 1090 20.65 -6.82 -12.44
CA MET A 1090 20.98 -5.43 -12.19
C MET A 1090 20.44 -4.54 -13.32
N SER A 1091 19.26 -4.87 -13.85
CA SER A 1091 18.61 -4.10 -14.90
C SER A 1091 18.06 -2.77 -14.33
N ARG A 1092 18.22 -1.65 -15.06
CA ARG A 1092 17.94 -0.27 -14.58
C ARG A 1092 18.80 0.21 -13.39
N ALA A 1093 19.82 -0.55 -12.99
CA ALA A 1093 20.65 -0.24 -11.84
C ALA A 1093 21.71 0.86 -12.07
N GLY A 1094 21.82 1.39 -13.29
CA GLY A 1094 22.81 2.42 -13.65
C GLY A 1094 24.19 1.87 -14.03
N VAL A 1095 24.27 0.59 -14.36
CA VAL A 1095 25.51 -0.08 -14.81
C VAL A 1095 26.03 0.65 -16.05
N ASN A 1096 27.27 1.14 -16.01
CA ASN A 1096 27.99 1.67 -17.16
C ASN A 1096 29.22 0.80 -17.49
N ASN A 1097 30.01 1.20 -18.48
CA ASN A 1097 31.21 0.47 -18.93
C ASN A 1097 32.17 0.07 -17.79
N VAL A 1098 32.30 0.89 -16.72
CA VAL A 1098 33.18 0.61 -15.57
C VAL A 1098 32.64 -0.54 -14.71
N GLN A 1099 31.35 -0.53 -14.36
CA GLN A 1099 30.73 -1.62 -13.61
C GLN A 1099 30.63 -2.89 -14.47
N ALA A 1100 30.38 -2.76 -15.79
CA ALA A 1100 30.41 -3.88 -16.72
C ALA A 1100 31.80 -4.55 -16.77
N LYS A 1101 32.90 -3.78 -16.70
CA LYS A 1101 34.25 -4.33 -16.58
C LYS A 1101 34.47 -5.09 -15.26
N ALA A 1102 34.06 -4.53 -14.13
CA ALA A 1102 34.18 -5.22 -12.82
C ALA A 1102 33.35 -6.52 -12.79
N LEU A 1103 32.15 -6.53 -13.39
CA LEU A 1103 31.35 -7.74 -13.58
C LEU A 1103 32.05 -8.74 -14.52
N GLY A 1104 32.71 -8.30 -15.59
CA GLY A 1104 33.54 -9.15 -16.46
C GLY A 1104 34.71 -9.81 -15.71
N GLU A 1105 35.47 -9.04 -14.93
CA GLU A 1105 36.55 -9.56 -14.07
C GLU A 1105 36.03 -10.62 -13.07
N THR A 1106 34.80 -10.45 -12.59
CA THR A 1106 34.10 -11.39 -11.70
C THR A 1106 33.66 -12.66 -12.43
N LEU A 1107 33.05 -12.53 -13.60
CA LEU A 1107 32.63 -13.64 -14.45
C LEU A 1107 33.80 -14.53 -14.90
N ARG A 1108 35.03 -14.00 -14.95
CA ARG A 1108 36.23 -14.81 -15.25
C ARG A 1108 36.50 -15.89 -14.20
N SER A 1109 36.21 -15.62 -12.92
CA SER A 1109 36.54 -16.53 -11.80
C SER A 1109 35.33 -17.13 -11.09
N ASN A 1110 34.12 -16.63 -11.33
CA ASN A 1110 32.91 -17.16 -10.71
C ASN A 1110 32.44 -18.44 -11.43
N ASP A 1111 32.14 -19.45 -10.62
CA ASP A 1111 31.84 -20.85 -10.98
C ASP A 1111 30.35 -21.20 -10.89
N THR A 1112 29.49 -20.22 -10.56
CA THR A 1112 28.13 -20.45 -10.05
C THR A 1112 27.05 -19.65 -10.79
N LEU A 1113 27.38 -18.48 -11.33
CA LEU A 1113 26.43 -17.58 -11.99
C LEU A 1113 26.08 -18.09 -13.39
N THR A 1114 24.86 -18.60 -13.54
CA THR A 1114 24.33 -19.16 -14.80
C THR A 1114 23.48 -18.17 -15.60
N HIS A 1115 22.87 -17.18 -14.92
CA HIS A 1115 21.99 -16.17 -15.52
C HIS A 1115 22.41 -14.76 -15.09
N LEU A 1116 22.67 -13.88 -16.04
CA LEU A 1116 23.00 -12.47 -15.80
C LEU A 1116 22.09 -11.55 -16.63
N SER A 1117 21.35 -10.67 -15.96
CA SER A 1117 20.58 -9.60 -16.60
C SER A 1117 21.10 -8.22 -16.18
N ILE A 1118 21.47 -7.42 -17.16
CA ILE A 1118 22.00 -6.05 -17.03
C ILE A 1118 21.32 -5.15 -18.07
N ALA A 1119 20.03 -5.36 -18.30
CA ALA A 1119 19.22 -4.65 -19.28
C ALA A 1119 18.84 -3.22 -18.84
N ASP A 1120 18.36 -2.39 -19.78
CA ASP A 1120 17.95 -1.00 -19.52
C ASP A 1120 19.02 -0.19 -18.75
N ASN A 1121 20.27 -0.23 -19.22
CA ASN A 1121 21.45 0.33 -18.55
C ASN A 1121 22.27 1.24 -19.51
N ARG A 1122 23.43 1.74 -19.03
CA ARG A 1122 24.31 2.65 -19.77
C ARG A 1122 25.56 1.94 -20.32
N ILE A 1123 25.41 0.69 -20.74
CA ILE A 1123 26.50 -0.09 -21.35
C ILE A 1123 26.58 0.23 -22.85
N THR A 1124 27.81 0.36 -23.34
CA THR A 1124 28.15 0.59 -24.76
C THR A 1124 29.10 -0.50 -25.25
N ARG A 1125 29.58 -0.43 -26.51
CA ARG A 1125 30.57 -1.40 -27.03
C ARG A 1125 31.76 -1.63 -26.08
N ILE A 1126 32.24 -0.62 -25.36
CA ILE A 1126 33.38 -0.71 -24.43
C ILE A 1126 33.08 -1.64 -23.25
N GLY A 1127 31.85 -1.59 -22.71
CA GLY A 1127 31.43 -2.53 -21.67
C GLY A 1127 31.15 -3.94 -22.20
N VAL A 1128 30.71 -4.05 -23.46
CA VAL A 1128 30.58 -5.35 -24.16
C VAL A 1128 31.94 -5.98 -24.43
N GLU A 1129 32.95 -5.20 -24.81
CA GLU A 1129 34.36 -5.63 -24.97
C GLU A 1129 34.90 -6.23 -23.66
N ALA A 1130 34.67 -5.55 -22.52
CA ALA A 1130 35.09 -6.05 -21.21
C ALA A 1130 34.34 -7.32 -20.76
N LEU A 1131 33.05 -7.46 -21.09
CA LEU A 1131 32.29 -8.68 -20.85
C LEU A 1131 32.73 -9.82 -21.79
N ALA A 1132 33.03 -9.52 -23.05
CA ALA A 1132 33.46 -10.48 -24.06
C ALA A 1132 34.75 -11.21 -23.67
N ASP A 1133 35.73 -10.50 -23.12
CA ASP A 1133 36.98 -11.08 -22.64
C ASP A 1133 36.78 -12.06 -21.47
N ALA A 1134 35.71 -11.90 -20.69
CA ALA A 1134 35.31 -12.85 -19.64
C ALA A 1134 34.54 -14.04 -20.21
N LEU A 1135 33.61 -13.80 -21.14
CA LEU A 1135 32.74 -14.81 -21.75
C LEU A 1135 33.49 -15.85 -22.58
N ARG A 1136 34.64 -15.52 -23.18
CA ARG A 1136 35.50 -16.54 -23.85
C ARG A 1136 36.03 -17.58 -22.85
N SER A 1137 36.42 -17.14 -21.66
CA SER A 1137 36.93 -18.00 -20.58
C SER A 1137 35.86 -18.67 -19.72
N ASN A 1138 34.76 -17.98 -19.40
CA ASN A 1138 33.72 -18.51 -18.51
C ASN A 1138 33.02 -19.72 -19.15
N LYS A 1139 32.79 -20.77 -18.35
CA LYS A 1139 32.15 -22.03 -18.78
C LYS A 1139 30.85 -22.36 -18.04
N ILE A 1140 30.22 -21.37 -17.40
CA ILE A 1140 29.07 -21.55 -16.50
C ILE A 1140 27.86 -20.71 -16.93
N LEU A 1141 28.07 -19.50 -17.47
CA LEU A 1141 26.99 -18.61 -17.89
C LEU A 1141 26.26 -19.20 -19.09
N LYS A 1142 24.95 -19.39 -18.93
CA LYS A 1142 24.01 -19.96 -19.90
C LYS A 1142 23.06 -18.93 -20.48
N ASN A 1143 22.78 -17.85 -19.75
CA ASN A 1143 21.87 -16.78 -20.17
C ASN A 1143 22.49 -15.40 -19.89
N LEU A 1144 22.52 -14.55 -20.92
CA LEU A 1144 22.94 -13.15 -20.83
C LEU A 1144 21.87 -12.23 -21.44
N ASN A 1145 21.38 -11.28 -20.65
CA ASN A 1145 20.46 -10.24 -21.09
C ASN A 1145 21.09 -8.84 -20.96
N ILE A 1146 21.37 -8.23 -22.11
CA ILE A 1146 21.92 -6.87 -22.26
C ILE A 1146 20.98 -6.00 -23.14
N LYS A 1147 19.68 -6.29 -23.12
CA LYS A 1147 18.61 -5.50 -23.78
C LYS A 1147 18.63 -4.03 -23.36
N SER A 1148 18.25 -3.13 -24.26
CA SER A 1148 18.21 -1.67 -24.03
C SER A 1148 19.54 -1.09 -23.49
N ASN A 1149 20.65 -1.47 -24.11
CA ASN A 1149 21.98 -0.88 -23.90
C ASN A 1149 22.52 -0.42 -25.26
N ASN A 1150 23.06 0.80 -25.34
CA ASN A 1150 23.47 1.41 -26.61
C ASN A 1150 24.81 0.86 -27.12
N ILE A 1151 24.82 -0.41 -27.52
CA ILE A 1151 26.02 -1.16 -27.92
C ILE A 1151 26.30 -1.09 -29.43
N GLY A 1152 25.26 -0.93 -30.25
CA GLY A 1152 25.34 -0.83 -31.71
C GLY A 1152 25.95 -2.04 -32.41
N ASP A 1153 26.19 -1.88 -33.72
CA ASP A 1153 26.76 -2.93 -34.57
C ASP A 1153 28.17 -3.37 -34.17
N GLU A 1154 28.99 -2.47 -33.62
CA GLU A 1154 30.31 -2.85 -33.09
C GLU A 1154 30.20 -3.74 -31.85
N GLY A 1155 29.22 -3.48 -30.97
CA GLY A 1155 28.90 -4.40 -29.87
C GLY A 1155 28.43 -5.76 -30.37
N ALA A 1156 27.60 -5.79 -31.41
CA ALA A 1156 27.16 -7.04 -32.05
C ALA A 1156 28.32 -7.83 -32.69
N LYS A 1157 29.24 -7.16 -33.39
CA LYS A 1157 30.47 -7.77 -33.95
C LYS A 1157 31.37 -8.38 -32.87
N VAL A 1158 31.52 -7.70 -31.73
CA VAL A 1158 32.27 -8.21 -30.57
C VAL A 1158 31.60 -9.47 -30.01
N LEU A 1159 30.26 -9.49 -29.90
CA LEU A 1159 29.51 -10.65 -29.43
C LEU A 1159 29.54 -11.83 -30.42
N GLY A 1160 29.50 -11.58 -31.74
CA GLY A 1160 29.68 -12.62 -32.76
C GLY A 1160 31.01 -13.37 -32.58
N LYS A 1161 32.12 -12.63 -32.41
CA LYS A 1161 33.45 -13.22 -32.12
C LYS A 1161 33.51 -14.00 -30.80
N VAL A 1162 32.67 -13.66 -29.81
CA VAL A 1162 32.52 -14.46 -28.59
C VAL A 1162 31.72 -15.74 -28.86
N LEU A 1163 30.60 -15.65 -29.56
CA LEU A 1163 29.75 -16.81 -29.91
C LEU A 1163 30.52 -17.85 -30.75
N GLN A 1164 31.49 -17.46 -31.56
CA GLN A 1164 32.37 -18.41 -32.27
C GLN A 1164 33.27 -19.26 -31.36
N SER A 1165 33.45 -18.91 -30.08
CA SER A 1165 34.37 -19.58 -29.14
C SER A 1165 33.80 -19.86 -27.74
N ASN A 1166 32.60 -19.37 -27.44
CA ASN A 1166 31.85 -19.72 -26.24
C ASN A 1166 30.87 -20.87 -26.55
N HIS A 1167 31.04 -21.97 -25.82
CA HIS A 1167 30.24 -23.19 -25.96
C HIS A 1167 29.30 -23.43 -24.76
N THR A 1168 28.85 -22.37 -24.08
CA THR A 1168 27.99 -22.48 -22.87
C THR A 1168 26.78 -21.57 -22.87
N LEU A 1169 26.85 -20.43 -23.55
CA LEU A 1169 25.75 -19.48 -23.67
C LEU A 1169 24.67 -20.05 -24.59
N THR A 1170 23.52 -20.37 -24.00
CA THR A 1170 22.36 -20.95 -24.69
C THR A 1170 21.26 -19.92 -24.97
N HIS A 1171 21.31 -18.77 -24.29
CA HIS A 1171 20.35 -17.67 -24.43
C HIS A 1171 21.08 -16.31 -24.47
N LEU A 1172 20.84 -15.50 -25.49
CA LEU A 1172 21.37 -14.14 -25.62
C LEU A 1172 20.26 -13.15 -26.00
N SER A 1173 20.13 -12.08 -25.21
CA SER A 1173 19.22 -10.95 -25.49
C SER A 1173 20.00 -9.66 -25.67
N ILE A 1174 19.86 -9.10 -26.87
CA ILE A 1174 20.45 -7.86 -27.39
C ILE A 1174 19.38 -7.03 -28.15
N ALA A 1175 18.14 -7.12 -27.70
CA ALA A 1175 17.04 -6.28 -28.16
C ALA A 1175 17.23 -4.79 -27.77
N ARG A 1176 16.66 -3.85 -28.53
CA ARG A 1176 16.69 -2.39 -28.23
C ARG A 1176 18.09 -1.77 -28.13
N ASN A 1177 19.03 -2.28 -28.92
CA ASN A 1177 20.46 -2.00 -28.78
C ASN A 1177 21.07 -1.17 -29.92
N GLY A 1178 20.25 -0.70 -30.86
CA GLY A 1178 20.69 0.09 -32.02
C GLY A 1178 21.42 -0.73 -33.07
N ILE A 1179 21.12 -2.02 -33.16
CA ILE A 1179 21.73 -2.97 -34.12
C ILE A 1179 21.03 -2.84 -35.48
N THR A 1180 21.78 -3.00 -36.56
CA THR A 1180 21.32 -3.01 -37.96
C THR A 1180 21.65 -4.35 -38.64
N HIS A 1181 21.36 -4.47 -39.93
CA HIS A 1181 21.81 -5.60 -40.74
C HIS A 1181 23.33 -5.86 -40.63
N ILE A 1182 24.16 -4.83 -40.41
CA ILE A 1182 25.63 -4.95 -40.28
C ILE A 1182 26.03 -5.73 -39.02
N GLY A 1183 25.40 -5.44 -37.88
CA GLY A 1183 25.62 -6.21 -36.65
C GLY A 1183 25.01 -7.60 -36.71
N VAL A 1184 23.87 -7.75 -37.41
CA VAL A 1184 23.23 -9.05 -37.67
C VAL A 1184 24.10 -9.95 -38.55
N GLU A 1185 24.80 -9.41 -39.55
CA GLU A 1185 25.74 -10.18 -40.39
C GLU A 1185 26.84 -10.84 -39.55
N ALA A 1186 27.46 -10.09 -38.63
CA ALA A 1186 28.49 -10.63 -37.75
C ALA A 1186 27.96 -11.64 -36.70
N LEU A 1187 26.68 -11.54 -36.33
CA LEU A 1187 26.00 -12.55 -35.50
C LEU A 1187 25.64 -13.80 -36.34
N ALA A 1188 25.23 -13.62 -37.59
CA ALA A 1188 24.89 -14.70 -38.51
C ALA A 1188 26.13 -15.51 -38.91
N ASP A 1189 27.26 -14.87 -39.18
CA ASP A 1189 28.56 -15.53 -39.35
C ASP A 1189 28.96 -16.38 -38.14
N ALA A 1190 28.64 -15.93 -36.92
CA ALA A 1190 28.88 -16.71 -35.71
C ALA A 1190 27.89 -17.89 -35.54
N LEU A 1191 26.63 -17.69 -35.92
CA LEU A 1191 25.59 -18.74 -35.89
C LEU A 1191 25.85 -19.89 -36.88
N ARG A 1192 26.66 -19.69 -37.94
CA ARG A 1192 27.07 -20.80 -38.83
C ARG A 1192 27.93 -21.86 -38.14
N SER A 1193 28.66 -21.50 -37.09
CA SER A 1193 29.57 -22.40 -36.37
C SER A 1193 29.26 -22.54 -34.87
N ASN A 1194 28.22 -21.88 -34.35
CA ASN A 1194 27.82 -22.00 -32.95
C ASN A 1194 26.78 -23.12 -32.76
N GLU A 1195 27.19 -24.18 -32.09
CA GLU A 1195 26.37 -25.38 -31.88
C GLU A 1195 25.54 -25.34 -30.57
N ILE A 1196 25.51 -24.21 -29.85
CA ILE A 1196 25.03 -24.16 -28.45
C ILE A 1196 23.92 -23.13 -28.21
N LEU A 1197 23.86 -22.04 -28.98
CA LEU A 1197 22.90 -20.95 -28.77
C LEU A 1197 21.50 -21.37 -29.24
N LYS A 1198 20.61 -21.64 -28.28
CA LYS A 1198 19.24 -22.11 -28.52
C LYS A 1198 18.23 -20.96 -28.66
N ASN A 1199 18.50 -19.81 -28.05
CA ASN A 1199 17.62 -18.64 -28.04
C ASN A 1199 18.40 -17.35 -28.36
N LEU A 1200 18.00 -16.63 -29.41
CA LEU A 1200 18.53 -15.31 -29.75
C LEU A 1200 17.40 -14.28 -29.81
N ASN A 1201 17.54 -13.19 -29.06
CA ASN A 1201 16.60 -12.08 -29.08
C ASN A 1201 17.26 -10.78 -29.52
N ILE A 1202 16.78 -10.26 -30.64
CA ILE A 1202 17.19 -9.02 -31.30
C ILE A 1202 15.98 -8.13 -31.62
N GLU A 1203 14.89 -8.24 -30.86
CA GLU A 1203 13.69 -7.39 -30.94
C GLU A 1203 14.01 -5.89 -30.94
N SER A 1204 13.15 -5.07 -31.56
CA SER A 1204 13.17 -3.61 -31.49
C SER A 1204 14.54 -3.00 -31.84
N ASN A 1205 15.20 -3.56 -32.85
CA ASN A 1205 16.40 -3.01 -33.50
C ASN A 1205 16.02 -2.49 -34.91
N ASN A 1206 16.99 -2.10 -35.73
CA ASN A 1206 16.77 -1.59 -37.09
C ASN A 1206 17.34 -2.56 -38.15
N ILE A 1207 16.90 -3.82 -38.08
CA ILE A 1207 17.46 -4.92 -38.88
C ILE A 1207 17.03 -4.83 -40.35
N GLY A 1208 15.74 -4.58 -40.60
CA GLY A 1208 15.16 -4.51 -41.94
C GLY A 1208 15.29 -5.81 -42.75
N ASP A 1209 14.91 -5.74 -44.02
CA ASP A 1209 14.84 -6.91 -44.91
C ASP A 1209 16.21 -7.53 -45.21
N GLU A 1210 17.29 -6.75 -45.30
CA GLU A 1210 18.63 -7.29 -45.56
C GLU A 1210 19.13 -8.17 -44.39
N GLY A 1211 18.91 -7.73 -43.14
CA GLY A 1211 19.24 -8.56 -41.99
C GLY A 1211 18.34 -9.80 -41.87
N ALA A 1212 17.07 -9.72 -42.28
CA ALA A 1212 16.18 -10.87 -42.37
C ALA A 1212 16.64 -11.89 -43.41
N LYS A 1213 17.07 -11.46 -44.61
CA LYS A 1213 17.69 -12.32 -45.64
C LYS A 1213 18.95 -13.03 -45.14
N VAL A 1214 19.82 -12.28 -44.45
CA VAL A 1214 21.07 -12.81 -43.87
C VAL A 1214 20.79 -13.86 -42.80
N LEU A 1215 19.78 -13.64 -41.95
CA LEU A 1215 19.31 -14.63 -40.97
C LEU A 1215 18.69 -15.86 -41.65
N GLY A 1216 17.83 -15.67 -42.65
CA GLY A 1216 17.25 -16.77 -43.44
C GLY A 1216 18.31 -17.69 -44.04
N LYS A 1217 19.32 -17.11 -44.72
CA LYS A 1217 20.45 -17.86 -45.28
C LYS A 1217 21.22 -18.68 -44.22
N VAL A 1218 21.33 -18.19 -42.99
CA VAL A 1218 22.02 -18.93 -41.91
C VAL A 1218 21.11 -19.96 -41.23
N LEU A 1219 19.80 -19.71 -41.13
CA LEU A 1219 18.82 -20.68 -40.66
C LEU A 1219 18.76 -21.93 -41.56
N GLN A 1220 19.09 -21.84 -42.84
CA GLN A 1220 19.22 -23.03 -43.71
C GLN A 1220 20.33 -23.99 -43.24
N SER A 1221 21.41 -23.47 -42.65
CA SER A 1221 22.59 -24.23 -42.19
C SER A 1221 22.70 -24.43 -40.68
N ASN A 1222 22.06 -23.59 -39.86
CA ASN A 1222 22.11 -23.71 -38.42
C ASN A 1222 21.09 -24.76 -37.93
N HIS A 1223 21.54 -25.66 -37.07
CA HIS A 1223 20.74 -26.79 -36.57
C HIS A 1223 20.61 -26.80 -35.04
N THR A 1224 20.74 -25.63 -34.40
CA THR A 1224 20.88 -25.51 -32.93
C THR A 1224 20.05 -24.37 -32.33
N LEU A 1225 19.81 -23.30 -33.09
CA LEU A 1225 18.89 -22.23 -32.74
C LEU A 1225 17.45 -22.75 -32.82
N THR A 1226 16.75 -22.70 -31.70
CA THR A 1226 15.35 -23.18 -31.57
C THR A 1226 14.36 -22.03 -31.44
N HIS A 1227 14.81 -20.83 -31.06
CA HIS A 1227 13.97 -19.66 -30.87
C HIS A 1227 14.69 -18.40 -31.36
N LEU A 1228 14.05 -17.64 -32.25
CA LEU A 1228 14.56 -16.39 -32.80
C LEU A 1228 13.52 -15.28 -32.66
N PHE A 1229 13.86 -14.22 -31.93
CA PHE A 1229 12.95 -13.10 -31.67
C PHE A 1229 13.37 -11.86 -32.47
N LEU A 1230 12.53 -11.49 -33.44
CA LEU A 1230 12.69 -10.41 -34.41
C LEU A 1230 11.57 -9.36 -34.34
N ALA A 1231 10.74 -9.33 -33.29
CA ALA A 1231 9.63 -8.39 -33.21
C ALA A 1231 10.08 -6.91 -33.30
N SER A 1232 9.27 -6.04 -33.89
CA SER A 1232 9.51 -4.60 -34.06
C SER A 1232 10.81 -4.21 -34.82
N ASN A 1233 11.23 -4.95 -35.85
CA ASN A 1233 12.51 -4.75 -36.56
C ASN A 1233 12.43 -4.11 -37.96
N TRP A 1234 11.25 -3.60 -38.33
CA TRP A 1234 10.96 -2.97 -39.63
C TRP A 1234 11.12 -3.92 -40.83
N ILE A 1235 11.03 -5.23 -40.61
CA ILE A 1235 11.00 -6.26 -41.65
C ILE A 1235 9.69 -6.13 -42.44
N THR A 1236 9.73 -6.33 -43.76
CA THR A 1236 8.57 -6.32 -44.67
C THR A 1236 8.32 -7.72 -45.26
N HIS A 1237 7.36 -7.84 -46.17
CA HIS A 1237 7.15 -9.07 -46.96
C HIS A 1237 8.44 -9.62 -47.59
N ILE A 1238 9.38 -8.77 -48.02
CA ILE A 1238 10.64 -9.18 -48.68
C ILE A 1238 11.55 -9.95 -47.71
N GLY A 1239 11.71 -9.46 -46.48
CA GLY A 1239 12.48 -10.15 -45.45
C GLY A 1239 11.76 -11.39 -44.89
N VAL A 1240 10.43 -11.35 -44.84
CA VAL A 1240 9.59 -12.50 -44.46
C VAL A 1240 9.70 -13.64 -45.49
N GLU A 1241 9.74 -13.35 -46.79
CA GLU A 1241 9.93 -14.36 -47.85
C GLU A 1241 11.24 -15.13 -47.67
N ALA A 1242 12.35 -14.43 -47.43
CA ALA A 1242 13.64 -15.06 -47.19
C ALA A 1242 13.72 -15.87 -45.88
N LEU A 1243 12.90 -15.53 -44.87
CA LEU A 1243 12.74 -16.33 -43.65
C LEU A 1243 11.86 -17.57 -43.90
N ALA A 1244 10.75 -17.43 -44.62
CA ALA A 1244 9.84 -18.53 -44.98
C ALA A 1244 10.55 -19.59 -45.84
N ASP A 1245 11.35 -19.17 -46.83
CA ASP A 1245 12.20 -20.07 -47.62
C ASP A 1245 13.19 -20.86 -46.74
N ALA A 1246 13.77 -20.23 -45.72
CA ALA A 1246 14.66 -20.91 -44.79
C ALA A 1246 13.93 -21.97 -43.93
N LEU A 1247 12.69 -21.69 -43.50
CA LEU A 1247 11.84 -22.61 -42.74
C LEU A 1247 11.38 -23.82 -43.54
N ARG A 1248 11.33 -23.74 -44.88
CA ARG A 1248 11.10 -24.92 -45.75
C ARG A 1248 12.15 -26.00 -45.51
N SER A 1249 13.42 -25.61 -45.32
CA SER A 1249 14.53 -26.51 -44.95
C SER A 1249 14.72 -26.73 -43.44
N ASN A 1250 14.66 -25.67 -42.61
CA ASN A 1250 14.96 -25.79 -41.18
C ASN A 1250 13.83 -26.53 -40.45
N LYS A 1251 14.18 -27.52 -39.61
CA LYS A 1251 13.25 -28.29 -38.76
C LYS A 1251 13.58 -28.21 -37.25
N ILE A 1252 14.49 -27.31 -36.87
CA ILE A 1252 14.97 -27.12 -35.50
C ILE A 1252 14.35 -25.86 -34.86
N LEU A 1253 14.11 -24.81 -35.64
CA LEU A 1253 13.48 -23.58 -35.14
C LEU A 1253 12.02 -23.88 -34.75
N LYS A 1254 11.72 -23.79 -33.45
CA LYS A 1254 10.40 -24.04 -32.84
C LYS A 1254 9.58 -22.76 -32.68
N ASN A 1255 10.24 -21.60 -32.67
CA ASN A 1255 9.58 -20.30 -32.54
C ASN A 1255 10.34 -19.24 -33.37
N LEU A 1256 9.60 -18.54 -34.23
CA LEU A 1256 10.03 -17.34 -34.92
C LEU A 1256 9.04 -16.22 -34.59
N ASP A 1257 9.50 -15.25 -33.80
CA ASP A 1257 8.66 -14.13 -33.37
C ASP A 1257 8.94 -12.91 -34.26
N ILE A 1258 7.94 -12.50 -35.03
CA ILE A 1258 7.99 -11.40 -35.99
C ILE A 1258 6.88 -10.36 -35.75
N GLU A 1259 6.32 -10.28 -34.53
CA GLU A 1259 5.31 -9.29 -34.13
C GLU A 1259 5.79 -7.82 -34.39
N ASP A 1260 4.88 -6.85 -34.52
CA ASP A 1260 5.20 -5.43 -34.78
C ASP A 1260 6.09 -5.12 -36.02
N ASN A 1261 6.20 -6.04 -36.99
CA ASN A 1261 6.89 -5.79 -38.26
C ASN A 1261 5.93 -5.30 -39.37
N ARG A 1262 6.49 -4.72 -40.44
CA ARG A 1262 5.75 -4.13 -41.57
C ARG A 1262 5.41 -5.17 -42.65
N ILE A 1263 4.97 -6.34 -42.20
CA ILE A 1263 4.79 -7.54 -43.03
C ILE A 1263 3.78 -7.30 -44.15
N GLY A 1264 2.60 -6.76 -43.81
CA GLY A 1264 1.50 -6.48 -44.74
C GLY A 1264 0.87 -7.75 -45.32
N ASP A 1265 -0.21 -7.57 -46.08
CA ASP A 1265 -1.04 -8.67 -46.59
C ASP A 1265 -0.24 -9.63 -47.48
N GLU A 1266 0.73 -9.15 -48.27
CA GLU A 1266 1.58 -10.01 -49.09
C GLU A 1266 2.50 -10.90 -48.25
N GLY A 1267 3.14 -10.35 -47.21
CA GLY A 1267 3.96 -11.15 -46.29
C GLY A 1267 3.14 -12.14 -45.47
N ALA A 1268 1.87 -11.82 -45.20
CA ALA A 1268 0.92 -12.71 -44.54
C ALA A 1268 0.38 -13.85 -45.43
N LYS A 1269 0.57 -13.79 -46.77
CA LYS A 1269 0.32 -14.92 -47.70
C LYS A 1269 1.53 -15.86 -47.86
N VAL A 1270 2.71 -15.42 -47.43
CA VAL A 1270 4.00 -16.11 -47.59
C VAL A 1270 4.35 -16.96 -46.36
N LEU A 1271 3.70 -16.67 -45.23
CA LEU A 1271 3.74 -17.42 -43.96
C LEU A 1271 2.72 -18.57 -43.93
#